data_AF-A0A200Q4C7-F1
#
_entry.id   AF-A0A200Q4C7-F1
#
_cell.length_a   1.000
_cell.length_b   1.000
_cell.length_c   1.000
_cell.angle_alpha   90.00
_cell.angle_beta   90.00
_cell.angle_gamma   90.00
#
_symmetry.space_group_name_H-M   'P 1'
#
loop_
_entity.id
_entity.type
_entity.pdbx_description
1 polymer ?
#
loop_
_entity_poly.entity_id
_entity_poly.type
_entity_poly.pdbx_seq_one_letter_code
_entity_poly.pdbx_strand_id
1 'polypeptide(L)'
;MDSSLYRIIASGDIVGLKQLIARDNDNHDLLLQMTPFNNTTLHVAVKYRKTVCVEEICKRCCPSLLLQQNLEGDTPLHIAVSLGSYDIVLILIHCARQFHEDIERGVAGGLVEGSTITLLQQLVRMTNKEKDTALHEAVRNHLYEVVELLTEADPSFEYLANNACETPLYLAVEDELSDFVVQILKTCTPTSAYIGPHGMTALHAAVMRNNSDITKVLLEKKPGIIKEADMNGCTALHFAAYLGEVEMVVQLLEADPSIAYVPDKDGKTALHYAAANTHMPRSVEVIEAVSRHCPDSWELLDNNGQNFLHVAVEKERSNIILYVLVSSEITGDLINKKDNNGNTPLHLAVMSKNDNYLRSFSHDIRVKKRAFNKDNLRALDIALKNLFEELKSDKHHPKQSTYEKLFIGKARNDPPKALNFRFTDRPTTNIRRKSLLFNEVDKEGEDTLGKEYTLGVDKTLHVQKIGVVDPDNKDSDDVMENVSKTHLLVATLIATVTFAAGFTLPGGYNNDGNDKGMASLIKSPAFIGFMVSNSVAMLCSTFAVFVHFWSKLISDDKGKMRQLIKIALWCTFSAILAMVVAFVTGTYAVLSVNLRLAIPLCAVSCSFFLSVCSLSSRLPFNWVTLYPKWNREITAPNFKRAPQEFSCSRLEYMLDSLNPEPAPQGAAAFLPPSHCNGGGAVAIIFFTFTSSFSPLSPPPPNLQEKSQLQIEKLLMVTLLDYGAGNVRSVRNAIRSLGHDIKDVQTPEDILNADRLIFPGVGAFAAAMDVLNQNGMAEALCTYIENDRPFLGICLGLQLLFESSEEKGPVKGLGLIPGVVGRFDSSSSLRVPHIGWNALQITKDSGILDDVGGQHVYFVHSYRAMPSNANKEWISSTCNYGDDFIASIKRGNVQAVQFHPEKSGDVGLSILKRFLQSKSSITKKPTQGKASRLAKRVIACLDVRTNDKGDLVVTKGDQYDVREHTKENEVRNLGKPVELARQYYKDGADEVSFLNITGFRDFPLGDLPMLQVLRHTSENVFVPLTVGGGIRDFTDGNGRHYTSLEVASEYFRSGADKISIGSDAVYAAEEYLRTGVKTGKSSLEQISRVYGNQAVVVSIDPRRVYLNNPEEVEFKAVRVTNPGPKGEEYAWYQCTVNGGREGRPIGAFELAKAVEELGAGEILLNCIDCDGQGKGFDIDLIKLISDAVTIPVIASSGAGKPEHFSEVFEKTNASAALAAGIFHRKEVPIQAVKEHLLKEGIEVRTNVSTENLTQKSQPSLSCLGN
;
A
#
# COMPACT_ATOMS: atom_id res chain seq x y z
N MET A 1 12.63 -33.04 40.69
CA MET A 1 11.66 -33.81 39.89
C MET A 1 12.32 -35.11 39.50
N ASP A 2 11.63 -36.22 39.71
CA ASP A 2 12.07 -37.55 39.32
C ASP A 2 12.32 -37.64 37.81
N SER A 3 13.36 -38.38 37.44
CA SER A 3 13.81 -38.48 36.05
C SER A 3 12.88 -39.31 35.16
N SER A 4 12.12 -40.25 35.74
CA SER A 4 11.11 -41.02 35.01
C SER A 4 9.85 -40.19 34.79
N LEU A 5 9.38 -39.46 35.82
CA LEU A 5 8.27 -38.52 35.71
C LEU A 5 8.53 -37.45 34.64
N TYR A 6 9.71 -36.83 34.66
CA TYR A 6 10.09 -35.83 33.65
C TYR A 6 10.04 -36.41 32.23
N ARG A 7 10.57 -37.63 32.02
CA ARG A 7 10.56 -38.30 30.70
C ARG A 7 9.16 -38.67 30.24
N ILE A 8 8.30 -39.14 31.14
CA ILE A 8 6.91 -39.51 30.87
C ILE A 8 6.10 -38.28 30.44
N ILE A 9 6.23 -37.16 31.16
CA ILE A 9 5.58 -35.90 30.78
C ILE A 9 6.16 -35.36 29.47
N ALA A 10 7.48 -35.37 29.28
CA ALA A 10 8.12 -34.86 28.06
C ALA A 10 7.82 -35.71 26.81
N SER A 11 7.65 -37.03 26.94
CA SER A 11 7.23 -37.88 25.83
C SER A 11 5.74 -37.73 25.50
N GLY A 12 4.91 -37.48 26.52
CA GLY A 12 3.45 -37.48 26.42
C GLY A 12 2.83 -38.85 26.73
N ASP A 13 3.52 -39.71 27.49
CA ASP A 13 3.02 -41.02 27.89
C ASP A 13 1.94 -40.88 28.99
N ILE A 14 0.70 -40.68 28.56
CA ILE A 14 -0.45 -40.55 29.45
C ILE A 14 -0.74 -41.82 30.25
N VAL A 15 -0.39 -43.00 29.73
CA VAL A 15 -0.62 -44.29 30.42
C VAL A 15 0.40 -44.44 31.55
N GLY A 16 1.67 -44.18 31.27
CA GLY A 16 2.73 -44.09 32.27
C GLY A 16 2.40 -43.05 33.34
N LEU A 17 1.94 -41.85 32.95
CA LEU A 17 1.57 -40.78 33.89
C LEU A 17 0.44 -41.23 34.84
N LYS A 18 -0.63 -41.82 34.32
CA LYS A 18 -1.75 -42.33 35.13
C LYS A 18 -1.33 -43.45 36.06
N GLN A 19 -0.49 -44.38 35.60
CA GLN A 19 0.04 -45.46 36.45
C GLN A 19 0.96 -44.95 37.56
N LEU A 20 1.71 -43.86 37.31
CA LEU A 20 2.60 -43.28 38.31
C LEU A 20 1.82 -42.49 39.37
N ILE A 21 0.82 -41.71 38.96
CA ILE A 21 -0.12 -41.02 39.88
C ILE A 21 -0.89 -42.04 40.74
N ALA A 22 -1.41 -43.11 40.13
CA ALA A 22 -2.14 -44.16 40.85
C ALA A 22 -1.29 -44.97 41.86
N ARG A 23 0.05 -44.87 41.81
CA ARG A 23 0.96 -45.44 42.81
C ARG A 23 1.24 -44.51 44.00
N ASP A 24 0.86 -43.24 43.88
CA ASP A 24 1.08 -42.19 44.89
C ASP A 24 -0.11 -42.03 45.86
N ASN A 25 -1.03 -43.01 45.89
CA ASN A 25 -2.24 -43.06 46.76
C ASN A 25 -3.10 -41.77 46.72
N ASP A 26 -3.14 -41.06 45.58
CA ASP A 26 -3.81 -39.76 45.44
C ASP A 26 -3.33 -38.67 46.45
N ASN A 27 -2.11 -38.75 46.98
CA ASN A 27 -1.51 -37.69 47.82
C ASN A 27 -1.07 -36.45 47.02
N HIS A 28 -0.96 -36.55 45.69
CA HIS A 28 -0.53 -35.49 44.76
C HIS A 28 0.91 -34.95 44.94
N ASP A 29 1.66 -35.41 45.96
CA ASP A 29 3.05 -35.04 46.24
C ASP A 29 3.98 -35.17 45.01
N LEU A 30 3.73 -36.20 44.18
CA LEU A 30 4.51 -36.44 42.97
C LEU A 30 4.28 -35.38 41.87
N LEU A 31 3.10 -34.75 41.82
CA LEU A 31 2.80 -33.66 40.87
C LEU A 31 3.40 -32.31 41.31
N LEU A 32 3.64 -32.13 42.61
CA LEU A 32 4.27 -30.92 43.18
C LEU A 32 5.78 -30.86 42.94
N GLN A 33 6.39 -31.91 42.37
CA GLN A 33 7.83 -31.93 42.12
C GLN A 33 8.26 -30.89 41.06
N MET A 34 9.40 -30.24 41.32
CA MET A 34 9.94 -29.16 40.48
C MET A 34 11.29 -29.57 39.85
N THR A 35 11.58 -29.05 38.66
CA THR A 35 12.91 -29.14 38.02
C THR A 35 13.90 -28.17 38.69
N PRO A 36 15.23 -28.24 38.41
CA PRO A 36 16.19 -27.25 38.90
C PRO A 36 15.90 -25.80 38.48
N PHE A 37 15.11 -25.61 37.42
CA PHE A 37 14.62 -24.31 36.95
C PHE A 37 13.25 -23.93 37.52
N ASN A 38 12.83 -24.54 38.63
CA ASN A 38 11.52 -24.39 39.26
C ASN A 38 10.29 -24.66 38.37
N ASN A 39 10.46 -25.19 37.15
CA ASN A 39 9.33 -25.67 36.35
C ASN A 39 8.65 -26.84 37.07
N THR A 40 7.35 -26.70 37.37
CA THR A 40 6.49 -27.77 37.89
C THR A 40 6.19 -28.82 36.82
N THR A 41 5.54 -29.92 37.18
CA THR A 41 5.01 -30.91 36.22
C THR A 41 4.16 -30.27 35.11
N LEU A 42 3.31 -29.30 35.48
CA LEU A 42 2.46 -28.56 34.54
C LEU A 42 3.29 -27.69 33.57
N HIS A 43 4.29 -26.95 34.06
CA HIS A 43 5.22 -26.20 33.19
C HIS A 43 5.93 -27.12 32.19
N VAL A 44 6.36 -28.32 32.62
CA VAL A 44 7.02 -29.29 31.72
C VAL A 44 6.03 -29.82 30.67
N ALA A 45 4.79 -30.14 31.05
CA ALA A 45 3.74 -30.57 30.12
C ALA A 45 3.41 -29.51 29.06
N VAL A 46 3.28 -28.25 29.49
CA VAL A 46 3.09 -27.10 28.60
C VAL A 46 4.30 -26.89 27.68
N LYS A 47 5.52 -26.89 28.23
CA LYS A 47 6.77 -26.68 27.48
C LYS A 47 6.96 -27.69 26.34
N TYR A 48 6.51 -28.93 26.52
CA TYR A 48 6.54 -29.99 25.50
C TYR A 48 5.24 -30.12 24.70
N ARG A 49 4.31 -29.15 24.82
CA ARG A 49 3.01 -29.07 24.13
C ARG A 49 2.13 -30.33 24.28
N LYS A 50 2.14 -30.97 25.46
CA LYS A 50 1.43 -32.23 25.70
C LYS A 50 0.02 -31.98 26.23
N THR A 51 -0.88 -31.53 25.37
CA THR A 51 -2.30 -31.20 25.68
C THR A 51 -2.98 -32.22 26.58
N VAL A 52 -2.93 -33.52 26.25
CA VAL A 52 -3.55 -34.60 27.05
C VAL A 52 -2.94 -34.74 28.44
N CYS A 53 -1.62 -34.52 28.59
CA CYS A 53 -0.97 -34.49 29.90
C CYS A 53 -1.31 -33.22 30.68
N VAL A 54 -1.41 -32.06 30.00
CA VAL A 54 -1.88 -30.81 30.61
C VAL A 54 -3.30 -31.00 31.14
N GLU A 55 -4.23 -31.54 30.35
CA GLU A 55 -5.59 -31.83 30.79
C GLU A 55 -5.63 -32.76 32.01
N GLU A 56 -4.89 -33.86 32.01
CA GLU A 56 -4.92 -34.81 33.12
C GLU A 56 -4.28 -34.21 34.38
N ILE A 57 -3.21 -33.43 34.26
CA ILE A 57 -2.62 -32.70 35.39
C ILE A 57 -3.62 -31.66 35.89
N CYS A 58 -4.27 -30.88 35.01
CA CYS A 58 -5.29 -29.90 35.38
C CYS A 58 -6.52 -30.52 36.05
N LYS A 59 -7.00 -31.68 35.60
CA LYS A 59 -8.11 -32.45 36.24
C LYS A 59 -7.76 -32.95 37.64
N ARG A 60 -6.47 -32.96 38.00
CA ARG A 60 -5.91 -33.39 39.30
C ARG A 60 -5.22 -32.24 40.04
N CYS A 61 -5.32 -31.00 39.55
CA CYS A 61 -4.52 -29.90 40.07
C CYS A 61 -5.07 -29.37 41.41
N CYS A 62 -4.15 -28.98 42.29
CA CYS A 62 -4.42 -27.92 43.26
C CYS A 62 -4.30 -26.56 42.56
N PRO A 63 -5.12 -25.53 42.92
CA PRO A 63 -5.02 -24.17 42.36
C PRO A 63 -3.60 -23.56 42.40
N SER A 64 -2.78 -23.99 43.36
CA SER A 64 -1.37 -23.60 43.50
C SER A 64 -0.52 -23.87 42.24
N LEU A 65 -0.75 -24.96 41.51
CA LEU A 65 0.06 -25.31 40.33
C LEU A 65 -0.17 -24.41 39.11
N LEU A 66 -1.34 -23.75 39.02
CA LEU A 66 -1.65 -22.77 37.97
C LEU A 66 -0.93 -21.44 38.23
N LEU A 67 -0.88 -21.01 39.50
CA LEU A 67 -0.27 -19.75 39.93
C LEU A 67 1.23 -19.86 40.21
N GLN A 68 1.79 -21.07 40.28
CA GLN A 68 3.20 -21.26 40.59
C GLN A 68 4.07 -20.73 39.45
N GLN A 69 5.14 -20.02 39.81
CA GLN A 69 6.11 -19.45 38.87
C GLN A 69 7.38 -20.30 38.82
N ASN A 70 7.99 -20.41 37.64
CA ASN A 70 9.30 -21.02 37.45
C ASN A 70 10.45 -20.05 37.86
N LEU A 71 11.71 -20.39 37.58
CA LEU A 71 12.84 -19.51 37.94
C LEU A 71 12.84 -18.16 37.21
N GLU A 72 12.17 -18.01 36.05
CA GLU A 72 12.05 -16.76 35.31
C GLU A 72 10.78 -15.96 35.64
N GLY A 73 9.97 -16.44 36.58
CA GLY A 73 8.68 -15.84 36.93
C GLY A 73 7.54 -16.27 36.01
N ASP A 74 7.78 -17.07 34.97
CA ASP A 74 6.72 -17.54 34.10
C ASP A 74 5.80 -18.49 34.87
N THR A 75 4.49 -18.30 34.72
CA THR A 75 3.50 -19.34 35.06
C THR A 75 3.32 -20.29 33.87
N PRO A 76 2.61 -21.42 34.01
CA PRO A 76 2.28 -22.28 32.86
C PRO A 76 1.51 -21.54 31.76
N LEU A 77 0.74 -20.50 32.11
CA LEU A 77 0.04 -19.66 31.13
C LEU A 77 1.03 -18.83 30.29
N HIS A 78 2.03 -18.22 30.90
CA HIS A 78 3.08 -17.47 30.17
C HIS A 78 3.78 -18.36 29.15
N ILE A 79 4.16 -19.59 29.53
CA ILE A 79 4.79 -20.56 28.61
C ILE A 79 3.81 -21.04 27.52
N ALA A 80 2.52 -21.22 27.84
CA ALA A 80 1.53 -21.63 26.84
C ALA A 80 1.33 -20.56 25.76
N VAL A 81 1.31 -19.29 26.18
CA VAL A 81 1.17 -18.13 25.30
C VAL A 81 2.44 -17.88 24.48
N SER A 82 3.64 -17.88 25.08
CA SER A 82 4.90 -17.69 24.33
C SER A 82 5.23 -18.84 23.36
N LEU A 83 4.54 -19.99 23.49
CA LEU A 83 4.56 -21.08 22.51
C LEU A 83 3.45 -20.96 21.45
N GLY A 84 2.51 -20.02 21.55
CA GLY A 84 1.34 -19.95 20.65
C GLY A 84 0.44 -21.18 20.72
N SER A 85 0.32 -21.82 21.89
CA SER A 85 -0.42 -23.07 22.06
C SER A 85 -1.86 -22.81 22.53
N TYR A 86 -2.72 -22.34 21.63
CA TYR A 86 -4.10 -21.92 21.91
C TYR A 86 -4.92 -22.95 22.71
N ASP A 87 -4.89 -24.23 22.34
CA ASP A 87 -5.60 -25.29 23.07
C ASP A 87 -5.18 -25.38 24.55
N ILE A 88 -3.88 -25.22 24.81
CA ILE A 88 -3.31 -25.26 26.16
C ILE A 88 -3.72 -24.00 26.94
N VAL A 89 -3.74 -22.83 26.29
CA VAL A 89 -4.24 -21.59 26.89
C VAL A 89 -5.72 -21.75 27.29
N LEU A 90 -6.56 -22.32 26.41
CA LEU A 90 -7.96 -22.64 26.73
C LEU A 90 -8.09 -23.61 27.91
N ILE A 91 -7.32 -24.70 27.93
CA ILE A 91 -7.34 -25.67 29.05
C ILE A 91 -6.97 -24.98 30.37
N LEU A 92 -5.92 -24.14 30.38
CA LEU A 92 -5.48 -23.43 31.60
C LEU A 92 -6.50 -22.39 32.07
N ILE A 93 -7.08 -21.59 31.16
CA ILE A 93 -8.14 -20.62 31.48
C ILE A 93 -9.41 -21.33 31.98
N HIS A 94 -9.82 -22.42 31.33
CA HIS A 94 -10.98 -23.20 31.74
C HIS A 94 -10.78 -23.85 33.12
N CYS A 95 -9.60 -24.42 33.37
CA CYS A 95 -9.21 -24.95 34.67
C CYS A 95 -9.28 -23.87 35.77
N ALA A 96 -8.72 -22.68 35.51
CA ALA A 96 -8.78 -21.55 36.44
C ALA A 96 -10.21 -21.03 36.70
N ARG A 97 -11.13 -21.17 35.72
CA ARG A 97 -12.56 -20.85 35.89
C ARG A 97 -13.30 -21.87 36.76
N GLN A 98 -13.03 -23.17 36.62
CA GLN A 98 -13.75 -24.22 37.36
C GLN A 98 -13.59 -24.11 38.89
N PHE A 99 -12.37 -23.81 39.38
CA PHE A 99 -12.12 -23.65 40.82
C PHE A 99 -12.82 -22.42 41.45
N HIS A 100 -13.49 -21.58 40.67
CA HIS A 100 -14.27 -20.47 41.19
C HIS A 100 -15.57 -20.92 41.91
N GLU A 101 -16.17 -22.05 41.50
CA GLU A 101 -17.46 -22.50 42.06
C GLU A 101 -17.32 -23.17 43.45
N ASP A 102 -16.13 -23.65 43.82
CA ASP A 102 -15.92 -24.34 45.10
C ASP A 102 -15.55 -23.41 46.27
N ILE A 103 -14.96 -22.24 46.00
CA ILE A 103 -14.49 -21.31 47.05
C ILE A 103 -15.67 -20.65 47.80
N GLU A 104 -16.82 -20.45 47.14
CA GLU A 104 -18.04 -19.96 47.83
C GLU A 104 -18.66 -21.00 48.80
N ARG A 105 -18.15 -22.25 48.83
CA ARG A 105 -18.63 -23.32 49.73
C ARG A 105 -17.69 -23.68 50.87
N GLY A 106 -16.48 -23.13 50.95
CA GLY A 106 -15.49 -23.61 51.93
C GLY A 106 -14.40 -22.61 52.35
N VAL A 107 -14.39 -22.30 53.65
CA VAL A 107 -13.30 -21.68 54.43
C VAL A 107 -13.06 -20.18 54.20
N ALA A 108 -13.63 -19.38 55.11
CA ALA A 108 -13.13 -18.03 55.38
C ALA A 108 -11.70 -18.11 55.96
N GLY A 109 -10.75 -17.45 55.30
CA GLY A 109 -9.31 -17.64 55.55
C GLY A 109 -8.45 -16.37 55.50
N GLY A 110 -9.06 -15.17 55.61
CA GLY A 110 -8.39 -13.90 55.89
C GLY A 110 -7.53 -13.30 54.79
N LEU A 111 -8.00 -12.19 54.18
CA LEU A 111 -7.31 -10.88 54.16
C LEU A 111 -8.14 -9.85 53.37
N VAL A 112 -8.35 -8.68 54.00
CA VAL A 112 -8.84 -7.38 53.46
C VAL A 112 -10.26 -7.33 52.88
N GLU A 113 -11.08 -6.42 53.41
CA GLU A 113 -12.39 -6.05 52.86
C GLU A 113 -12.22 -5.18 51.60
N GLY A 114 -12.83 -5.59 50.48
CA GLY A 114 -12.91 -4.81 49.24
C GLY A 114 -12.42 -5.56 48.00
N SER A 115 -13.37 -6.05 47.19
CA SER A 115 -13.18 -6.83 45.95
C SER A 115 -12.43 -8.17 46.08
N THR A 116 -13.20 -9.27 46.12
CA THR A 116 -12.69 -10.64 45.95
C THR A 116 -12.23 -10.86 44.49
N ILE A 117 -10.93 -11.04 44.29
CA ILE A 117 -10.32 -11.34 42.99
C ILE A 117 -10.43 -12.86 42.74
N THR A 118 -10.87 -13.26 41.55
CA THR A 118 -11.02 -14.69 41.18
C THR A 118 -9.68 -15.37 40.89
N LEU A 119 -9.61 -16.71 40.92
CA LEU A 119 -8.40 -17.46 40.53
C LEU A 119 -7.97 -17.15 39.09
N LEU A 120 -8.93 -17.01 38.16
CA LEU A 120 -8.65 -16.61 36.79
C LEU A 120 -8.04 -15.20 36.72
N GLN A 121 -8.66 -14.24 37.41
CA GLN A 121 -8.14 -12.87 37.47
C GLN A 121 -6.74 -12.84 38.07
N GLN A 122 -6.50 -13.57 39.17
CA GLN A 122 -5.17 -13.68 39.76
C GLN A 122 -4.16 -14.25 38.74
N LEU A 123 -4.52 -15.30 38.00
CA LEU A 123 -3.66 -15.93 37.00
C LEU A 123 -3.30 -14.99 35.83
N VAL A 124 -4.27 -14.26 35.26
CA VAL A 124 -4.01 -13.34 34.12
C VAL A 124 -3.32 -12.03 34.55
N ARG A 125 -3.42 -11.67 35.84
CA ARG A 125 -2.69 -10.54 36.46
C ARG A 125 -1.25 -10.88 36.85
N MET A 126 -0.87 -12.15 36.90
CA MET A 126 0.51 -12.53 37.24
C MET A 126 1.48 -12.01 36.18
N THR A 127 2.66 -11.62 36.64
CA THR A 127 3.75 -11.15 35.78
C THR A 127 5.01 -11.98 35.96
N ASN A 128 5.78 -12.22 34.91
CA ASN A 128 7.11 -12.81 35.01
C ASN A 128 8.15 -11.82 35.58
N LYS A 129 9.44 -12.20 35.61
CA LYS A 129 10.53 -11.30 36.09
C LYS A 129 10.63 -9.99 35.32
N GLU A 130 10.31 -10.00 34.03
CA GLU A 130 10.32 -8.81 33.19
C GLU A 130 9.07 -7.95 33.36
N LYS A 131 8.20 -8.32 34.31
CA LYS A 131 6.86 -7.75 34.56
C LYS A 131 5.87 -7.94 33.41
N ASP A 132 6.18 -8.80 32.44
CA ASP A 132 5.25 -9.14 31.39
C ASP A 132 4.13 -10.01 31.97
N THR A 133 2.88 -9.63 31.69
CA THR A 133 1.72 -10.51 31.84
C THR A 133 1.60 -11.43 30.63
N ALA A 134 0.75 -12.46 30.75
CA ALA A 134 0.35 -13.27 29.60
C ALA A 134 -0.22 -12.44 28.42
N LEU A 135 -0.75 -11.24 28.67
CA LEU A 135 -1.23 -10.35 27.60
C LEU A 135 -0.07 -9.69 26.82
N HIS A 136 1.03 -9.34 27.47
CA HIS A 136 2.24 -8.83 26.80
C HIS A 136 2.80 -9.90 25.84
N GLU A 137 2.92 -11.15 26.33
CA GLU A 137 3.34 -12.29 25.52
C GLU A 137 2.37 -12.57 24.35
N ALA A 138 1.06 -12.43 24.56
CA ALA A 138 0.07 -12.67 23.51
C ALA A 138 0.19 -11.64 22.36
N VAL A 139 0.49 -10.38 22.69
CA VAL A 139 0.73 -9.34 21.69
C VAL A 139 2.03 -9.59 20.93
N ARG A 140 3.17 -9.85 21.61
CA ARG A 140 4.47 -10.12 20.95
C ARG A 140 4.48 -11.34 20.04
N ASN A 141 3.67 -12.35 20.36
CA ASN A 141 3.55 -13.56 19.56
C ASN A 141 2.40 -13.46 18.53
N HIS A 142 1.79 -12.29 18.37
CA HIS A 142 0.71 -11.99 17.42
C HIS A 142 -0.51 -12.95 17.52
N LEU A 143 -0.94 -13.25 18.75
CA LEU A 143 -2.01 -14.22 19.05
C LEU A 143 -3.35 -13.54 19.34
N TYR A 144 -4.10 -13.19 18.29
CA TYR A 144 -5.32 -12.37 18.40
C TYR A 144 -6.39 -13.00 19.30
N GLU A 145 -6.68 -14.28 19.10
CA GLU A 145 -7.70 -15.03 19.86
C GLU A 145 -7.30 -15.19 21.33
N VAL A 146 -5.99 -15.20 21.63
CA VAL A 146 -5.49 -15.18 23.00
C VAL A 146 -5.62 -13.80 23.62
N VAL A 147 -5.38 -12.72 22.86
CA VAL A 147 -5.61 -11.34 23.30
C VAL A 147 -7.09 -11.10 23.62
N GLU A 148 -8.01 -11.60 22.79
CA GLU A 148 -9.45 -11.57 23.10
C GLU A 148 -9.76 -12.31 24.41
N LEU A 149 -9.36 -13.58 24.53
CA LEU A 149 -9.60 -14.39 25.74
C LEU A 149 -9.02 -13.77 27.02
N LEU A 150 -7.83 -13.17 26.96
CA LEU A 150 -7.16 -12.58 28.11
C LEU A 150 -7.76 -11.22 28.50
N THR A 151 -8.11 -10.37 27.51
CA THR A 151 -8.76 -9.08 27.79
C THR A 151 -10.19 -9.28 28.32
N GLU A 152 -10.92 -10.29 27.86
CA GLU A 152 -12.22 -10.68 28.41
C GLU A 152 -12.13 -11.37 29.79
N ALA A 153 -11.00 -11.98 30.13
CA ALA A 153 -10.81 -12.63 31.42
C ALA A 153 -10.72 -11.64 32.59
N ASP A 154 -10.20 -10.43 32.35
CA ASP A 154 -10.26 -9.33 33.33
C ASP A 154 -10.28 -7.93 32.70
N PRO A 155 -11.43 -7.48 32.16
CA PRO A 155 -11.57 -6.16 31.52
C PRO A 155 -11.26 -4.97 32.44
N SER A 156 -11.31 -5.20 33.75
CA SER A 156 -11.11 -4.18 34.79
C SER A 156 -9.64 -3.99 35.20
N PHE A 157 -8.75 -4.90 34.78
CA PHE A 157 -7.35 -4.85 35.19
C PHE A 157 -6.56 -3.87 34.34
N GLU A 158 -5.82 -3.00 35.01
CA GLU A 158 -4.90 -2.07 34.36
C GLU A 158 -3.58 -2.78 34.06
N TYR A 159 -3.39 -3.18 32.80
CA TYR A 159 -2.16 -3.77 32.30
C TYR A 159 -1.05 -2.72 32.23
N LEU A 160 -0.36 -2.54 33.35
CA LEU A 160 0.78 -1.64 33.52
C LEU A 160 1.97 -2.07 32.67
N ALA A 161 2.89 -1.12 32.47
CA ALA A 161 4.09 -1.31 31.68
C ALA A 161 5.09 -2.30 32.33
N ASN A 162 5.77 -3.07 31.47
CA ASN A 162 6.82 -4.03 31.85
C ASN A 162 8.15 -3.34 32.25
N ASN A 163 9.22 -4.11 32.47
CA ASN A 163 10.56 -3.58 32.78
C ASN A 163 11.18 -2.73 31.65
N ALA A 164 10.78 -2.93 30.39
CA ALA A 164 11.15 -2.09 29.25
C ALA A 164 10.28 -0.82 29.12
N CYS A 165 9.35 -0.60 30.06
CA CYS A 165 8.32 0.45 30.03
C CYS A 165 7.28 0.30 28.89
N GLU A 166 7.10 -0.90 28.35
CA GLU A 166 6.12 -1.21 27.31
C GLU A 166 4.79 -1.69 27.93
N THR A 167 3.66 -1.13 27.52
CA THR A 167 2.31 -1.70 27.79
C THR A 167 1.87 -2.62 26.65
N PRO A 168 0.90 -3.54 26.83
CA PRO A 168 0.41 -4.39 25.73
C PRO A 168 -0.21 -3.58 24.59
N LEU A 169 -0.85 -2.45 24.92
CA LEU A 169 -1.37 -1.51 23.92
C LEU A 169 -0.24 -0.81 23.15
N TYR A 170 0.83 -0.38 23.83
CA TYR A 170 1.99 0.19 23.16
C TYR A 170 2.62 -0.81 22.19
N LEU A 171 2.86 -2.05 22.63
CA LEU A 171 3.38 -3.13 21.78
C LEU A 171 2.49 -3.36 20.56
N ALA A 172 1.18 -3.43 20.75
CA ALA A 172 0.23 -3.64 19.65
C ALA A 172 0.23 -2.49 18.63
N VAL A 173 0.53 -1.25 19.04
CA VAL A 173 0.68 -0.12 18.11
C VAL A 173 2.05 -0.10 17.44
N GLU A 174 3.13 -0.39 18.18
CA GLU A 174 4.50 -0.42 17.67
C GLU A 174 4.70 -1.51 16.59
N ASP A 175 4.03 -2.65 16.76
CA ASP A 175 3.97 -3.75 15.78
C ASP A 175 2.83 -3.62 14.75
N GLU A 176 2.15 -2.46 14.72
CA GLU A 176 1.11 -2.08 13.72
C GLU A 176 -0.15 -3.00 13.71
N LEU A 177 -0.41 -3.71 14.81
CA LEU A 177 -1.47 -4.70 14.99
C LEU A 177 -2.85 -4.06 15.24
N SER A 178 -3.41 -3.44 14.20
CA SER A 178 -4.64 -2.64 14.27
C SER A 178 -5.82 -3.34 14.97
N ASP A 179 -6.08 -4.63 14.69
CA ASP A 179 -7.18 -5.37 15.32
C ASP A 179 -6.95 -5.60 16.82
N PHE A 180 -5.70 -5.79 17.25
CA PHE A 180 -5.30 -5.98 18.65
C PHE A 180 -5.51 -4.67 19.41
N VAL A 181 -5.10 -3.55 18.82
CA VAL A 181 -5.31 -2.20 19.35
C VAL A 181 -6.81 -1.93 19.54
N VAL A 182 -7.64 -2.23 18.53
CA VAL A 182 -9.10 -2.08 18.62
C VAL A 182 -9.69 -2.97 19.71
N GLN A 183 -9.28 -4.24 19.82
CA GLN A 183 -9.81 -5.16 20.83
C GLN A 183 -9.40 -4.74 22.27
N ILE A 184 -8.13 -4.38 22.49
CA ILE A 184 -7.64 -3.90 23.79
C ILE A 184 -8.38 -2.61 24.21
N LEU A 185 -8.57 -1.65 23.29
CA LEU A 185 -9.29 -0.39 23.54
C LEU A 185 -10.82 -0.53 23.61
N LYS A 186 -11.37 -1.65 23.14
CA LYS A 186 -12.80 -2.00 23.22
C LYS A 186 -13.12 -2.66 24.56
N THR A 187 -12.25 -3.56 25.01
CA THR A 187 -12.54 -4.46 26.14
C THR A 187 -11.97 -3.93 27.46
N CYS A 188 -10.73 -3.43 27.51
CA CYS A 188 -10.11 -2.96 28.75
C CYS A 188 -10.52 -1.52 29.10
N THR A 189 -10.81 -1.24 30.37
CA THR A 189 -11.10 0.13 30.84
C THR A 189 -9.82 0.97 30.95
N PRO A 190 -9.67 2.08 30.20
CA PRO A 190 -8.37 2.75 30.08
C PRO A 190 -8.18 3.94 31.03
N THR A 191 -7.19 3.88 31.91
CA THR A 191 -6.69 5.04 32.68
C THR A 191 -5.20 5.33 32.44
N SER A 192 -4.34 4.32 32.53
CA SER A 192 -2.86 4.45 32.50
C SER A 192 -2.17 3.69 31.35
N ALA A 193 -2.86 2.75 30.71
CA ALA A 193 -2.26 1.71 29.84
C ALA A 193 -1.82 2.16 28.42
N TYR A 194 -1.24 3.36 28.27
CA TYR A 194 -0.77 3.91 26.98
C TYR A 194 0.73 4.15 26.93
N ILE A 195 1.48 3.84 27.98
CA ILE A 195 2.90 4.20 28.14
C ILE A 195 3.79 3.21 27.37
N GLY A 196 4.87 3.75 26.82
CA GLY A 196 5.97 3.04 26.17
C GLY A 196 7.37 3.46 26.67
N PRO A 197 8.43 2.92 26.04
CA PRO A 197 9.81 3.25 26.36
C PRO A 197 10.10 4.75 26.31
N HIS A 198 11.05 5.22 27.12
CA HIS A 198 11.48 6.62 27.18
C HIS A 198 10.34 7.64 27.43
N GLY A 199 9.25 7.21 28.06
CA GLY A 199 8.07 8.05 28.32
C GLY A 199 7.22 8.34 27.08
N MET A 200 7.52 7.70 25.94
CA MET A 200 6.64 7.75 24.77
C MET A 200 5.27 7.16 25.11
N THR A 201 4.29 7.45 24.27
CA THR A 201 2.94 6.88 24.40
C THR A 201 2.56 6.13 23.14
N ALA A 202 1.50 5.32 23.20
CA ALA A 202 0.92 4.66 22.02
C ALA A 202 0.59 5.66 20.88
N LEU A 203 0.27 6.93 21.18
CA LEU A 203 0.09 7.96 20.15
C LEU A 203 1.41 8.34 19.45
N HIS A 204 2.53 8.36 20.19
CA HIS A 204 3.85 8.60 19.60
C HIS A 204 4.23 7.47 18.63
N ALA A 205 4.05 6.22 19.04
CA ALA A 205 4.24 5.05 18.19
C ALA A 205 3.35 5.11 16.93
N ALA A 206 2.05 5.37 17.08
CA ALA A 206 1.12 5.47 15.95
C ALA A 206 1.55 6.53 14.90
N VAL A 207 2.06 7.68 15.36
CA VAL A 207 2.58 8.75 14.50
C VAL A 207 3.93 8.36 13.87
N MET A 208 4.83 7.72 14.61
CA MET A 208 6.10 7.21 14.07
C MET A 208 5.91 6.12 13.02
N ARG A 209 4.80 5.35 13.10
CA ARG A 209 4.36 4.38 12.09
C ARG A 209 3.44 4.97 11.02
N ASN A 210 3.18 6.28 11.02
CA ASN A 210 2.29 6.97 10.10
C ASN A 210 0.87 6.37 9.98
N ASN A 211 0.37 5.78 11.08
CA ASN A 211 -0.90 5.07 11.08
C ASN A 211 -2.06 6.03 11.46
N SER A 212 -2.68 6.62 10.43
CA SER A 212 -3.80 7.56 10.60
C SER A 212 -4.95 6.96 11.40
N ASP A 213 -5.34 5.71 11.13
CA ASP A 213 -6.56 5.14 11.69
C ASP A 213 -6.38 4.72 13.15
N ILE A 214 -5.23 4.12 13.53
CA ILE A 214 -4.87 3.94 14.93
C ILE A 214 -4.79 5.29 15.65
N THR A 215 -4.22 6.33 15.01
CA THR A 215 -4.14 7.68 15.58
C THR A 215 -5.54 8.25 15.85
N LYS A 216 -6.55 8.02 14.98
CA LYS A 216 -7.95 8.42 15.24
C LYS A 216 -8.51 7.67 16.44
N VAL A 217 -8.40 6.33 16.44
CA VAL A 217 -8.96 5.48 17.50
C VAL A 217 -8.37 5.83 18.87
N LEU A 218 -7.07 6.10 18.96
CA LEU A 218 -6.41 6.53 20.21
C LEU A 218 -6.93 7.90 20.69
N LEU A 219 -7.07 8.87 19.78
CA LEU A 219 -7.58 10.21 20.10
C LEU A 219 -9.06 10.20 20.49
N GLU A 220 -9.89 9.37 19.83
CA GLU A 220 -11.30 9.16 20.20
C GLU A 220 -11.44 8.54 21.59
N LYS A 221 -10.57 7.57 21.93
CA LYS A 221 -10.63 6.82 23.20
C LYS A 221 -10.05 7.59 24.38
N LYS A 222 -8.98 8.36 24.18
CA LYS A 222 -8.35 9.20 25.21
C LYS A 222 -7.89 10.54 24.60
N PRO A 223 -8.78 11.53 24.39
CA PRO A 223 -8.41 12.80 23.76
C PRO A 223 -7.23 13.52 24.44
N GLY A 224 -7.11 13.40 25.77
CA GLY A 224 -6.02 14.00 26.53
C GLY A 224 -4.61 13.49 26.20
N ILE A 225 -4.48 12.32 25.56
CA ILE A 225 -3.17 11.74 25.18
C ILE A 225 -2.38 12.62 24.21
N ILE A 226 -3.06 13.51 23.47
CA ILE A 226 -2.42 14.40 22.48
C ILE A 226 -1.41 15.37 23.11
N LYS A 227 -1.57 15.69 24.39
CA LYS A 227 -0.69 16.58 25.17
C LYS A 227 0.29 15.84 26.08
N GLU A 228 0.23 14.51 26.12
CA GLU A 228 1.24 13.71 26.82
C GLU A 228 2.56 13.79 26.03
N ALA A 229 3.67 13.92 26.76
CA ALA A 229 4.98 14.22 26.21
C ALA A 229 6.02 13.22 26.72
N ASP A 230 7.03 12.93 25.88
CA ASP A 230 8.10 11.99 26.19
C ASP A 230 9.08 12.51 27.28
N MET A 231 10.13 11.74 27.58
CA MET A 231 11.19 12.16 28.51
C MET A 231 11.96 13.43 28.06
N ASN A 232 11.81 13.91 26.83
CA ASN A 232 12.39 15.16 26.32
C ASN A 232 11.38 16.33 26.31
N GLY A 233 10.10 16.06 26.59
CA GLY A 233 9.01 17.03 26.44
C GLY A 233 8.42 17.08 25.02
N CYS A 234 8.85 16.20 24.12
CA CYS A 234 8.30 16.09 22.77
C CYS A 234 6.90 15.47 22.85
N THR A 235 5.92 16.12 22.23
CA THR A 235 4.58 15.55 21.96
C THR A 235 4.54 14.87 20.59
N ALA A 236 3.50 14.08 20.32
CA ALA A 236 3.32 13.41 19.03
C ALA A 236 3.41 14.35 17.80
N LEU A 237 2.99 15.63 17.93
CA LEU A 237 3.13 16.62 16.85
C LEU A 237 4.60 16.93 16.52
N HIS A 238 5.50 16.90 17.51
CA HIS A 238 6.95 17.12 17.28
C HIS A 238 7.54 16.01 16.41
N PHE A 239 7.14 14.75 16.66
CA PHE A 239 7.54 13.60 15.85
C PHE A 239 6.96 13.69 14.43
N ALA A 240 5.66 13.96 14.28
CA ALA A 240 5.04 14.16 12.96
C ALA A 240 5.76 15.25 12.14
N ALA A 241 6.06 16.39 12.77
CA ALA A 241 6.74 17.51 12.13
C ALA A 241 8.21 17.22 11.81
N TYR A 242 8.91 16.45 12.63
CA TYR A 242 10.28 16.00 12.38
C TYR A 242 10.37 15.00 11.23
N LEU A 243 9.43 14.06 11.16
CA LEU A 243 9.36 13.02 10.12
C LEU A 243 8.85 13.59 8.79
N GLY A 244 8.12 14.70 8.80
CA GLY A 244 7.56 15.31 7.59
C GLY A 244 6.17 14.76 7.23
N GLU A 245 5.48 14.13 8.17
CA GLU A 245 4.18 13.48 7.97
C GLU A 245 3.04 14.51 8.03
N VAL A 246 2.82 15.20 6.91
CA VAL A 246 1.84 16.28 6.76
C VAL A 246 0.44 15.83 7.16
N GLU A 247 0.06 14.61 6.79
CA GLU A 247 -1.24 14.01 7.09
C GLU A 247 -1.43 13.80 8.60
N MET A 248 -0.39 13.36 9.33
CA MET A 248 -0.42 13.24 10.79
C MET A 248 -0.43 14.62 11.47
N VAL A 249 0.33 15.58 10.93
CA VAL A 249 0.33 16.97 11.40
C VAL A 249 -1.07 17.58 11.32
N VAL A 250 -1.74 17.45 10.18
CA VAL A 250 -3.13 17.94 10.00
C VAL A 250 -4.07 17.25 10.98
N GLN A 251 -4.04 15.92 11.06
CA GLN A 251 -4.92 15.14 11.94
C GLN A 251 -4.78 15.51 13.43
N LEU A 252 -3.56 15.75 13.91
CA LEU A 252 -3.31 16.19 15.29
C LEU A 252 -3.80 17.63 15.53
N LEU A 253 -3.62 18.53 14.56
CA LEU A 253 -4.08 19.93 14.65
C LEU A 253 -5.60 20.05 14.56
N GLU A 254 -6.27 19.19 13.78
CA GLU A 254 -7.74 19.10 13.74
C GLU A 254 -8.32 18.59 15.06
N ALA A 255 -7.61 17.69 15.75
CA ALA A 255 -8.02 17.16 17.05
C ALA A 255 -7.84 18.17 18.20
N ASP A 256 -6.70 18.87 18.27
CA ASP A 256 -6.50 19.98 19.22
C ASP A 256 -5.46 20.99 18.68
N PRO A 257 -5.88 22.14 18.10
CA PRO A 257 -4.96 23.15 17.59
C PRO A 257 -3.98 23.68 18.63
N SER A 258 -4.32 23.63 19.93
CA SER A 258 -3.44 24.14 20.98
C SER A 258 -2.14 23.31 21.14
N ILE A 259 -2.06 22.12 20.54
CA ILE A 259 -0.84 21.31 20.52
C ILE A 259 0.31 21.96 19.73
N ALA A 260 0.02 22.87 18.79
CA ALA A 260 1.02 23.63 18.05
C ALA A 260 1.88 24.56 18.94
N TYR A 261 1.37 24.94 20.10
CA TYR A 261 1.98 25.89 21.03
C TYR A 261 2.67 25.22 22.22
N VAL A 262 2.62 23.90 22.32
CA VAL A 262 3.31 23.14 23.37
C VAL A 262 4.79 23.02 22.99
N PRO A 263 5.73 23.49 23.83
CA PRO A 263 7.16 23.33 23.60
C PRO A 263 7.72 22.06 24.27
N ASP A 264 8.85 21.59 23.76
CA ASP A 264 9.71 20.62 24.44
C ASP A 264 10.50 21.26 25.62
N LYS A 265 11.40 20.50 26.26
CA LYS A 265 12.26 21.01 27.35
C LYS A 265 13.27 22.08 26.91
N ASP A 266 13.61 22.14 25.62
CA ASP A 266 14.46 23.16 25.01
C ASP A 266 13.66 24.40 24.55
N GLY A 267 12.33 24.44 24.75
CA GLY A 267 11.46 25.50 24.28
C GLY A 267 11.04 25.37 22.80
N LYS A 268 11.53 24.34 22.10
CA LYS A 268 11.28 24.12 20.67
C LYS A 268 9.87 23.61 20.46
N THR A 269 9.25 24.04 19.37
CA THR A 269 7.91 23.61 18.94
C THR A 269 7.97 22.78 17.66
N ALA A 270 6.85 22.23 17.21
CA ALA A 270 6.73 21.48 15.97
C ALA A 270 7.38 22.18 14.75
N LEU A 271 7.24 23.51 14.61
CA LEU A 271 7.89 24.29 13.55
C LEU A 271 9.43 24.24 13.62
N HIS A 272 10.00 24.23 14.83
CA HIS A 272 11.44 24.11 15.03
C HIS A 272 11.94 22.72 14.64
N TYR A 273 11.16 21.65 14.91
CA TYR A 273 11.48 20.28 14.50
C TYR A 273 11.40 20.09 12.98
N ALA A 274 10.38 20.65 12.32
CA ALA A 274 10.28 20.69 10.86
C ALA A 274 11.47 21.44 10.21
N ALA A 275 11.95 22.50 10.87
CA ALA A 275 13.15 23.25 10.46
C ALA A 275 14.48 22.58 10.82
N ALA A 276 14.49 21.58 11.72
CA ALA A 276 15.72 20.93 12.17
C ALA A 276 16.14 19.73 11.30
N ASN A 277 15.18 18.96 10.76
CA ASN A 277 15.50 17.74 10.01
C ASN A 277 16.00 18.05 8.59
N THR A 278 17.27 17.73 8.31
CA THR A 278 17.93 17.96 7.01
C THR A 278 17.51 17.00 5.90
N HIS A 279 16.90 15.85 6.22
CA HIS A 279 16.66 14.77 5.26
C HIS A 279 15.25 14.75 4.65
N MET A 280 14.29 15.48 5.23
CA MET A 280 12.90 15.42 4.78
C MET A 280 12.57 16.46 3.70
N PRO A 281 11.91 16.08 2.58
CA PRO A 281 11.52 17.04 1.55
C PRO A 281 10.28 17.86 1.96
N ARG A 282 9.32 17.23 2.65
CA ARG A 282 7.98 17.78 2.99
C ARG A 282 7.97 18.82 4.12
N SER A 283 9.12 19.25 4.63
CA SER A 283 9.20 20.20 5.76
C SER A 283 8.48 21.53 5.50
N VAL A 284 8.38 21.97 4.23
CA VAL A 284 7.65 23.20 3.86
C VAL A 284 6.14 22.98 3.99
N GLU A 285 5.62 21.84 3.52
CA GLU A 285 4.21 21.48 3.63
C GLU A 285 3.75 21.32 5.09
N VAL A 286 4.64 20.81 5.97
CA VAL A 286 4.41 20.77 7.41
C VAL A 286 4.32 22.18 8.00
N ILE A 287 5.23 23.09 7.63
CA ILE A 287 5.18 24.49 8.09
C ILE A 287 3.89 25.15 7.62
N GLU A 288 3.50 24.96 6.35
CA GLU A 288 2.21 25.43 5.83
C GLU A 288 1.00 24.85 6.56
N ALA A 289 1.01 23.54 6.88
CA ALA A 289 -0.06 22.89 7.61
C ALA A 289 -0.23 23.47 9.02
N VAL A 290 0.87 23.66 9.76
CA VAL A 290 0.85 24.28 11.09
C VAL A 290 0.42 25.74 10.99
N SER A 291 0.99 26.53 10.08
CA SER A 291 0.62 27.95 9.90
C SER A 291 -0.81 28.17 9.42
N ARG A 292 -1.42 27.22 8.69
CA ARG A 292 -2.82 27.31 8.26
C ARG A 292 -3.81 27.13 9.42
N HIS A 293 -3.49 26.27 10.37
CA HIS A 293 -4.33 26.03 11.56
C HIS A 293 -4.04 27.04 12.68
N CYS A 294 -2.76 27.39 12.87
CA CYS A 294 -2.26 28.22 13.98
C CYS A 294 -1.34 29.33 13.41
N PRO A 295 -1.88 30.41 12.81
CA PRO A 295 -1.06 31.40 12.09
C PRO A 295 -0.04 32.15 12.95
N ASP A 296 -0.30 32.31 14.24
CA ASP A 296 0.56 32.96 15.23
C ASP A 296 1.65 32.04 15.84
N SER A 297 1.60 30.73 15.56
CA SER A 297 2.61 29.76 16.03
C SER A 297 4.05 30.06 15.57
N TRP A 298 4.22 30.84 14.50
CA TRP A 298 5.51 31.31 13.99
C TRP A 298 6.24 32.30 14.91
N GLU A 299 5.56 32.91 15.89
CA GLU A 299 6.16 33.88 16.83
C GLU A 299 6.85 33.19 18.01
N LEU A 300 6.58 31.90 18.20
CA LEU A 300 7.13 31.07 19.26
C LEU A 300 8.64 30.93 19.09
N LEU A 301 9.35 30.98 20.21
CA LEU A 301 10.80 30.93 20.29
C LEU A 301 11.23 29.80 21.21
N ASP A 302 12.38 29.20 20.92
CA ASP A 302 13.03 28.27 21.83
C ASP A 302 13.70 28.97 23.03
N ASN A 303 14.32 28.20 23.93
CA ASN A 303 15.06 28.73 25.09
C ASN A 303 16.28 29.59 24.70
N ASN A 304 16.75 29.53 23.45
CA ASN A 304 17.80 30.41 22.91
C ASN A 304 17.21 31.71 22.31
N GLY A 305 15.90 31.90 22.31
CA GLY A 305 15.21 33.00 21.64
C GLY A 305 15.20 32.87 20.11
N GLN A 306 15.58 31.71 19.57
CA GLN A 306 15.56 31.40 18.14
C GLN A 306 14.12 31.07 17.72
N ASN A 307 13.73 31.51 16.51
CA ASN A 307 12.54 30.99 15.83
C ASN A 307 12.92 29.92 14.80
N PHE A 308 11.95 29.24 14.20
CA PHE A 308 12.21 28.18 13.22
C PHE A 308 13.08 28.61 12.03
N LEU A 309 13.09 29.89 11.64
CA LEU A 309 13.96 30.41 10.58
C LEU A 309 15.44 30.50 11.01
N HIS A 310 15.72 30.78 12.29
CA HIS A 310 17.09 30.69 12.82
C HIS A 310 17.59 29.24 12.75
N VAL A 311 16.76 28.28 13.16
CA VAL A 311 17.08 26.84 13.08
C VAL A 311 17.27 26.39 11.63
N ALA A 312 16.40 26.82 10.71
CA ALA A 312 16.52 26.54 9.28
C ALA A 312 17.83 27.07 8.68
N VAL A 313 18.32 28.24 9.11
CA VAL A 313 19.62 28.79 8.69
C VAL A 313 20.79 28.01 9.29
N GLU A 314 20.70 27.62 10.56
CA GLU A 314 21.72 26.83 11.25
C GLU A 314 21.86 25.41 10.67
N LYS A 315 20.74 24.78 10.27
CA LYS A 315 20.70 23.44 9.64
C LYS A 315 20.71 23.48 8.11
N GLU A 316 21.06 24.63 7.51
CA GLU A 316 21.21 24.82 6.05
C GLU A 316 19.99 24.36 5.20
N ARG A 317 18.77 24.62 5.68
CA ARG A 317 17.51 24.24 5.04
C ARG A 317 17.11 25.21 3.92
N SER A 318 17.79 25.10 2.78
CA SER A 318 17.56 25.91 1.57
C SER A 318 16.08 26.08 1.20
N ASN A 319 15.30 25.00 1.24
CA ASN A 319 13.87 25.00 0.91
C ASN A 319 13.05 25.91 1.82
N ILE A 320 13.22 25.79 3.15
CA ILE A 320 12.50 26.60 4.15
C ILE A 320 12.95 28.06 4.09
N ILE A 321 14.26 28.31 3.95
CA ILE A 321 14.81 29.67 3.83
C ILE A 321 14.23 30.37 2.60
N LEU A 322 14.21 29.71 1.44
CA LEU A 322 13.64 30.28 0.22
C LEU A 322 12.13 30.47 0.30
N TYR A 323 11.40 29.51 0.87
CA TYR A 323 9.95 29.62 1.11
C TYR A 323 9.61 30.88 1.92
N VAL A 324 10.29 31.10 3.04
CA VAL A 324 10.05 32.28 3.90
C VAL A 324 10.41 33.60 3.20
N LEU A 325 11.46 33.61 2.38
CA LEU A 325 11.88 34.80 1.63
C LEU A 325 11.00 35.11 0.41
N VAL A 326 10.25 34.13 -0.11
CA VAL A 326 9.31 34.32 -1.24
C VAL A 326 7.89 34.63 -0.76
N SER A 327 7.42 34.04 0.34
CA SER A 327 6.08 34.30 0.87
C SER A 327 5.95 35.73 1.38
N SER A 328 5.04 36.50 0.77
CA SER A 328 4.68 37.87 1.20
C SER A 328 3.80 37.92 2.45
N GLU A 329 3.18 36.80 2.81
CA GLU A 329 2.31 36.67 3.97
C GLU A 329 3.12 36.60 5.27
N ILE A 330 4.38 36.12 5.19
CA ILE A 330 5.26 36.01 6.35
C ILE A 330 5.79 37.38 6.77
N THR A 331 5.56 37.72 8.04
CA THR A 331 5.84 39.05 8.58
C THR A 331 7.34 39.36 8.58
N GLY A 332 7.66 40.64 8.36
CA GLY A 332 9.04 41.13 8.50
C GLY A 332 9.60 40.98 9.93
N ASP A 333 8.76 40.74 10.94
CA ASP A 333 9.21 40.58 12.31
C ASP A 333 9.76 39.18 12.61
N LEU A 334 9.28 38.12 11.94
CA LEU A 334 9.92 36.79 11.98
C LEU A 334 11.36 36.86 11.43
N ILE A 335 11.51 37.47 10.25
CA ILE A 335 12.77 37.54 9.49
C ILE A 335 13.83 38.40 10.20
N ASN A 336 13.40 39.30 11.09
CA ASN A 336 14.26 40.23 11.82
C ASN A 336 14.26 40.03 13.34
N LYS A 337 13.60 38.98 13.84
CA LYS A 337 13.65 38.60 15.26
C LYS A 337 15.11 38.39 15.66
N LYS A 338 15.42 38.69 16.93
CA LYS A 338 16.74 38.48 17.50
C LYS A 338 16.70 37.34 18.51
N ASP A 339 17.71 36.47 18.45
CA ASP A 339 17.99 35.46 19.47
C ASP A 339 18.49 36.10 20.79
N ASN A 340 18.76 35.26 21.79
CA ASN A 340 19.32 35.66 23.07
C ASN A 340 20.73 36.29 22.98
N ASN A 341 21.44 36.14 21.86
CA ASN A 341 22.72 36.80 21.57
C ASN A 341 22.54 38.10 20.76
N GLY A 342 21.30 38.46 20.40
CA GLY A 342 20.97 39.61 19.57
C GLY A 342 21.13 39.37 18.07
N ASN A 343 21.51 38.16 17.65
CA ASN A 343 21.67 37.78 16.25
C ASN A 343 20.30 37.63 15.59
N THR A 344 20.19 38.08 14.34
CA THR A 344 19.04 37.76 13.47
C THR A 344 19.39 36.58 12.55
N PRO A 345 18.44 35.99 11.80
CA PRO A 345 18.74 34.94 10.82
C PRO A 345 19.83 35.34 9.81
N LEU A 346 19.90 36.63 9.43
CA LEU A 346 20.98 37.16 8.59
C LEU A 346 22.37 37.09 9.27
N HIS A 347 22.46 37.28 10.59
CA HIS A 347 23.72 37.15 11.31
C HIS A 347 24.18 35.68 11.29
N LEU A 348 23.27 34.73 11.56
CA LEU A 348 23.57 33.30 11.48
C LEU A 348 23.96 32.87 10.05
N ALA A 349 23.32 33.41 9.02
CA ALA A 349 23.66 33.13 7.61
C ALA A 349 25.08 33.61 7.22
N VAL A 350 25.60 34.64 7.90
CA VAL A 350 27.01 35.06 7.74
C VAL A 350 27.96 34.12 8.49
N MET A 351 27.54 33.65 9.67
CA MET A 351 28.34 32.75 10.50
C MET A 351 28.45 31.35 9.89
N SER A 352 27.43 30.85 9.19
CA SER A 352 27.47 29.57 8.45
C SER A 352 28.25 29.63 7.13
N LYS A 353 28.77 30.80 6.72
CA LYS A 353 29.57 31.01 5.50
C LYS A 353 28.90 30.58 4.18
N ASN A 354 27.58 30.43 4.15
CA ASN A 354 26.86 30.01 2.94
C ASN A 354 26.49 31.21 2.05
N ASP A 355 27.37 31.50 1.08
CA ASP A 355 27.28 32.61 0.11
C ASP A 355 25.92 32.71 -0.62
N ASN A 356 25.18 31.61 -0.76
CA ASN A 356 23.88 31.61 -1.44
C ASN A 356 22.76 32.16 -0.55
N TYR A 357 22.70 31.78 0.72
CA TYR A 357 21.72 32.33 1.66
C TYR A 357 21.93 33.83 1.87
N LEU A 358 23.19 34.25 1.93
CA LEU A 358 23.55 35.67 2.00
C LEU A 358 23.03 36.46 0.80
N ARG A 359 23.08 35.88 -0.41
CA ARG A 359 22.44 36.49 -1.59
C ARG A 359 20.94 36.58 -1.39
N SER A 360 20.24 35.51 -1.02
CA SER A 360 18.79 35.53 -0.81
C SER A 360 18.35 36.57 0.24
N PHE A 361 18.91 36.53 1.45
CA PHE A 361 18.60 37.52 2.51
C PHE A 361 19.03 38.95 2.13
N SER A 362 20.04 39.14 1.29
CA SER A 362 20.45 40.48 0.84
C SER A 362 19.52 41.10 -0.21
N HIS A 363 18.76 40.31 -0.96
CA HIS A 363 17.83 40.83 -1.98
C HIS A 363 16.42 41.08 -1.43
N ASP A 364 16.02 40.40 -0.35
CA ASP A 364 14.74 40.67 0.32
C ASP A 364 14.74 42.06 0.99
N ILE A 365 13.73 42.87 0.66
CA ILE A 365 13.55 44.25 1.15
C ILE A 365 13.16 44.33 2.63
N ARG A 366 12.61 43.24 3.20
CA ARG A 366 12.18 43.16 4.61
C ARG A 366 13.36 43.02 5.56
N VAL A 367 14.52 42.55 5.09
CA VAL A 367 15.68 42.22 5.93
C VAL A 367 16.40 43.48 6.44
N LYS A 368 16.45 43.66 7.76
CA LYS A 368 17.11 44.78 8.46
C LYS A 368 18.63 44.59 8.51
N LYS A 369 19.29 44.79 7.36
CA LYS A 369 20.77 44.70 7.15
C LYS A 369 21.64 45.54 8.11
N ARG A 370 21.03 46.49 8.83
CA ARG A 370 21.69 47.41 9.80
C ARG A 370 21.42 47.05 11.27
N ALA A 371 20.78 45.92 11.56
CA ALA A 371 20.63 45.42 12.93
C ALA A 371 21.99 45.07 13.55
N PHE A 372 22.13 45.32 14.85
CA PHE A 372 23.30 44.96 15.67
C PHE A 372 22.96 43.81 16.63
N ASN A 373 23.88 42.88 16.85
CA ASN A 373 23.81 41.86 17.90
C ASN A 373 24.30 42.41 19.27
N LYS A 374 24.37 41.57 20.33
CA LYS A 374 24.84 42.00 21.66
C LYS A 374 26.33 42.40 21.69
N ASP A 375 27.15 41.89 20.76
CA ASP A 375 28.55 42.31 20.60
C ASP A 375 28.69 43.68 19.90
N ASN A 376 27.58 44.35 19.58
CA ASN A 376 27.51 45.54 18.73
C ASN A 376 28.09 45.32 17.31
N LEU A 377 28.00 44.09 16.80
CA LEU A 377 28.36 43.75 15.43
C LEU A 377 27.09 43.68 14.57
N ARG A 378 27.17 44.20 13.34
CA ARG A 378 26.19 43.91 12.28
C ARG A 378 26.62 42.64 11.56
N ALA A 379 25.71 42.01 10.82
CA ALA A 379 26.02 40.91 9.90
C ALA A 379 27.20 41.24 8.95
N LEU A 380 27.31 42.49 8.46
CA LEU A 380 28.46 42.95 7.68
C LEU A 380 29.77 42.95 8.48
N ASP A 381 29.75 43.32 9.76
CA ASP A 381 30.97 43.39 10.59
C ASP A 381 31.48 41.97 10.91
N ILE A 382 30.57 41.00 11.08
CA ILE A 382 30.89 39.57 11.19
C ILE A 382 31.49 39.06 9.88
N ALA A 383 30.91 39.41 8.73
CA ALA A 383 31.42 39.03 7.41
C ALA A 383 32.84 39.55 7.17
N LEU A 384 33.09 40.82 7.49
CA LEU A 384 34.42 41.42 7.41
C LEU A 384 35.40 40.76 8.38
N LYS A 385 34.98 40.42 9.61
CA LYS A 385 35.82 39.69 10.57
C LYS A 385 36.23 38.32 10.02
N ASN A 386 35.28 37.54 9.50
CA ASN A 386 35.55 36.23 8.89
C ASN A 386 36.54 36.35 7.72
N LEU A 387 36.35 37.34 6.85
CA LEU A 387 37.27 37.65 5.74
C LEU A 387 38.68 38.01 6.24
N PHE A 388 38.80 38.83 7.29
CA PHE A 388 40.09 39.20 7.88
C PHE A 388 40.80 38.04 8.58
N GLU A 389 40.09 37.04 9.10
CA GLU A 389 40.69 35.82 9.66
C GLU A 389 41.12 34.85 8.55
N GLU A 390 40.33 34.69 7.49
CA GLU A 390 40.73 33.94 6.29
C GLU A 390 41.99 34.53 5.63
N LEU A 391 42.05 35.86 5.49
CA LEU A 391 43.22 36.61 5.00
C LEU A 391 44.47 36.46 5.87
N LYS A 392 44.35 36.05 7.14
CA LYS A 392 45.51 35.73 8.01
C LYS A 392 45.95 34.27 7.89
N SER A 393 45.08 33.39 7.40
CA SER A 393 45.32 31.95 7.33
C SER A 393 45.99 31.48 6.05
N ASP A 394 45.84 32.23 4.95
CA ASP A 394 46.27 31.80 3.61
C ASP A 394 47.44 32.64 3.04
N LYS A 395 48.36 31.98 2.33
CA LYS A 395 49.48 32.58 1.60
C LYS A 395 49.18 32.76 0.11
N HIS A 396 47.93 32.64 -0.33
CA HIS A 396 47.51 32.88 -1.72
C HIS A 396 46.51 34.03 -1.84
N HIS A 397 46.52 34.66 -3.02
CA HIS A 397 45.76 35.89 -3.29
C HIS A 397 44.25 35.72 -3.04
N PRO A 398 43.60 36.66 -2.32
CA PRO A 398 42.17 36.59 -2.09
C PRO A 398 41.40 36.82 -3.40
N LYS A 399 40.41 35.97 -3.65
CA LYS A 399 39.33 36.31 -4.59
C LYS A 399 38.52 37.45 -3.99
N GLN A 400 38.45 38.56 -4.72
CA GLN A 400 37.64 39.73 -4.40
C GLN A 400 36.21 39.30 -4.05
N SER A 401 35.83 39.39 -2.78
CA SER A 401 34.82 38.49 -2.21
C SER A 401 33.38 38.94 -2.48
N THR A 402 32.45 37.98 -2.51
CA THR A 402 31.00 38.20 -2.67
C THR A 402 30.46 39.28 -1.72
N TYR A 403 31.04 39.37 -0.52
CA TYR A 403 30.63 40.22 0.59
C TYR A 403 30.77 41.73 0.31
N GLU A 404 31.83 42.17 -0.40
CA GLU A 404 31.99 43.59 -0.75
C GLU A 404 30.86 44.08 -1.67
N LYS A 405 30.47 43.27 -2.67
CA LYS A 405 29.44 43.65 -3.65
C LYS A 405 28.03 43.69 -3.04
N LEU A 406 27.73 42.82 -2.08
CA LEU A 406 26.38 42.71 -1.50
C LEU A 406 26.03 43.82 -0.50
N PHE A 407 27.00 44.34 0.25
CA PHE A 407 26.74 45.28 1.35
C PHE A 407 27.18 46.73 1.07
N ILE A 408 28.04 46.98 0.09
CA ILE A 408 28.55 48.33 -0.23
C ILE A 408 27.65 49.08 -1.25
N GLY A 409 26.68 48.38 -1.86
CA GLY A 409 25.68 48.96 -2.77
C GLY A 409 24.73 49.96 -2.08
N LYS A 410 25.07 51.26 -2.15
CA LYS A 410 24.35 52.44 -1.59
C LYS A 410 24.41 52.60 -0.06
N ALA A 411 25.60 52.94 0.43
CA ALA A 411 25.76 53.69 1.69
C ALA A 411 26.88 54.75 1.59
N ARG A 412 26.75 55.72 0.69
CA ARG A 412 27.35 57.05 0.89
C ARG A 412 26.44 57.85 1.83
N ASN A 413 27.03 58.70 2.66
CA ASN A 413 26.38 59.48 3.74
C ASN A 413 26.17 58.69 5.05
N ASP A 414 27.27 58.26 5.66
CA ASP A 414 27.64 58.66 7.04
C ASP A 414 29.08 58.19 7.33
N PRO A 415 29.95 59.03 7.93
CA PRO A 415 31.32 58.63 8.23
C PRO A 415 31.35 57.65 9.43
N PRO A 416 32.11 56.54 9.36
CA PRO A 416 32.46 55.79 10.56
C PRO A 416 33.21 56.71 11.52
N LYS A 417 32.74 56.83 12.77
CA LYS A 417 33.56 57.43 13.84
C LYS A 417 34.86 56.63 13.95
N ALA A 418 35.99 57.32 13.95
CA ALA A 418 37.30 56.71 13.89
C ALA A 418 37.57 55.76 15.06
N LEU A 419 37.71 54.47 14.77
CA LEU A 419 38.40 53.51 15.63
C LEU A 419 39.90 53.57 15.29
N ASN A 420 40.57 54.57 15.87
CA ASN A 420 42.02 54.58 15.96
C ASN A 420 42.49 53.39 16.81
N PHE A 421 43.49 52.64 16.37
CA PHE A 421 44.71 52.49 17.16
C PHE A 421 45.94 52.22 16.28
N ARG A 422 47.10 52.66 16.79
CA ARG A 422 48.35 52.85 16.03
C ARG A 422 49.18 51.57 15.91
N PHE A 423 49.91 51.43 14.82
CA PHE A 423 51.19 50.71 14.80
C PHE A 423 52.30 51.63 15.31
N THR A 424 53.13 51.14 16.24
CA THR A 424 54.44 51.72 16.59
C THR A 424 55.41 50.61 16.98
N ASP A 425 56.54 50.53 16.29
CA ASP A 425 57.65 49.63 16.65
C ASP A 425 58.31 50.02 17.98
N ARG A 426 58.81 49.02 18.72
CA ARG A 426 60.24 48.93 19.11
C ARG A 426 60.56 47.64 19.89
N PRO A 427 61.79 47.09 19.77
CA PRO A 427 62.24 45.93 20.53
C PRO A 427 63.10 46.32 21.75
N THR A 428 62.90 45.66 22.91
CA THR A 428 63.97 45.40 23.91
C THR A 428 63.52 44.42 25.00
N THR A 429 64.51 43.73 25.58
CA THR A 429 64.38 42.76 26.68
C THR A 429 64.61 43.38 28.07
N ASN A 430 63.99 42.77 29.10
CA ASN A 430 64.40 42.71 30.52
C ASN A 430 64.38 43.98 31.41
N ILE A 431 63.68 43.83 32.55
CA ILE A 431 63.85 44.37 33.94
C ILE A 431 62.42 44.33 34.55
N ARG A 432 62.00 43.53 35.55
CA ARG A 432 62.58 42.84 36.74
C ARG A 432 62.50 43.68 38.03
N ARG A 433 61.82 43.12 39.06
CA ARG A 433 61.62 43.59 40.47
C ARG A 433 60.60 44.74 40.66
N LYS A 434 59.87 44.84 41.80
CA LYS A 434 59.97 44.15 43.11
C LYS A 434 58.60 44.05 43.85
N SER A 435 58.33 42.89 44.45
CA SER A 435 57.86 42.60 45.84
C SER A 435 56.95 43.60 46.60
N LEU A 436 55.96 43.13 47.37
CA LEU A 436 56.18 42.61 48.75
C LEU A 436 54.97 41.87 49.36
N LEU A 437 55.29 41.00 50.34
CA LEU A 437 54.45 40.44 51.41
C LEU A 437 53.36 39.40 51.03
N PHE A 438 53.31 38.19 51.64
CA PHE A 438 54.33 37.40 52.38
C PHE A 438 53.76 35.99 52.67
N ASN A 439 54.65 34.98 52.76
CA ASN A 439 54.67 33.86 53.73
C ASN A 439 53.49 32.84 53.81
N GLU A 440 53.68 31.55 54.16
CA GLU A 440 54.89 30.69 54.32
C GLU A 440 54.51 29.20 54.52
N VAL A 441 55.53 28.31 54.44
CA VAL A 441 55.75 27.09 55.25
C VAL A 441 54.83 25.85 55.10
N ASP A 442 55.43 24.83 54.47
CA ASP A 442 55.71 23.45 54.93
C ASP A 442 54.67 22.51 55.61
N LYS A 443 54.78 21.24 55.17
CA LYS A 443 54.92 19.97 55.94
C LYS A 443 53.71 19.23 56.55
N GLU A 444 53.93 17.89 56.61
CA GLU A 444 53.30 16.86 57.46
C GLU A 444 51.78 16.63 57.23
N GLY A 445 51.18 15.46 57.44
CA GLY A 445 51.62 14.07 57.70
C GLY A 445 50.64 13.11 56.98
N GLU A 446 50.81 11.80 56.91
CA GLU A 446 50.48 10.83 57.99
C GLU A 446 49.15 11.17 58.71
N ASP A 447 48.19 10.26 58.89
CA ASP A 447 48.37 8.84 59.18
C ASP A 447 47.08 7.97 58.97
N THR A 448 47.23 6.65 59.10
CA THR A 448 46.23 5.57 59.27
C THR A 448 45.35 5.20 58.05
N LEU A 449 45.36 3.98 57.47
CA LEU A 449 45.42 2.58 58.00
C LEU A 449 44.13 2.23 58.75
N GLY A 450 43.16 1.47 58.21
CA GLY A 450 43.15 0.13 57.61
C GLY A 450 41.67 -0.35 57.71
N LYS A 451 41.16 -1.41 57.09
CA LYS A 451 41.64 -2.75 56.72
C LYS A 451 40.77 -3.26 55.54
N GLU A 452 41.01 -4.39 54.86
CA GLU A 452 41.90 -5.52 55.12
C GLU A 452 42.39 -6.15 53.80
N TYR A 453 43.47 -6.93 53.87
CA TYR A 453 44.07 -7.68 52.77
C TYR A 453 44.41 -9.09 53.27
N THR A 454 44.88 -9.97 52.36
CA THR A 454 45.45 -11.33 52.59
C THR A 454 44.40 -12.45 52.77
N LEU A 455 44.57 -13.70 52.30
CA LEU A 455 45.61 -14.41 51.52
C LEU A 455 44.92 -15.08 50.27
N GLY A 456 45.57 -15.66 49.27
CA GLY A 456 46.99 -15.93 49.00
C GLY A 456 47.25 -17.39 48.56
N VAL A 457 47.74 -17.54 47.32
CA VAL A 457 48.63 -18.63 46.81
C VAL A 457 48.04 -19.97 46.29
N ASP A 458 48.40 -20.22 45.02
CA ASP A 458 48.60 -21.47 44.23
C ASP A 458 47.47 -22.40 43.71
N LYS A 459 47.39 -22.36 42.36
CA LYS A 459 47.46 -23.46 41.36
C LYS A 459 46.24 -24.34 41.03
N THR A 460 45.80 -24.11 39.79
CA THR A 460 45.18 -25.06 38.82
C THR A 460 43.77 -25.54 39.15
N LEU A 461 42.82 -25.65 38.20
CA LEU A 461 42.91 -25.91 36.75
C LEU A 461 41.69 -25.32 35.99
N HIS A 462 41.86 -24.83 34.75
CA HIS A 462 40.87 -24.66 33.63
C HIS A 462 39.45 -24.06 33.93
N VAL A 463 38.93 -22.99 33.29
CA VAL A 463 38.83 -22.72 31.83
C VAL A 463 38.16 -21.34 31.56
N GLN A 464 38.32 -20.81 30.33
CA GLN A 464 37.62 -19.68 29.68
C GLN A 464 37.73 -18.24 30.25
N LYS A 465 38.39 -17.38 29.47
CA LYS A 465 38.42 -15.92 29.59
C LYS A 465 37.28 -15.31 28.78
N ILE A 466 36.47 -14.46 29.41
CA ILE A 466 35.64 -13.47 28.70
C ILE A 466 36.58 -12.34 28.24
N GLY A 467 36.54 -12.01 26.95
CA GLY A 467 37.28 -10.89 26.37
C GLY A 467 36.42 -9.63 26.36
N VAL A 468 36.91 -8.55 26.96
CA VAL A 468 36.34 -7.20 26.80
C VAL A 468 36.63 -6.74 25.36
N VAL A 469 35.60 -6.25 24.66
CA VAL A 469 35.71 -5.71 23.30
C VAL A 469 35.76 -4.19 23.36
N ASP A 470 36.72 -3.61 22.65
CA ASP A 470 36.98 -2.17 22.54
C ASP A 470 35.94 -1.51 21.58
N PRO A 471 35.20 -0.45 21.98
CA PRO A 471 34.09 0.09 21.17
C PRO A 471 34.52 0.70 19.82
N ASP A 472 35.68 1.35 19.76
CA ASP A 472 36.12 2.19 18.63
C ASP A 472 36.36 1.44 17.31
N ASN A 473 36.35 0.10 17.31
CA ASN A 473 36.73 -0.70 16.15
C ASN A 473 35.53 -1.12 15.28
N LYS A 474 34.30 -1.15 15.84
CA LYS A 474 33.10 -1.67 15.16
C LYS A 474 32.64 -0.79 14.00
N ASP A 475 32.52 0.52 14.24
CA ASP A 475 32.02 1.49 13.25
C ASP A 475 32.85 1.50 11.96
N SER A 476 34.14 1.21 12.04
CA SER A 476 35.04 1.21 10.88
C SER A 476 34.85 0.02 9.93
N ASP A 477 34.38 -1.13 10.44
CA ASP A 477 34.09 -2.31 9.63
C ASP A 477 32.72 -2.17 8.94
N ASP A 478 31.69 -1.70 9.67
CA ASP A 478 30.33 -1.51 9.14
C ASP A 478 30.29 -0.44 8.02
N VAL A 479 31.03 0.67 8.18
CA VAL A 479 31.19 1.69 7.13
C VAL A 479 31.87 1.12 5.89
N MET A 480 32.88 0.26 6.05
CA MET A 480 33.59 -0.37 4.91
C MET A 480 32.69 -1.35 4.15
N GLU A 481 31.84 -2.11 4.87
CA GLU A 481 30.88 -3.00 4.23
C GLU A 481 29.81 -2.22 3.45
N ASN A 482 29.30 -1.13 4.02
CA ASN A 482 28.32 -0.27 3.34
C ASN A 482 28.90 0.42 2.08
N VAL A 483 30.17 0.86 2.14
CA VAL A 483 30.89 1.38 0.96
C VAL A 483 31.09 0.28 -0.10
N SER A 484 31.43 -0.95 0.30
CA SER A 484 31.55 -2.09 -0.64
C SER A 484 30.21 -2.43 -1.31
N LYS A 485 29.10 -2.50 -0.55
CA LYS A 485 27.74 -2.72 -1.08
C LYS A 485 27.34 -1.65 -2.09
N THR A 486 27.54 -0.37 -1.74
CA THR A 486 27.23 0.78 -2.62
C THR A 486 28.07 0.74 -3.90
N HIS A 487 29.35 0.45 -3.78
CA HIS A 487 30.27 0.41 -4.92
C HIS A 487 29.98 -0.78 -5.86
N LEU A 488 29.58 -1.94 -5.32
CA LEU A 488 29.14 -3.09 -6.10
C LEU A 488 27.89 -2.80 -6.94
N LEU A 489 26.93 -2.04 -6.40
CA LEU A 489 25.73 -1.59 -7.14
C LEU A 489 26.12 -0.71 -8.34
N VAL A 490 27.01 0.27 -8.13
CA VAL A 490 27.48 1.17 -9.21
C VAL A 490 28.21 0.40 -10.32
N ALA A 491 29.09 -0.54 -9.97
CA ALA A 491 29.80 -1.36 -10.96
C ALA A 491 28.84 -2.28 -11.75
N THR A 492 27.86 -2.88 -11.07
CA THR A 492 26.82 -3.71 -11.70
C THR A 492 25.97 -2.87 -12.67
N LEU A 493 25.57 -1.65 -12.28
CA LEU A 493 24.78 -0.76 -13.14
C LEU A 493 25.53 -0.39 -14.43
N ILE A 494 26.82 -0.03 -14.33
CA ILE A 494 27.65 0.30 -15.50
C ILE A 494 27.83 -0.93 -16.41
N ALA A 495 28.04 -2.13 -15.84
CA ALA A 495 28.11 -3.36 -16.62
C ALA A 495 26.81 -3.63 -17.38
N THR A 496 25.64 -3.46 -16.74
CA THR A 496 24.32 -3.65 -17.37
C THR A 496 24.06 -2.64 -18.49
N VAL A 497 24.33 -1.35 -18.26
CA VAL A 497 24.13 -0.28 -19.26
C VAL A 497 25.04 -0.49 -20.48
N THR A 498 26.30 -0.85 -20.26
CA THR A 498 27.27 -1.08 -21.36
C THR A 498 27.00 -2.39 -22.10
N PHE A 499 26.55 -3.44 -21.42
CA PHE A 499 26.08 -4.68 -22.05
C PHE A 499 24.87 -4.40 -22.96
N ALA A 500 23.85 -3.70 -22.47
CA ALA A 500 22.68 -3.32 -23.26
C ALA A 500 23.07 -2.49 -24.50
N ALA A 501 23.93 -1.48 -24.33
CA ALA A 501 24.46 -0.65 -25.42
C ALA A 501 25.25 -1.45 -26.48
N GLY A 502 25.80 -2.60 -26.12
CA GLY A 502 26.47 -3.51 -27.07
C GLY A 502 25.53 -4.23 -28.04
N PHE A 503 24.23 -4.33 -27.71
CA PHE A 503 23.20 -4.92 -28.58
C PHE A 503 22.24 -3.88 -29.17
N THR A 504 22.04 -2.73 -28.52
CA THR A 504 21.30 -1.59 -29.08
C THR A 504 22.20 -0.69 -29.93
N LEU A 505 22.81 -1.29 -30.96
CA LEU A 505 23.86 -0.64 -31.75
C LEU A 505 23.41 0.68 -32.40
N PRO A 506 24.18 1.79 -32.23
CA PRO A 506 23.86 3.07 -32.86
C PRO A 506 23.71 2.95 -34.38
N GLY A 507 22.54 3.35 -34.89
CA GLY A 507 22.17 3.23 -36.31
C GLY A 507 21.50 1.90 -36.70
N GLY A 508 21.40 0.92 -35.79
CA GLY A 508 20.73 -0.36 -36.01
C GLY A 508 21.49 -1.31 -36.94
N TYR A 509 20.76 -2.32 -37.44
CA TYR A 509 21.28 -3.38 -38.31
C TYR A 509 20.84 -3.18 -39.77
N ASN A 510 21.70 -3.56 -40.72
CA ASN A 510 21.35 -3.64 -42.13
C ASN A 510 20.36 -4.79 -42.36
N ASN A 511 19.25 -4.51 -43.04
CA ASN A 511 18.18 -5.48 -43.27
C ASN A 511 18.21 -6.16 -44.65
N ASP A 512 19.06 -5.66 -45.57
CA ASP A 512 19.10 -6.06 -46.98
C ASP A 512 20.53 -6.37 -47.47
N GLY A 513 20.63 -7.25 -48.47
CA GLY A 513 21.89 -7.63 -49.13
C GLY A 513 22.75 -8.65 -48.37
N ASN A 514 24.00 -8.84 -48.81
CA ASN A 514 24.95 -9.79 -48.21
C ASN A 514 25.41 -9.37 -46.80
N ASP A 515 25.22 -8.11 -46.42
CA ASP A 515 25.59 -7.57 -45.09
C ASP A 515 24.41 -7.60 -44.10
N LYS A 516 23.36 -8.40 -44.36
CA LYS A 516 22.16 -8.49 -43.52
C LYS A 516 22.50 -8.97 -42.09
N GLY A 517 22.05 -8.22 -41.09
CA GLY A 517 22.38 -8.45 -39.67
C GLY A 517 23.70 -7.83 -39.21
N MET A 518 24.47 -7.18 -40.08
CA MET A 518 25.63 -6.37 -39.68
C MET A 518 25.18 -4.97 -39.23
N ALA A 519 25.94 -4.35 -38.33
CA ALA A 519 25.65 -2.98 -37.89
C ALA A 519 25.77 -1.98 -39.05
N SER A 520 24.76 -1.12 -39.24
CA SER A 520 24.69 -0.21 -40.39
C SER A 520 25.85 0.78 -40.45
N LEU A 521 26.33 1.21 -39.28
CA LEU A 521 27.44 2.16 -39.12
C LEU A 521 28.82 1.49 -38.95
N ILE A 522 28.99 0.18 -39.24
CA ILE A 522 30.24 -0.56 -38.98
C ILE A 522 31.49 0.04 -39.64
N LYS A 523 31.34 0.79 -40.75
CA LYS A 523 32.42 1.48 -41.46
C LYS A 523 32.74 2.89 -40.91
N SER A 524 31.99 3.37 -39.91
CA SER A 524 32.17 4.69 -39.29
C SER A 524 33.25 4.63 -38.20
N PRO A 525 34.31 5.48 -38.25
CA PRO A 525 35.32 5.54 -37.20
C PRO A 525 34.75 5.85 -35.82
N ALA A 526 33.68 6.65 -35.75
CA ALA A 526 33.00 6.98 -34.49
C ALA A 526 32.24 5.78 -33.91
N PHE A 527 31.63 4.94 -34.76
CA PHE A 527 30.99 3.70 -34.32
C PHE A 527 32.03 2.69 -33.79
N ILE A 528 33.19 2.59 -34.43
CA ILE A 528 34.31 1.76 -33.95
C ILE A 528 34.80 2.29 -32.58
N GLY A 529 34.94 3.61 -32.42
CA GLY A 529 35.27 4.25 -31.15
C GLY A 529 34.26 3.96 -30.04
N PHE A 530 32.96 3.99 -30.36
CA PHE A 530 31.87 3.60 -29.47
C PHE A 530 32.02 2.14 -29.01
N MET A 531 32.16 1.20 -29.96
CA MET A 531 32.25 -0.23 -29.63
C MET A 531 33.46 -0.56 -28.76
N VAL A 532 34.63 0.02 -29.04
CA VAL A 532 35.84 -0.17 -28.23
C VAL A 532 35.65 0.40 -26.83
N SER A 533 35.16 1.64 -26.72
CA SER A 533 34.99 2.31 -25.42
C SER A 533 33.91 1.64 -24.56
N ASN A 534 32.81 1.21 -25.18
CA ASN A 534 31.75 0.46 -24.51
C ASN A 534 32.25 -0.90 -24.01
N SER A 535 33.06 -1.61 -24.81
CA SER A 535 33.67 -2.88 -24.41
C SER A 535 34.66 -2.71 -23.26
N VAL A 536 35.49 -1.66 -23.28
CA VAL A 536 36.41 -1.34 -22.16
C VAL A 536 35.62 -1.03 -20.88
N ALA A 537 34.54 -0.24 -20.99
CA ALA A 537 33.68 0.08 -19.85
C ALA A 537 33.06 -1.19 -19.25
N MET A 538 32.48 -2.06 -20.08
CA MET A 538 31.90 -3.34 -19.65
C MET A 538 32.95 -4.24 -18.97
N LEU A 539 34.12 -4.43 -19.59
CA LEU A 539 35.17 -5.30 -19.04
C LEU A 539 35.73 -4.78 -17.71
N CYS A 540 36.00 -3.47 -17.61
CA CYS A 540 36.49 -2.88 -16.36
C CYS A 540 35.46 -2.97 -15.23
N SER A 541 34.17 -2.79 -15.52
CA SER A 541 33.11 -2.87 -14.50
C SER A 541 32.82 -4.31 -14.08
N THR A 542 32.74 -5.26 -15.02
CA THR A 542 32.60 -6.70 -14.71
C THR A 542 33.80 -7.21 -13.90
N PHE A 543 35.02 -6.74 -14.19
CA PHE A 543 36.19 -7.06 -13.37
C PHE A 543 36.11 -6.47 -11.96
N ALA A 544 35.58 -5.25 -11.78
CA ALA A 544 35.34 -4.68 -10.46
C ALA A 544 34.30 -5.48 -9.64
N VAL A 545 33.21 -5.93 -10.27
CA VAL A 545 32.22 -6.86 -9.67
C VAL A 545 32.89 -8.17 -9.27
N PHE A 546 33.70 -8.76 -10.15
CA PHE A 546 34.43 -10.00 -9.86
C PHE A 546 35.41 -9.84 -8.69
N VAL A 547 36.14 -8.72 -8.61
CA VAL A 547 37.07 -8.43 -7.50
C VAL A 547 36.34 -8.31 -6.17
N HIS A 548 35.15 -7.70 -6.11
CA HIS A 548 34.32 -7.68 -4.89
C HIS A 548 33.86 -9.09 -4.47
N PHE A 549 33.36 -9.88 -5.42
CA PHE A 549 32.93 -11.26 -5.19
C PHE A 549 34.09 -12.12 -4.67
N TRP A 550 35.25 -12.03 -5.31
CA TRP A 550 36.46 -12.76 -4.93
C TRP A 550 37.04 -12.30 -3.58
N SER A 551 36.93 -10.99 -3.29
CA SER A 551 37.35 -10.42 -2.00
C SER A 551 36.55 -11.00 -0.83
N LYS A 552 35.25 -11.29 -1.02
CA LYS A 552 34.41 -11.93 0.01
C LYS A 552 34.65 -13.44 0.15
N LEU A 553 35.16 -14.11 -0.90
CA LEU A 553 35.37 -15.55 -0.90
C LEU A 553 36.74 -16.01 -0.38
N ILE A 554 37.79 -15.18 -0.48
CA ILE A 554 39.18 -15.65 -0.30
C ILE A 554 39.97 -14.90 0.80
N SER A 555 39.53 -13.72 1.26
CA SER A 555 40.36 -12.85 2.10
C SER A 555 39.84 -12.64 3.54
N ASP A 556 40.21 -13.55 4.45
CA ASP A 556 40.20 -13.28 5.92
C ASP A 556 41.22 -12.18 6.32
N ASP A 557 42.16 -11.88 5.44
CA ASP A 557 43.19 -10.86 5.62
C ASP A 557 42.63 -9.45 5.31
N LYS A 558 42.26 -8.71 6.37
CA LYS A 558 41.79 -7.31 6.32
C LYS A 558 42.76 -6.33 5.64
N GLY A 559 44.04 -6.70 5.46
CA GLY A 559 45.02 -5.93 4.68
C GLY A 559 44.81 -6.12 3.18
N LYS A 560 44.65 -7.37 2.73
CA LYS A 560 44.39 -7.72 1.32
C LYS A 560 43.02 -7.26 0.86
N MET A 561 41.98 -7.42 1.69
CA MET A 561 40.62 -6.93 1.38
C MET A 561 40.62 -5.44 1.00
N ARG A 562 41.31 -4.59 1.77
CA ARG A 562 41.45 -3.16 1.47
C ARG A 562 42.27 -2.86 0.21
N GLN A 563 43.16 -3.74 -0.23
CA GLN A 563 43.84 -3.59 -1.53
C GLN A 563 42.94 -4.01 -2.70
N LEU A 564 42.19 -5.10 -2.57
CA LEU A 564 41.23 -5.55 -3.58
C LEU A 564 40.14 -4.51 -3.84
N ILE A 565 39.56 -3.93 -2.77
CA ILE A 565 38.57 -2.84 -2.90
C ILE A 565 39.17 -1.61 -3.62
N LYS A 566 40.43 -1.25 -3.36
CA LYS A 566 41.11 -0.16 -4.09
C LYS A 566 41.28 -0.48 -5.58
N ILE A 567 41.62 -1.72 -5.93
CA ILE A 567 41.72 -2.16 -7.33
C ILE A 567 40.35 -2.05 -8.02
N ALA A 568 39.29 -2.53 -7.38
CA ALA A 568 37.93 -2.42 -7.91
C ALA A 568 37.50 -0.96 -8.13
N LEU A 569 37.83 -0.05 -7.20
CA LEU A 569 37.54 1.39 -7.33
C LEU A 569 38.24 2.02 -8.54
N TRP A 570 39.51 1.70 -8.77
CA TRP A 570 40.24 2.14 -9.96
C TRP A 570 39.61 1.60 -11.25
N CYS A 571 39.23 0.31 -11.28
CA CYS A 571 38.56 -0.28 -12.44
C CYS A 571 37.20 0.37 -12.72
N THR A 572 36.43 0.71 -11.69
CA THR A 572 35.13 1.40 -11.85
C THR A 572 35.30 2.83 -12.35
N PHE A 573 36.32 3.56 -11.87
CA PHE A 573 36.63 4.89 -12.39
C PHE A 573 37.02 4.85 -13.88
N SER A 574 37.85 3.88 -14.29
CA SER A 574 38.15 3.64 -15.70
C SER A 574 36.91 3.28 -16.52
N ALA A 575 35.98 2.50 -15.96
CA ALA A 575 34.73 2.13 -16.62
C ALA A 575 33.82 3.36 -16.85
N ILE A 576 33.70 4.26 -15.87
CA ILE A 576 32.94 5.51 -16.00
C ILE A 576 33.52 6.39 -17.11
N LEU A 577 34.85 6.57 -17.14
CA LEU A 577 35.52 7.35 -18.19
C LEU A 577 35.26 6.75 -19.59
N ALA A 578 35.42 5.44 -19.74
CA ALA A 578 35.18 4.74 -21.01
C ALA A 578 33.69 4.80 -21.44
N MET A 579 32.75 4.73 -20.50
CA MET A 579 31.32 4.89 -20.75
C MET A 579 30.97 6.29 -21.28
N VAL A 580 31.60 7.36 -20.78
CA VAL A 580 31.41 8.73 -21.30
C VAL A 580 31.98 8.87 -22.72
N VAL A 581 33.14 8.29 -23.00
CA VAL A 581 33.71 8.27 -24.37
C VAL A 581 32.80 7.49 -25.32
N ALA A 582 32.23 6.36 -24.87
CA ALA A 582 31.23 5.62 -25.64
C ALA A 582 30.00 6.49 -25.92
N PHE A 583 29.42 7.15 -24.92
CA PHE A 583 28.25 8.02 -25.10
C PHE A 583 28.50 9.14 -26.14
N VAL A 584 29.65 9.82 -26.06
CA VAL A 584 30.02 10.89 -27.01
C VAL A 584 30.23 10.34 -28.42
N THR A 585 30.96 9.24 -28.57
CA THR A 585 31.24 8.65 -29.89
C THR A 585 30.02 8.01 -30.54
N GLY A 586 29.13 7.36 -29.76
CA GLY A 586 27.86 6.83 -30.22
C GLY A 586 26.87 7.92 -30.64
N THR A 587 26.75 8.99 -29.83
CA THR A 587 25.94 10.17 -30.17
C THR A 587 26.43 10.83 -31.46
N TYR A 588 27.74 10.99 -31.62
CA TYR A 588 28.32 11.52 -32.85
C TYR A 588 28.11 10.59 -34.05
N ALA A 589 28.20 9.27 -33.88
CA ALA A 589 27.96 8.31 -34.97
C ALA A 589 26.55 8.47 -35.56
N VAL A 590 25.52 8.56 -34.72
CA VAL A 590 24.11 8.75 -35.14
C VAL A 590 23.86 10.14 -35.72
N LEU A 591 24.37 11.19 -35.07
CA LEU A 591 24.06 12.58 -35.42
C LEU A 591 25.04 13.22 -36.43
N SER A 592 26.03 12.47 -36.92
CA SER A 592 27.06 12.93 -37.86
C SER A 592 26.50 13.63 -39.12
N VAL A 593 25.29 13.27 -39.55
CA VAL A 593 24.58 13.88 -40.68
C VAL A 593 24.13 15.33 -40.38
N ASN A 594 23.92 15.69 -39.11
CA ASN A 594 23.54 17.04 -38.68
C ASN A 594 24.54 17.60 -37.65
N LEU A 595 25.70 18.04 -38.16
CA LEU A 595 26.79 18.64 -37.39
C LEU A 595 26.35 19.81 -36.48
N ARG A 596 25.30 20.56 -36.86
CA ARG A 596 24.75 21.66 -36.04
C ARG A 596 24.12 21.17 -34.73
N LEU A 597 23.63 19.93 -34.68
CA LEU A 597 23.07 19.31 -33.48
C LEU A 597 24.12 18.45 -32.74
N ALA A 598 24.97 17.74 -33.49
CA ALA A 598 25.97 16.84 -32.91
C ALA A 598 27.05 17.58 -32.09
N ILE A 599 27.57 18.70 -32.60
CA ILE A 599 28.67 19.43 -31.95
C ILE A 599 28.27 19.98 -30.56
N PRO A 600 27.12 20.67 -30.39
CA PRO A 600 26.66 21.10 -29.07
C PRO A 600 26.45 19.95 -28.07
N LEU A 601 25.84 18.84 -28.50
CA LEU A 601 25.56 17.70 -27.61
C LEU A 601 26.84 17.01 -27.13
N CYS A 602 27.82 16.81 -28.01
CA CYS A 602 29.13 16.31 -27.62
C CYS A 602 29.88 17.29 -26.70
N ALA A 603 29.79 18.60 -26.96
CA ALA A 603 30.42 19.62 -26.13
C ALA A 603 29.83 19.69 -24.70
N VAL A 604 28.50 19.61 -24.55
CA VAL A 604 27.82 19.55 -23.25
C VAL A 604 28.26 18.30 -22.47
N SER A 605 28.29 17.14 -23.14
CA SER A 605 28.70 15.86 -22.55
C SER A 605 30.12 15.91 -21.99
N CYS A 606 31.08 16.40 -22.79
CA CYS A 606 32.46 16.59 -22.36
C CYS A 606 32.59 17.66 -21.25
N SER A 607 31.86 18.77 -21.34
CA SER A 607 31.93 19.85 -20.34
C SER A 607 31.39 19.44 -18.98
N PHE A 608 30.32 18.64 -18.95
CA PHE A 608 29.78 18.06 -17.72
C PHE A 608 30.83 17.15 -17.05
N PHE A 609 31.42 16.22 -17.81
CA PHE A 609 32.40 15.29 -17.25
C PHE A 609 33.70 15.99 -16.80
N LEU A 610 34.21 16.95 -17.58
CA LEU A 610 35.35 17.77 -17.17
C LEU A 610 35.05 18.60 -15.93
N SER A 611 33.81 19.08 -15.76
CA SER A 611 33.38 19.79 -14.53
C SER A 611 33.43 18.85 -13.32
N VAL A 612 32.91 17.63 -13.44
CA VAL A 612 32.97 16.59 -12.38
C VAL A 612 34.42 16.23 -12.04
N CYS A 613 35.28 15.98 -13.03
CA CYS A 613 36.71 15.72 -12.82
C CYS A 613 37.47 16.93 -12.23
N SER A 614 37.08 18.16 -12.58
CA SER A 614 37.66 19.37 -11.95
C SER A 614 37.19 19.55 -10.51
N LEU A 615 35.99 19.06 -10.16
CA LEU A 615 35.46 19.10 -8.81
C LEU A 615 36.16 18.05 -7.93
N SER A 616 36.32 16.81 -8.43
CA SER A 616 37.01 15.74 -7.71
C SER A 616 38.51 15.98 -7.52
N SER A 617 39.17 16.71 -8.43
CA SER A 617 40.57 17.14 -8.27
C SER A 617 40.76 18.42 -7.44
N ARG A 618 39.67 19.16 -7.15
CA ARG A 618 39.67 20.30 -6.21
C ARG A 618 39.28 19.91 -4.79
N LEU A 619 38.64 18.76 -4.60
CA LEU A 619 38.52 18.13 -3.28
C LEU A 619 39.91 17.64 -2.85
N PRO A 620 40.44 18.05 -1.70
CA PRO A 620 41.67 17.50 -1.15
C PRO A 620 41.38 16.09 -0.61
N PHE A 621 41.31 15.11 -1.50
CA PHE A 621 41.32 13.69 -1.15
C PHE A 621 42.71 13.31 -0.63
N ASN A 622 43.00 13.75 0.60
CA ASN A 622 44.16 13.34 1.36
C ASN A 622 44.04 11.84 1.64
N TRP A 623 44.63 11.02 0.77
CA TRP A 623 44.81 9.56 0.98
C TRP A 623 45.55 9.21 2.30
N VAL A 624 46.01 10.22 3.03
CA VAL A 624 46.76 10.17 4.30
C VAL A 624 45.86 10.32 5.54
N THR A 625 44.63 10.85 5.45
CA THR A 625 43.78 11.10 6.65
C THR A 625 43.17 9.85 7.31
N LEU A 626 43.39 8.66 6.74
CA LEU A 626 43.09 7.37 7.38
C LEU A 626 44.29 6.76 8.15
N TYR A 627 45.34 7.55 8.43
CA TYR A 627 46.53 7.10 9.17
C TYR A 627 46.90 8.02 10.36
N PRO A 628 46.38 7.74 11.58
CA PRO A 628 46.99 8.21 12.82
C PRO A 628 47.32 7.10 13.82
N LYS A 629 47.65 5.89 13.36
CA LYS A 629 48.31 4.79 14.12
C LYS A 629 48.81 3.75 13.11
N TRP A 630 50.13 3.68 12.89
CA TRP A 630 50.93 2.57 12.30
C TRP A 630 52.24 3.10 11.68
N ASN A 631 53.09 3.74 12.50
CA ASN A 631 54.49 3.98 12.11
C ASN A 631 55.42 3.98 13.34
N ARG A 632 55.32 2.89 14.12
CA ARG A 632 56.33 2.44 15.08
C ARG A 632 56.27 0.91 15.14
N GLU A 633 56.92 0.28 14.17
CA GLU A 633 57.79 -0.90 14.32
C GLU A 633 58.25 -1.40 12.95
N ILE A 634 59.28 -2.25 12.96
CA ILE A 634 59.95 -2.86 11.79
C ILE A 634 60.80 -1.89 10.96
N THR A 635 62.01 -1.69 11.48
CA THR A 635 63.21 -1.34 10.73
C THR A 635 63.48 -2.27 9.53
N ALA A 636 64.08 -1.69 8.49
CA ALA A 636 64.73 -2.34 7.32
C ALA A 636 65.76 -3.45 7.73
N PRO A 637 66.29 -4.33 6.83
CA PRO A 637 66.59 -4.06 5.40
C PRO A 637 66.54 -5.22 4.35
N ASN A 638 66.46 -4.88 3.05
CA ASN A 638 67.53 -5.13 2.03
C ASN A 638 67.12 -4.98 0.53
N PHE A 639 67.71 -3.97 -0.13
CA PHE A 639 68.44 -4.05 -1.43
C PHE A 639 67.87 -4.84 -2.66
N LYS A 640 67.51 -4.14 -3.76
CA LYS A 640 68.42 -3.78 -4.89
C LYS A 640 67.77 -3.03 -6.09
N ARG A 641 68.41 -1.92 -6.47
CA ARG A 641 68.63 -1.28 -7.80
C ARG A 641 67.49 -1.03 -8.84
N ALA A 642 67.56 0.19 -9.40
CA ALA A 642 66.88 0.76 -10.58
C ALA A 642 67.61 0.34 -11.92
N PRO A 643 67.44 0.97 -13.13
CA PRO A 643 66.83 2.27 -13.49
C PRO A 643 66.05 2.38 -14.84
N GLN A 644 65.55 3.61 -15.12
CA GLN A 644 65.39 4.34 -16.41
C GLN A 644 64.04 5.08 -16.48
N GLU A 645 63.83 6.22 -17.16
CA GLU A 645 64.53 7.52 -17.36
C GLU A 645 63.75 8.30 -18.46
N PHE A 646 63.44 9.59 -18.24
CA PHE A 646 63.20 10.67 -19.24
C PHE A 646 62.12 10.52 -20.37
N SER A 647 61.53 11.56 -20.99
CA SER A 647 61.40 13.03 -20.75
C SER A 647 60.31 13.65 -21.69
N CYS A 648 59.85 14.89 -21.41
CA CYS A 648 59.46 16.02 -22.33
C CYS A 648 58.62 15.76 -23.63
N SER A 649 57.93 16.69 -24.32
CA SER A 649 57.81 18.17 -24.36
C SER A 649 56.51 18.52 -25.14
N ARG A 650 55.69 19.55 -24.82
CA ARG A 650 55.74 21.00 -25.21
C ARG A 650 55.04 21.35 -26.57
N LEU A 651 54.50 22.59 -26.68
CA LEU A 651 54.02 23.34 -27.88
C LEU A 651 52.56 23.05 -28.32
N GLU A 652 51.59 23.99 -28.30
CA GLU A 652 51.36 25.26 -29.07
C GLU A 652 50.46 25.03 -30.33
N TYR A 653 49.61 25.95 -30.85
CA TYR A 653 49.00 27.25 -30.47
C TYR A 653 47.95 27.65 -31.56
N MET A 654 47.27 28.81 -31.44
CA MET A 654 46.56 29.57 -32.53
C MET A 654 45.27 28.95 -33.16
N LEU A 655 44.25 29.67 -33.67
CA LEU A 655 43.78 31.08 -33.81
C LEU A 655 42.22 30.97 -34.10
N ASP A 656 41.42 32.01 -34.37
CA ASP A 656 41.07 33.26 -33.65
C ASP A 656 39.99 34.05 -34.47
N SER A 657 39.47 35.15 -33.92
CA SER A 657 38.89 36.33 -34.60
C SER A 657 37.41 36.37 -35.06
N LEU A 658 36.89 37.61 -35.02
CA LEU A 658 35.73 38.22 -35.71
C LEU A 658 34.34 38.27 -35.02
N ASN A 659 34.13 39.41 -34.36
CA ASN A 659 32.85 40.11 -34.14
C ASN A 659 32.31 40.69 -35.50
N PRO A 660 31.00 40.98 -35.67
CA PRO A 660 30.52 42.33 -35.29
C PRO A 660 29.03 42.49 -34.85
N GLU A 661 28.78 43.64 -34.23
CA GLU A 661 27.50 44.36 -34.03
C GLU A 661 26.89 44.86 -35.38
N PRO A 662 25.64 45.43 -35.48
CA PRO A 662 25.01 46.37 -34.53
C PRO A 662 23.46 46.34 -34.35
N ALA A 663 22.96 47.27 -33.51
CA ALA A 663 21.56 47.70 -33.31
C ALA A 663 21.09 48.69 -34.44
N PRO A 664 19.96 49.47 -34.43
CA PRO A 664 19.11 49.91 -33.29
C PRO A 664 17.58 50.24 -33.55
N GLN A 665 16.92 50.87 -32.54
CA GLN A 665 15.69 51.73 -32.59
C GLN A 665 14.31 51.09 -32.93
N GLY A 666 13.14 51.55 -32.41
CA GLY A 666 12.83 52.52 -31.34
C GLY A 666 11.38 53.11 -31.37
N ALA A 667 10.83 53.55 -30.22
CA ALA A 667 9.68 54.49 -30.04
C ALA A 667 8.25 54.04 -30.53
N ALA A 668 7.08 54.57 -30.10
CA ALA A 668 6.69 55.53 -29.03
C ALA A 668 5.19 55.40 -28.61
N ALA A 669 4.91 55.75 -27.35
CA ALA A 669 3.80 56.52 -26.73
C ALA A 669 2.40 56.71 -27.38
N PHE A 670 1.34 56.76 -26.53
CA PHE A 670 0.49 57.96 -26.27
C PHE A 670 -0.43 57.76 -25.01
N LEU A 671 -0.96 58.87 -24.46
CA LEU A 671 -1.73 59.03 -23.18
C LEU A 671 -3.08 59.79 -23.47
N PRO A 672 -3.72 60.50 -22.51
CA PRO A 672 -4.59 60.13 -21.35
C PRO A 672 -6.06 60.63 -21.61
N PRO A 673 -6.93 61.19 -20.69
CA PRO A 673 -6.99 61.26 -19.21
C PRO A 673 -8.39 61.09 -18.51
N SER A 674 -8.34 60.93 -17.17
CA SER A 674 -9.17 61.56 -16.10
C SER A 674 -10.72 61.48 -16.01
N HIS A 675 -11.23 61.16 -14.80
CA HIS A 675 -11.92 62.13 -13.90
C HIS A 675 -12.03 61.63 -12.43
N CYS A 676 -12.56 62.46 -11.51
CA CYS A 676 -12.35 62.39 -10.04
C CYS A 676 -13.65 62.34 -9.20
N ASN A 677 -13.51 61.97 -7.91
CA ASN A 677 -14.45 62.16 -6.77
C ASN A 677 -15.80 61.37 -6.83
N GLY A 678 -16.49 61.00 -5.75
CA GLY A 678 -16.18 61.01 -4.30
C GLY A 678 -17.44 61.18 -3.41
N GLY A 679 -17.57 60.40 -2.32
CA GLY A 679 -18.40 60.73 -1.13
C GLY A 679 -19.79 60.06 -0.92
N GLY A 680 -20.13 59.79 0.35
CA GLY A 680 -21.48 59.36 0.85
C GLY A 680 -21.70 57.84 0.91
N ALA A 681 -21.81 57.10 2.03
CA ALA A 681 -21.98 57.35 3.48
C ALA A 681 -23.42 57.55 4.03
N VAL A 682 -23.68 56.87 5.16
CA VAL A 682 -24.78 57.00 6.17
C VAL A 682 -26.11 56.25 5.88
N ALA A 683 -26.82 55.59 6.81
CA ALA A 683 -26.51 54.69 7.96
C ALA A 683 -27.85 54.21 8.65
N ILE A 684 -27.73 53.46 9.77
CA ILE A 684 -28.58 53.52 11.00
C ILE A 684 -29.79 52.54 11.19
N ILE A 685 -29.55 51.53 12.06
CA ILE A 685 -30.27 51.17 13.32
C ILE A 685 -31.56 50.29 13.33
N PHE A 686 -31.42 49.14 14.02
CA PHE A 686 -32.34 48.36 14.89
C PHE A 686 -33.78 48.00 14.45
N PHE A 687 -34.12 46.71 14.56
CA PHE A 687 -34.80 46.18 15.77
C PHE A 687 -34.67 44.65 15.95
N THR A 688 -34.92 44.18 17.16
CA THR A 688 -34.88 42.79 17.64
C THR A 688 -36.14 41.97 17.29
N PHE A 689 -36.05 40.64 17.24
CA PHE A 689 -37.05 39.77 17.90
C PHE A 689 -36.45 38.40 18.29
N THR A 690 -36.96 37.84 19.40
CA THR A 690 -36.58 36.53 19.97
C THR A 690 -37.79 35.60 20.06
N SER A 691 -37.56 34.34 20.45
CA SER A 691 -38.53 33.25 20.71
C SER A 691 -39.17 32.62 19.47
N SER A 692 -39.58 31.35 19.45
CA SER A 692 -39.25 30.13 20.22
C SER A 692 -40.01 28.98 19.56
N PHE A 693 -39.45 27.77 19.42
CA PHE A 693 -40.14 26.47 19.58
C PHE A 693 -39.21 25.28 19.23
N SER A 694 -39.45 24.14 19.89
CA SER A 694 -38.57 22.98 19.96
C SER A 694 -38.64 22.05 18.73
N PRO A 695 -37.57 21.27 18.44
CA PRO A 695 -37.72 19.95 17.83
C PRO A 695 -38.09 18.91 18.91
N LEU A 696 -39.16 18.14 18.69
CA LEU A 696 -39.46 16.98 19.53
C LEU A 696 -38.43 15.87 19.30
N SER A 697 -37.95 15.28 20.38
CA SER A 697 -37.24 14.00 20.35
C SER A 697 -38.18 12.88 19.87
N PRO A 698 -37.75 11.97 18.97
CA PRO A 698 -38.39 10.66 18.88
C PRO A 698 -38.16 9.90 20.21
N PRO A 699 -39.14 9.11 20.69
CA PRO A 699 -38.99 8.38 21.94
C PRO A 699 -37.96 7.26 21.81
N PRO A 700 -37.26 6.89 22.90
CA PRO A 700 -36.39 5.70 22.88
C PRO A 700 -37.25 4.44 22.67
N PRO A 701 -36.77 3.43 21.92
CA PRO A 701 -37.40 2.12 21.92
C PRO A 701 -37.31 1.52 23.33
N ASN A 702 -38.41 0.95 23.82
CA ASN A 702 -38.53 0.43 25.18
C ASN A 702 -37.39 -0.52 25.56
N LEU A 703 -36.65 -0.18 26.62
CA LEU A 703 -35.78 -1.13 27.33
C LEU A 703 -36.63 -2.11 28.15
N GLN A 704 -37.29 -3.07 27.48
CA GLN A 704 -37.85 -4.24 28.17
C GLN A 704 -37.97 -5.49 27.28
N GLU A 705 -37.02 -5.70 26.37
CA GLU A 705 -36.89 -6.97 25.63
C GLU A 705 -35.42 -7.32 25.31
N LYS A 706 -34.56 -7.27 26.34
CA LYS A 706 -33.17 -7.79 26.29
C LYS A 706 -32.88 -8.73 27.47
N SER A 707 -33.64 -9.80 27.56
CA SER A 707 -33.41 -10.90 28.51
C SER A 707 -33.53 -12.27 27.84
N GLN A 708 -32.99 -12.40 26.62
CA GLN A 708 -32.82 -13.68 25.92
C GLN A 708 -31.85 -13.59 24.72
N LEU A 709 -30.64 -13.06 24.93
CA LEU A 709 -29.53 -13.44 24.04
C LEU A 709 -28.97 -14.78 24.54
N GLN A 710 -29.43 -15.87 23.93
CA GLN A 710 -28.65 -17.12 23.96
C GLN A 710 -27.29 -16.82 23.33
N ILE A 711 -26.21 -17.33 23.92
CA ILE A 711 -24.91 -17.39 23.26
C ILE A 711 -25.06 -18.39 22.10
N GLU A 712 -25.43 -17.90 20.93
CA GLU A 712 -25.36 -18.70 19.70
C GLU A 712 -23.88 -18.92 19.39
N LYS A 713 -23.42 -20.13 19.71
CA LYS A 713 -22.12 -20.69 19.30
C LYS A 713 -21.86 -20.32 17.84
N LEU A 714 -20.75 -19.60 17.57
CA LEU A 714 -20.34 -19.24 16.21
C LEU A 714 -20.37 -20.50 15.33
N LEU A 715 -21.27 -20.48 14.35
CA LEU A 715 -21.54 -21.63 13.49
C LEU A 715 -20.45 -21.69 12.42
N MET A 716 -19.52 -22.63 12.62
CA MET A 716 -18.51 -22.98 11.63
C MET A 716 -19.19 -23.57 10.39
N VAL A 717 -18.94 -22.94 9.23
CA VAL A 717 -19.48 -23.35 7.94
C VAL A 717 -18.43 -24.17 7.22
N THR A 718 -18.76 -25.38 6.79
CA THR A 718 -17.85 -26.18 5.95
C THR A 718 -18.02 -25.77 4.49
N LEU A 719 -16.91 -25.51 3.79
CA LEU A 719 -16.89 -25.00 2.42
C LEU A 719 -16.11 -25.94 1.50
N LEU A 720 -16.76 -26.42 0.43
CA LEU A 720 -16.11 -27.28 -0.57
C LEU A 720 -15.50 -26.44 -1.70
N ASP A 721 -14.19 -26.23 -1.67
CA ASP A 721 -13.43 -25.61 -2.76
C ASP A 721 -12.66 -26.68 -3.55
N TYR A 722 -13.13 -27.01 -4.75
CA TYR A 722 -12.48 -27.95 -5.66
C TYR A 722 -11.38 -27.31 -6.53
N GLY A 723 -11.02 -26.05 -6.26
CA GLY A 723 -9.84 -25.38 -6.82
C GLY A 723 -10.10 -24.44 -8.01
N ALA A 724 -11.35 -24.22 -8.42
CA ALA A 724 -11.68 -23.39 -9.58
C ALA A 724 -12.47 -22.11 -9.23
N GLY A 725 -11.94 -20.97 -9.68
CA GLY A 725 -12.65 -19.69 -9.79
C GLY A 725 -12.75 -18.88 -8.50
N ASN A 726 -13.72 -17.97 -8.44
CA ASN A 726 -13.86 -16.98 -7.36
C ASN A 726 -14.63 -17.52 -6.14
N VAL A 727 -14.02 -18.44 -5.41
CA VAL A 727 -14.56 -18.87 -4.10
C VAL A 727 -14.31 -17.80 -3.02
N ARG A 728 -13.44 -16.80 -3.27
CA ARG A 728 -13.17 -15.68 -2.33
C ARG A 728 -14.42 -14.87 -2.02
N SER A 729 -15.26 -14.56 -3.01
CA SER A 729 -16.50 -13.80 -2.76
C SER A 729 -17.49 -14.55 -1.87
N VAL A 730 -17.58 -15.88 -2.01
CA VAL A 730 -18.40 -16.73 -1.11
C VAL A 730 -17.85 -16.70 0.31
N ARG A 731 -16.52 -16.83 0.46
CA ARG A 731 -15.84 -16.74 1.76
C ARG A 731 -16.08 -15.38 2.43
N ASN A 732 -15.98 -14.28 1.67
CA ASN A 732 -16.20 -12.93 2.18
C ASN A 732 -17.67 -12.69 2.55
N ALA A 733 -18.62 -13.22 1.78
CA ALA A 733 -20.05 -13.13 2.10
C ALA A 733 -20.38 -13.87 3.41
N ILE A 734 -19.85 -15.08 3.62
CA ILE A 734 -20.03 -15.84 4.88
C ILE A 734 -19.42 -15.08 6.07
N ARG A 735 -18.19 -14.56 5.93
CA ARG A 735 -17.52 -13.76 6.98
C ARG A 735 -18.26 -12.46 7.30
N SER A 736 -18.75 -11.75 6.28
CA SER A 736 -19.53 -10.51 6.47
C SER A 736 -20.87 -10.73 7.20
N LEU A 737 -21.36 -11.97 7.20
CA LEU A 737 -22.53 -12.41 7.97
C LEU A 737 -22.19 -12.90 9.38
N GLY A 738 -20.92 -12.85 9.80
CA GLY A 738 -20.46 -13.22 11.14
C GLY A 738 -20.22 -14.72 11.34
N HIS A 739 -19.82 -15.45 10.28
CA HIS A 739 -19.59 -16.89 10.34
C HIS A 739 -18.16 -17.27 9.91
N ASP A 740 -17.56 -18.21 10.64
CA ASP A 740 -16.27 -18.81 10.32
C ASP A 740 -16.38 -19.94 9.29
N ILE A 741 -15.25 -20.25 8.66
CA ILE A 741 -15.17 -21.19 7.54
C ILE A 741 -14.12 -22.26 7.84
N LYS A 742 -14.50 -23.52 7.61
CA LYS A 742 -13.59 -24.65 7.48
C LYS A 742 -13.62 -25.14 6.03
N ASP A 743 -12.49 -25.02 5.32
CA ASP A 743 -12.37 -25.60 3.99
C ASP A 743 -12.31 -27.14 4.07
N VAL A 744 -13.00 -27.83 3.16
CA VAL A 744 -12.89 -29.29 2.99
C VAL A 744 -11.51 -29.65 2.46
N GLN A 745 -10.82 -30.58 3.12
CA GLN A 745 -9.58 -31.19 2.64
C GLN A 745 -9.76 -32.67 2.30
N THR A 746 -10.61 -33.39 3.05
CA THR A 746 -10.87 -34.83 2.82
C THR A 746 -12.37 -35.16 2.77
N PRO A 747 -12.77 -36.34 2.26
CA PRO A 747 -14.16 -36.81 2.29
C PRO A 747 -14.77 -36.83 3.70
N GLU A 748 -13.96 -37.05 4.74
CA GLU A 748 -14.40 -37.01 6.14
C GLU A 748 -14.82 -35.61 6.59
N ASP A 749 -14.26 -34.52 6.03
CA ASP A 749 -14.70 -33.16 6.36
C ASP A 749 -16.14 -32.93 5.89
N ILE A 750 -16.50 -33.45 4.71
CA ILE A 750 -17.87 -33.45 4.19
C ILE A 750 -18.76 -34.25 5.13
N LEU A 751 -18.40 -35.49 5.46
CA LEU A 751 -19.19 -36.36 6.33
C LEU A 751 -19.33 -35.84 7.78
N ASN A 752 -18.46 -34.93 8.23
CA ASN A 752 -18.55 -34.31 9.55
C ASN A 752 -19.18 -32.91 9.55
N ALA A 753 -19.41 -32.28 8.39
CA ALA A 753 -19.87 -30.89 8.28
C ALA A 753 -21.22 -30.61 8.97
N ASP A 754 -21.26 -29.73 9.97
CA ASP A 754 -22.53 -29.27 10.58
C ASP A 754 -23.45 -28.62 9.54
N ARG A 755 -22.86 -27.81 8.64
CA ARG A 755 -23.49 -27.31 7.41
C ARG A 755 -22.44 -27.24 6.30
N LEU A 756 -22.82 -27.64 5.09
CA LEU A 756 -21.94 -27.67 3.93
C LEU A 756 -22.42 -26.68 2.86
N ILE A 757 -21.54 -25.79 2.41
CA ILE A 757 -21.74 -24.98 1.21
C ILE A 757 -20.81 -25.50 0.12
N PHE A 758 -21.37 -25.79 -1.05
CA PHE A 758 -20.62 -26.15 -2.25
C PHE A 758 -20.82 -25.09 -3.34
N PRO A 759 -19.94 -24.09 -3.42
CA PRO A 759 -19.87 -23.19 -4.57
C PRO A 759 -19.13 -23.83 -5.73
N GLY A 760 -19.56 -23.54 -6.96
CA GLY A 760 -18.74 -23.89 -8.12
C GLY A 760 -18.99 -23.07 -9.37
N VAL A 761 -17.93 -22.91 -10.14
CA VAL A 761 -17.82 -22.07 -11.34
C VAL A 761 -16.86 -22.71 -12.34
N GLY A 762 -17.25 -22.75 -13.61
CA GLY A 762 -16.51 -23.41 -14.67
C GLY A 762 -17.15 -24.72 -15.12
N ALA A 763 -16.36 -25.58 -15.75
CA ALA A 763 -16.89 -26.72 -16.49
C ALA A 763 -17.31 -27.90 -15.58
N PHE A 764 -18.51 -28.44 -15.84
CA PHE A 764 -19.13 -29.59 -15.15
C PHE A 764 -18.20 -30.80 -15.10
N ALA A 765 -17.58 -31.14 -16.25
CA ALA A 765 -16.68 -32.28 -16.37
C ALA A 765 -15.47 -32.18 -15.43
N ALA A 766 -14.81 -31.02 -15.43
CA ALA A 766 -13.62 -30.79 -14.61
C ALA A 766 -13.93 -30.87 -13.10
N ALA A 767 -15.10 -30.39 -12.68
CA ALA A 767 -15.52 -30.52 -11.29
C ALA A 767 -15.79 -31.99 -10.91
N MET A 768 -16.52 -32.75 -11.74
CA MET A 768 -16.77 -34.17 -11.47
C MET A 768 -15.48 -35.01 -11.47
N ASP A 769 -14.52 -34.72 -12.35
CA ASP A 769 -13.22 -35.38 -12.35
C ASP A 769 -12.49 -35.18 -11.02
N VAL A 770 -12.43 -33.95 -10.50
CA VAL A 770 -11.81 -33.63 -9.20
C VAL A 770 -12.56 -34.27 -8.03
N LEU A 771 -13.89 -34.25 -8.02
CA LEU A 771 -14.69 -34.84 -6.96
C LEU A 771 -14.57 -36.37 -6.91
N ASN A 772 -14.51 -37.03 -8.07
CA ASN A 772 -14.33 -38.48 -8.16
C ASN A 772 -12.91 -38.91 -7.78
N GLN A 773 -11.88 -38.21 -8.28
CA GLN A 773 -10.47 -38.54 -7.99
C GLN A 773 -10.14 -38.45 -6.49
N ASN A 774 -10.79 -37.54 -5.76
CA ASN A 774 -10.56 -37.34 -4.32
C ASN A 774 -11.60 -38.06 -3.42
N GLY A 775 -12.50 -38.89 -3.97
CA GLY A 775 -13.55 -39.58 -3.21
C GLY A 775 -14.64 -38.67 -2.62
N MET A 776 -14.64 -37.37 -2.97
CA MET A 776 -15.57 -36.38 -2.45
C MET A 776 -17.00 -36.57 -2.99
N ALA A 777 -17.15 -37.13 -4.19
CA ALA A 777 -18.47 -37.39 -4.79
C ALA A 777 -19.32 -38.36 -3.95
N GLU A 778 -18.74 -39.45 -3.47
CA GLU A 778 -19.42 -40.45 -2.63
C GLU A 778 -19.81 -39.88 -1.27
N ALA A 779 -18.92 -39.08 -0.67
CA ALA A 779 -19.20 -38.36 0.57
C ALA A 779 -20.29 -37.30 0.41
N LEU A 780 -20.34 -36.58 -0.71
CA LEU A 780 -21.42 -35.63 -1.03
C LEU A 780 -22.78 -36.34 -1.14
N CYS A 781 -22.87 -37.42 -1.91
CA CYS A 781 -24.11 -38.20 -1.99
C CYS A 781 -24.55 -38.67 -0.61
N THR A 782 -23.64 -39.28 0.16
CA THR A 782 -23.91 -39.75 1.52
C THR A 782 -24.39 -38.61 2.44
N TYR A 783 -23.78 -37.42 2.36
CA TYR A 783 -24.16 -36.26 3.17
C TYR A 783 -25.58 -35.76 2.83
N ILE A 784 -25.89 -35.68 1.54
CA ILE A 784 -27.15 -35.17 1.00
C ILE A 784 -28.31 -36.16 1.23
N GLU A 785 -28.06 -37.47 1.05
CA GLU A 785 -29.05 -38.53 1.32
C GLU A 785 -29.42 -38.63 2.80
N ASN A 786 -28.52 -38.24 3.72
CA ASN A 786 -28.79 -38.13 5.16
C ASN A 786 -29.52 -36.82 5.56
N ASP A 787 -30.05 -36.06 4.59
CA ASP A 787 -30.83 -34.82 4.78
C ASP A 787 -30.14 -33.77 5.67
N ARG A 788 -28.83 -33.60 5.49
CA ARG A 788 -28.03 -32.61 6.24
C ARG A 788 -28.03 -31.24 5.55
N PRO A 789 -27.79 -30.13 6.29
CA PRO A 789 -27.85 -28.78 5.73
C PRO A 789 -26.82 -28.55 4.62
N PHE A 790 -27.30 -28.52 3.38
CA PHE A 790 -26.48 -28.36 2.18
C PHE A 790 -26.95 -27.16 1.35
N LEU A 791 -26.01 -26.35 0.87
CA LEU A 791 -26.25 -25.30 -0.13
C LEU A 791 -25.31 -25.46 -1.33
N GLY A 792 -25.85 -25.93 -2.46
CA GLY A 792 -25.17 -25.88 -3.75
C GLY A 792 -25.34 -24.51 -4.43
N ILE A 793 -24.26 -23.92 -4.94
CA ILE A 793 -24.31 -22.63 -5.67
C ILE A 793 -23.78 -22.83 -7.09
N CYS A 794 -24.56 -22.39 -8.08
CA CYS A 794 -24.31 -22.47 -9.52
C CYS A 794 -23.94 -23.89 -9.98
N LEU A 795 -22.66 -24.20 -10.18
CA LEU A 795 -22.25 -25.56 -10.53
C LEU A 795 -22.62 -26.57 -9.43
N GLY A 796 -22.60 -26.15 -8.15
CA GLY A 796 -23.05 -26.96 -7.02
C GLY A 796 -24.54 -27.34 -7.07
N LEU A 797 -25.39 -26.62 -7.81
CA LEU A 797 -26.75 -27.07 -8.16
C LEU A 797 -26.70 -28.07 -9.32
N GLN A 798 -25.94 -27.77 -10.37
CA GLN A 798 -25.91 -28.56 -11.59
C GLN A 798 -25.40 -29.98 -11.36
N LEU A 799 -24.36 -30.15 -10.55
CA LEU A 799 -23.77 -31.48 -10.27
C LEU A 799 -24.72 -32.43 -9.54
N LEU A 800 -25.82 -31.96 -8.93
CA LEU A 800 -26.83 -32.82 -8.31
C LEU A 800 -27.63 -33.65 -9.33
N PHE A 801 -27.64 -33.25 -10.60
CA PHE A 801 -28.42 -33.89 -11.66
C PHE A 801 -27.74 -35.15 -12.22
N GLU A 802 -28.46 -35.94 -13.02
CA GLU A 802 -27.96 -37.19 -13.62
C GLU A 802 -26.78 -36.95 -14.57
N SER A 803 -26.85 -35.89 -15.38
CA SER A 803 -25.80 -35.56 -16.35
C SER A 803 -25.83 -34.12 -16.85
N SER A 804 -24.76 -33.73 -17.54
CA SER A 804 -24.66 -32.49 -18.33
C SER A 804 -24.31 -32.81 -19.78
N GLU A 805 -24.73 -31.93 -20.70
CA GLU A 805 -24.35 -31.95 -22.12
C GLU A 805 -23.04 -31.18 -22.38
N GLU A 806 -22.49 -30.50 -21.37
CA GLU A 806 -21.30 -29.66 -21.53
C GLU A 806 -20.07 -30.49 -21.97
N LYS A 807 -19.70 -30.33 -23.25
CA LYS A 807 -18.63 -31.07 -23.94
C LYS A 807 -18.92 -32.58 -24.08
N GLY A 808 -20.19 -32.96 -24.15
CA GLY A 808 -20.66 -34.33 -24.27
C GLY A 808 -21.35 -34.83 -23.00
N PRO A 809 -21.96 -36.04 -23.01
CA PRO A 809 -22.71 -36.56 -21.88
C PRO A 809 -21.79 -36.95 -20.73
N VAL A 810 -21.72 -36.10 -19.70
CA VAL A 810 -20.96 -36.35 -18.46
C VAL A 810 -21.91 -36.62 -17.32
N LYS A 811 -21.68 -37.66 -16.51
CA LYS A 811 -22.50 -37.99 -15.35
C LYS A 811 -22.25 -37.01 -14.19
N GLY A 812 -23.33 -36.56 -13.56
CA GLY A 812 -23.29 -35.88 -12.26
C GLY A 812 -23.40 -36.86 -11.10
N LEU A 813 -23.81 -36.35 -9.93
CA LEU A 813 -24.06 -37.14 -8.72
C LEU A 813 -25.34 -37.98 -8.81
N GLY A 814 -26.29 -37.65 -9.70
CA GLY A 814 -27.48 -38.48 -9.97
C GLY A 814 -28.56 -38.45 -8.88
N LEU A 815 -28.54 -37.45 -8.01
CA LEU A 815 -29.50 -37.28 -6.90
C LEU A 815 -30.84 -36.68 -7.37
N ILE A 816 -30.84 -35.93 -8.49
CA ILE A 816 -32.01 -35.28 -9.09
C ILE A 816 -32.17 -35.75 -10.54
N PRO A 817 -33.34 -36.29 -10.95
CA PRO A 817 -33.59 -36.67 -12.34
C PRO A 817 -33.52 -35.49 -13.32
N GLY A 818 -32.91 -35.72 -14.48
CA GLY A 818 -32.82 -34.77 -15.58
C GLY A 818 -31.39 -34.40 -15.98
N VAL A 819 -31.31 -33.64 -17.08
CA VAL A 819 -30.05 -33.28 -17.75
C VAL A 819 -29.85 -31.76 -17.68
N VAL A 820 -28.60 -31.35 -17.41
CA VAL A 820 -28.12 -29.97 -17.51
C VAL A 820 -27.73 -29.69 -18.96
N GLY A 821 -28.67 -29.17 -19.74
CA GLY A 821 -28.47 -28.88 -21.17
C GLY A 821 -28.09 -27.42 -21.45
N ARG A 822 -27.57 -27.13 -22.65
CA ARG A 822 -27.22 -25.74 -23.05
C ARG A 822 -28.48 -24.93 -23.41
N PHE A 823 -28.51 -23.63 -23.10
CA PHE A 823 -29.52 -22.72 -23.67
C PHE A 823 -29.51 -22.78 -25.20
N ASP A 824 -30.70 -22.79 -25.79
CA ASP A 824 -30.89 -22.77 -27.24
C ASP A 824 -30.69 -21.36 -27.78
N SER A 825 -29.51 -21.12 -28.37
CA SER A 825 -29.15 -19.84 -29.00
C SER A 825 -29.84 -19.61 -30.35
N SER A 826 -30.63 -20.55 -30.88
CA SER A 826 -31.45 -20.32 -32.09
C SER A 826 -32.69 -19.45 -31.80
N SER A 827 -33.11 -19.37 -30.54
CA SER A 827 -34.32 -18.66 -30.07
C SER A 827 -34.16 -17.15 -29.86
N SER A 828 -33.16 -16.52 -30.50
CA SER A 828 -32.73 -15.10 -30.33
C SER A 828 -32.17 -14.71 -28.94
N LEU A 829 -32.09 -15.66 -28.01
CA LEU A 829 -31.45 -15.48 -26.69
C LEU A 829 -29.95 -15.24 -26.81
N ARG A 830 -29.38 -14.58 -25.78
CA ARG A 830 -27.94 -14.42 -25.64
C ARG A 830 -27.38 -15.49 -24.71
N VAL A 831 -26.41 -16.26 -25.20
CA VAL A 831 -25.85 -17.39 -24.45
C VAL A 831 -24.34 -17.19 -24.35
N PRO A 832 -23.75 -16.99 -23.15
CA PRO A 832 -24.32 -17.27 -21.82
C PRO A 832 -25.41 -16.29 -21.35
N HIS A 833 -26.29 -16.75 -20.47
CA HIS A 833 -27.21 -15.92 -19.70
C HIS A 833 -26.40 -15.17 -18.63
N ILE A 834 -26.16 -13.88 -18.85
CA ILE A 834 -25.35 -13.00 -17.99
C ILE A 834 -26.17 -11.77 -17.55
N GLY A 835 -26.61 -11.75 -16.29
CA GLY A 835 -27.26 -10.59 -15.70
C GLY A 835 -28.24 -10.91 -14.58
N TRP A 836 -29.08 -9.92 -14.28
CA TRP A 836 -29.95 -9.89 -13.12
C TRP A 836 -31.37 -10.26 -13.53
N ASN A 837 -31.86 -11.44 -13.14
CA ASN A 837 -33.16 -11.97 -13.60
C ASN A 837 -34.11 -12.25 -12.42
N ALA A 838 -35.41 -12.28 -12.70
CA ALA A 838 -36.48 -12.39 -11.72
C ALA A 838 -36.79 -13.86 -11.36
N LEU A 839 -36.97 -14.14 -10.06
CA LEU A 839 -37.36 -15.48 -9.59
C LEU A 839 -38.87 -15.67 -9.61
N GLN A 840 -39.32 -16.78 -10.19
CA GLN A 840 -40.69 -17.29 -10.06
C GLN A 840 -40.71 -18.33 -8.93
N ILE A 841 -41.05 -17.89 -7.71
CA ILE A 841 -41.09 -18.76 -6.52
C ILE A 841 -42.44 -19.49 -6.50
N THR A 842 -42.42 -20.83 -6.48
CA THR A 842 -43.64 -21.67 -6.63
C THR A 842 -44.04 -22.42 -5.36
N LYS A 843 -43.13 -22.53 -4.39
CA LYS A 843 -43.32 -23.18 -3.09
C LYS A 843 -42.63 -22.39 -1.98
N ASP A 844 -42.93 -22.72 -0.73
CA ASP A 844 -42.14 -22.30 0.45
C ASP A 844 -40.67 -22.71 0.26
N SER A 845 -39.79 -21.71 0.24
CA SER A 845 -38.39 -21.88 -0.14
C SER A 845 -37.44 -21.84 1.05
N GLY A 846 -37.87 -21.35 2.21
CA GLY A 846 -37.00 -21.09 3.36
C GLY A 846 -36.05 -19.93 3.10
N ILE A 847 -35.05 -20.14 2.21
CA ILE A 847 -33.99 -19.15 1.96
C ILE A 847 -34.39 -18.01 1.01
N LEU A 848 -35.49 -18.11 0.25
CA LEU A 848 -35.94 -17.07 -0.70
C LEU A 848 -37.23 -16.34 -0.27
N ASP A 849 -37.73 -16.59 0.95
CA ASP A 849 -39.08 -16.17 1.33
C ASP A 849 -39.28 -14.64 1.44
N ASP A 850 -38.20 -13.85 1.46
CA ASP A 850 -38.22 -12.38 1.37
C ASP A 850 -37.76 -11.81 0.00
N VAL A 851 -37.32 -12.66 -0.93
CA VAL A 851 -36.74 -12.26 -2.22
C VAL A 851 -37.79 -11.77 -3.22
N GLY A 852 -39.08 -11.95 -2.92
CA GLY A 852 -40.22 -11.74 -3.82
C GLY A 852 -40.13 -10.52 -4.74
N GLY A 853 -40.01 -10.76 -6.05
CA GLY A 853 -39.97 -9.70 -7.06
C GLY A 853 -38.68 -8.87 -7.07
N GLN A 854 -37.58 -9.36 -6.52
CA GLN A 854 -36.23 -8.78 -6.64
C GLN A 854 -35.39 -9.58 -7.64
N HIS A 855 -34.40 -8.94 -8.27
CA HIS A 855 -33.49 -9.63 -9.19
C HIS A 855 -32.33 -10.31 -8.44
N VAL A 856 -31.89 -11.45 -8.96
CA VAL A 856 -30.65 -12.15 -8.53
C VAL A 856 -29.74 -12.39 -9.75
N TYR A 857 -28.44 -12.55 -9.52
CA TYR A 857 -27.42 -12.56 -10.57
C TYR A 857 -27.13 -13.98 -11.10
N PHE A 858 -27.34 -14.17 -12.40
CA PHE A 858 -27.07 -15.39 -13.15
C PHE A 858 -25.91 -15.19 -14.14
N VAL A 859 -25.06 -16.22 -14.28
CA VAL A 859 -23.89 -16.20 -15.19
C VAL A 859 -23.58 -17.62 -15.70
N HIS A 860 -24.34 -18.12 -16.68
CA HIS A 860 -24.27 -19.53 -17.10
C HIS A 860 -24.72 -19.80 -18.55
N SER A 861 -24.12 -20.81 -19.20
CA SER A 861 -24.53 -21.29 -20.54
C SER A 861 -25.44 -22.52 -20.48
N TYR A 862 -25.39 -23.28 -19.38
CA TYR A 862 -26.10 -24.54 -19.17
C TYR A 862 -27.05 -24.41 -17.99
N ARG A 863 -28.17 -25.13 -18.02
CA ARG A 863 -29.24 -25.05 -17.01
C ARG A 863 -30.02 -26.37 -16.94
N ALA A 864 -30.53 -26.70 -15.76
CA ALA A 864 -31.44 -27.82 -15.56
C ALA A 864 -32.88 -27.42 -15.93
N MET A 865 -33.59 -28.29 -16.65
CA MET A 865 -34.96 -28.04 -17.08
C MET A 865 -36.00 -28.64 -16.11
N PRO A 866 -37.13 -27.95 -15.86
CA PRO A 866 -38.23 -28.49 -15.08
C PRO A 866 -38.87 -29.69 -15.79
N SER A 867 -39.12 -30.77 -15.05
CA SER A 867 -39.76 -31.98 -15.55
C SER A 867 -40.69 -32.60 -14.51
N ASN A 868 -41.58 -33.50 -14.93
CA ASN A 868 -42.41 -34.25 -13.98
C ASN A 868 -41.57 -35.10 -12.99
N ALA A 869 -40.38 -35.56 -13.39
CA ALA A 869 -39.51 -36.40 -12.57
C ALA A 869 -38.76 -35.63 -11.47
N ASN A 870 -38.48 -34.33 -11.67
CA ASN A 870 -37.81 -33.47 -10.69
C ASN A 870 -38.73 -32.44 -10.00
N LYS A 871 -40.03 -32.41 -10.35
CA LYS A 871 -41.04 -31.48 -9.84
C LYS A 871 -41.10 -31.35 -8.32
N GLU A 872 -40.79 -32.40 -7.56
CA GLU A 872 -40.77 -32.35 -6.10
C GLU A 872 -39.64 -31.45 -5.56
N TRP A 873 -38.46 -31.50 -6.19
CA TRP A 873 -37.28 -30.72 -5.82
C TRP A 873 -37.38 -29.23 -6.16
N ILE A 874 -38.14 -28.85 -7.21
CA ILE A 874 -38.18 -27.46 -7.68
C ILE A 874 -38.79 -26.54 -6.61
N SER A 875 -38.06 -25.48 -6.26
CA SER A 875 -38.49 -24.40 -5.34
C SER A 875 -38.85 -23.13 -6.12
N SER A 876 -37.95 -22.68 -6.98
CA SER A 876 -38.19 -21.58 -7.92
C SER A 876 -37.69 -21.87 -9.33
N THR A 877 -38.37 -21.30 -10.31
CA THR A 877 -37.96 -21.23 -11.71
C THR A 877 -37.55 -19.80 -12.07
N CYS A 878 -36.95 -19.63 -13.23
CA CYS A 878 -36.65 -18.34 -13.84
C CYS A 878 -36.87 -18.48 -15.35
N ASN A 879 -37.37 -17.42 -16.01
CA ASN A 879 -37.59 -17.44 -17.44
C ASN A 879 -36.41 -16.79 -18.19
N TYR A 880 -35.87 -17.52 -19.15
CA TYR A 880 -34.94 -16.98 -20.13
C TYR A 880 -35.20 -17.65 -21.48
N GLY A 881 -36.26 -17.20 -22.15
CA GLY A 881 -36.88 -17.86 -23.30
C GLY A 881 -37.76 -19.02 -22.84
N ASP A 882 -37.13 -20.04 -22.28
CA ASP A 882 -37.80 -21.12 -21.56
C ASP A 882 -37.68 -20.94 -20.04
N ASP A 883 -38.58 -21.61 -19.29
CA ASP A 883 -38.45 -21.74 -17.84
C ASP A 883 -37.37 -22.77 -17.49
N PHE A 884 -36.40 -22.37 -16.66
CA PHE A 884 -35.37 -23.25 -16.12
C PHE A 884 -35.39 -23.26 -14.58
N ILE A 885 -34.79 -24.29 -13.98
CA ILE A 885 -34.72 -24.44 -12.52
C ILE A 885 -33.74 -23.40 -11.96
N ALA A 886 -34.25 -22.45 -11.17
CA ALA A 886 -33.45 -21.42 -10.54
C ALA A 886 -33.04 -21.79 -9.10
N SER A 887 -33.86 -22.58 -8.40
CA SER A 887 -33.50 -23.20 -7.12
C SER A 887 -34.24 -24.52 -6.87
N ILE A 888 -33.61 -25.38 -6.07
CA ILE A 888 -34.17 -26.63 -5.54
C ILE A 888 -34.17 -26.64 -4.01
N LYS A 889 -35.13 -27.37 -3.43
CA LYS A 889 -35.24 -27.64 -2.00
C LYS A 889 -35.89 -29.00 -1.77
N ARG A 890 -35.29 -29.83 -0.91
CA ARG A 890 -35.87 -31.04 -0.34
C ARG A 890 -35.27 -31.27 1.04
N GLY A 891 -36.11 -31.26 2.08
CA GLY A 891 -35.61 -31.27 3.46
C GLY A 891 -34.67 -30.09 3.73
N ASN A 892 -33.48 -30.37 4.26
CA ASN A 892 -32.42 -29.40 4.52
C ASN A 892 -31.49 -29.18 3.31
N VAL A 893 -31.66 -29.95 2.24
CA VAL A 893 -30.87 -29.86 1.00
C VAL A 893 -31.45 -28.78 0.10
N GLN A 894 -30.64 -27.76 -0.18
CA GLN A 894 -31.01 -26.62 -1.02
C GLN A 894 -29.92 -26.35 -2.06
N ALA A 895 -30.28 -25.82 -3.22
CA ALA A 895 -29.30 -25.30 -4.17
C ALA A 895 -29.89 -24.19 -5.03
N VAL A 896 -29.03 -23.31 -5.55
CA VAL A 896 -29.39 -22.14 -6.37
C VAL A 896 -28.51 -22.07 -7.63
N GLN A 897 -29.10 -21.71 -8.77
CA GLN A 897 -28.38 -21.56 -10.04
C GLN A 897 -27.73 -20.16 -10.17
N PHE A 898 -28.29 -19.16 -9.49
CA PHE A 898 -27.72 -17.82 -9.36
C PHE A 898 -26.63 -17.78 -8.27
N HIS A 899 -25.83 -16.72 -8.28
CA HIS A 899 -24.77 -16.48 -7.30
C HIS A 899 -25.24 -15.51 -6.20
N PRO A 900 -25.61 -15.97 -4.99
CA PRO A 900 -26.05 -15.07 -3.92
C PRO A 900 -24.92 -14.13 -3.45
N GLU A 901 -23.68 -14.58 -3.43
CA GLU A 901 -22.50 -13.75 -3.14
C GLU A 901 -22.22 -12.65 -4.20
N LYS A 902 -22.94 -12.71 -5.34
CA LYS A 902 -22.92 -11.70 -6.41
C LYS A 902 -24.26 -11.02 -6.65
N SER A 903 -25.26 -11.30 -5.80
CA SER A 903 -26.62 -10.74 -5.90
C SER A 903 -26.85 -9.57 -4.93
N GLY A 904 -25.78 -8.91 -4.48
CA GLY A 904 -25.84 -7.81 -3.52
C GLY A 904 -26.54 -8.20 -2.21
N ASP A 905 -27.19 -7.22 -1.59
CA ASP A 905 -27.88 -7.38 -0.30
C ASP A 905 -28.98 -8.47 -0.35
N VAL A 906 -29.63 -8.67 -1.51
CA VAL A 906 -30.62 -9.75 -1.74
C VAL A 906 -29.97 -11.11 -1.54
N GLY A 907 -28.80 -11.33 -2.13
CA GLY A 907 -28.09 -12.59 -2.01
C GLY A 907 -27.43 -12.81 -0.66
N LEU A 908 -26.96 -11.75 0.01
CA LEU A 908 -26.57 -11.81 1.42
C LEU A 908 -27.75 -12.22 2.31
N SER A 909 -28.97 -11.74 2.02
CA SER A 909 -30.21 -12.14 2.71
C SER A 909 -30.51 -13.64 2.55
N ILE A 910 -30.24 -14.21 1.38
CA ILE A 910 -30.40 -15.65 1.08
C ILE A 910 -29.37 -16.48 1.85
N LEU A 911 -28.08 -16.10 1.80
CA LEU A 911 -27.01 -16.77 2.55
C LEU A 911 -27.27 -16.73 4.06
N LYS A 912 -27.68 -15.57 4.59
CA LYS A 912 -28.00 -15.40 6.00
C LYS A 912 -29.07 -16.39 6.48
N ARG A 913 -30.11 -16.64 5.68
CA ARG A 913 -31.16 -17.63 6.01
C ARG A 913 -30.65 -19.05 6.03
N PHE A 914 -29.80 -19.43 5.07
CA PHE A 914 -29.17 -20.75 5.10
C PHE A 914 -28.30 -20.96 6.35
N LEU A 915 -27.66 -19.89 6.84
CA LEU A 915 -26.79 -19.91 8.03
C LEU A 915 -27.56 -19.81 9.37
N GLN A 916 -28.77 -19.26 9.38
CA GLN A 916 -29.56 -19.01 10.61
C GLN A 916 -30.81 -19.91 10.70
N SER A 917 -30.68 -21.08 11.34
CA SER A 917 -31.69 -22.16 11.39
C SER A 917 -32.91 -21.91 12.31
N LYS A 918 -33.09 -20.69 12.84
CA LYS A 918 -34.07 -20.40 13.91
C LYS A 918 -34.96 -19.16 13.65
N SER A 919 -35.14 -18.74 12.39
CA SER A 919 -36.04 -17.61 12.10
C SER A 919 -37.49 -18.05 11.90
N SER A 920 -38.28 -18.06 12.98
CA SER A 920 -39.74 -18.15 12.92
C SER A 920 -40.37 -16.81 12.53
N ILE A 921 -40.11 -16.31 11.31
CA ILE A 921 -40.65 -15.03 10.82
C ILE A 921 -41.39 -15.22 9.49
N THR A 922 -42.69 -15.50 9.60
CA THR A 922 -43.63 -15.50 8.47
C THR A 922 -44.03 -14.07 8.06
N LYS A 923 -43.06 -13.21 7.73
CA LYS A 923 -43.37 -11.94 7.05
C LYS A 923 -43.60 -12.24 5.56
N LYS A 924 -44.72 -11.75 5.02
CA LYS A 924 -45.00 -11.85 3.58
C LYS A 924 -43.87 -11.20 2.78
N PRO A 925 -43.54 -11.71 1.57
CA PRO A 925 -42.53 -11.10 0.71
C PRO A 925 -42.85 -9.62 0.48
N THR A 926 -41.82 -8.78 0.57
CA THR A 926 -41.88 -7.40 0.09
C THR A 926 -42.27 -7.44 -1.40
N GLN A 927 -43.27 -6.68 -1.84
CA GLN A 927 -43.65 -6.68 -3.27
C GLN A 927 -42.62 -5.95 -4.12
N GLY A 928 -41.61 -6.67 -4.60
CA GLY A 928 -40.74 -6.22 -5.68
C GLY A 928 -41.44 -6.23 -7.05
N LYS A 929 -40.80 -5.62 -8.06
CA LYS A 929 -41.34 -5.44 -9.43
C LYS A 929 -40.58 -6.20 -10.53
N ALA A 930 -39.56 -6.98 -10.18
CA ALA A 930 -38.78 -7.75 -11.15
C ALA A 930 -39.67 -8.75 -11.89
N SER A 931 -39.57 -8.77 -13.22
CA SER A 931 -40.41 -9.58 -14.11
C SER A 931 -39.62 -10.35 -15.18
N ARG A 932 -38.39 -9.91 -15.51
CA ARG A 932 -37.52 -10.48 -16.54
C ARG A 932 -36.04 -10.13 -16.28
N LEU A 933 -35.17 -10.50 -17.23
CA LEU A 933 -33.77 -10.08 -17.24
C LEU A 933 -33.67 -8.55 -17.35
N ALA A 934 -33.09 -7.93 -16.33
CA ALA A 934 -32.76 -6.51 -16.28
C ALA A 934 -31.57 -6.16 -17.20
N LYS A 935 -31.64 -4.98 -17.82
CA LYS A 935 -30.48 -4.35 -18.47
C LYS A 935 -29.46 -3.95 -17.39
N ARG A 936 -28.17 -4.25 -17.64
CA ARG A 936 -27.08 -3.94 -16.71
C ARG A 936 -26.50 -2.53 -16.93
N VAL A 937 -26.32 -1.79 -15.85
CA VAL A 937 -25.50 -0.56 -15.81
C VAL A 937 -24.16 -0.91 -15.17
N ILE A 938 -23.08 -0.90 -15.98
CA ILE A 938 -21.73 -1.27 -15.55
C ILE A 938 -20.92 0.00 -15.26
N ALA A 939 -20.28 0.05 -14.09
CA ALA A 939 -19.36 1.12 -13.74
C ALA A 939 -17.90 0.66 -13.98
N CYS A 940 -17.10 1.48 -14.66
CA CYS A 940 -15.74 1.11 -15.06
C CYS A 940 -14.70 2.11 -14.56
N LEU A 941 -13.53 1.61 -14.11
CA LEU A 941 -12.41 2.43 -13.63
C LEU A 941 -11.06 2.04 -14.25
N ASP A 942 -10.30 3.06 -14.68
CA ASP A 942 -8.95 2.94 -15.23
C ASP A 942 -7.93 2.96 -14.08
N VAL A 943 -7.29 1.83 -13.79
CA VAL A 943 -6.29 1.71 -12.71
C VAL A 943 -4.89 1.92 -13.28
N ARG A 944 -4.21 2.99 -12.80
CA ARG A 944 -2.83 3.36 -13.17
C ARG A 944 -1.93 3.49 -11.97
N THR A 945 -0.64 3.44 -12.24
CA THR A 945 0.40 3.96 -11.35
C THR A 945 0.54 5.47 -11.59
N ASN A 946 0.51 6.30 -10.54
CA ASN A 946 0.85 7.73 -10.66
C ASN A 946 2.38 7.92 -10.74
N ASP A 947 2.84 9.17 -10.91
CA ASP A 947 4.27 9.49 -10.98
C ASP A 947 5.04 9.27 -9.64
N LYS A 948 4.35 8.92 -8.54
CA LYS A 948 4.90 8.56 -7.22
C LYS A 948 4.96 7.06 -6.95
N GLY A 949 4.32 6.22 -7.78
CA GLY A 949 4.23 4.77 -7.58
C GLY A 949 2.89 4.26 -7.05
N ASP A 950 1.96 5.14 -6.66
CA ASP A 950 0.67 4.76 -6.08
C ASP A 950 -0.32 4.27 -7.14
N LEU A 951 -1.19 3.34 -6.74
CA LEU A 951 -2.37 2.98 -7.54
C LEU A 951 -3.46 4.05 -7.43
N VAL A 952 -3.77 4.68 -8.56
CA VAL A 952 -4.80 5.71 -8.69
C VAL A 952 -5.81 5.33 -9.76
N VAL A 953 -7.05 5.81 -9.60
CA VAL A 953 -8.01 5.84 -10.70
C VAL A 953 -7.71 7.06 -11.56
N THR A 954 -7.63 6.84 -12.86
CA THR A 954 -7.48 7.90 -13.86
C THR A 954 -8.69 7.92 -14.77
N LYS A 955 -8.74 8.87 -15.71
CA LYS A 955 -9.57 8.73 -16.91
C LYS A 955 -8.88 9.44 -18.06
N GLY A 956 -8.76 8.73 -19.19
CA GLY A 956 -8.25 9.34 -20.41
C GLY A 956 -9.31 10.19 -21.11
N ASP A 957 -8.88 11.24 -21.80
CA ASP A 957 -9.63 11.78 -22.94
C ASP A 957 -8.90 11.35 -24.20
N GLN A 958 -9.56 10.55 -25.05
CA GLN A 958 -8.92 9.88 -26.20
C GLN A 958 -7.62 9.13 -25.83
N TYR A 959 -7.65 8.40 -24.71
CA TYR A 959 -6.53 7.66 -24.11
C TYR A 959 -5.36 8.52 -23.54
N ASP A 960 -5.41 9.86 -23.59
CA ASP A 960 -4.46 10.72 -22.86
C ASP A 960 -4.95 11.01 -21.43
N VAL A 961 -4.12 10.68 -20.44
CA VAL A 961 -4.43 10.70 -19.00
C VAL A 961 -3.70 11.77 -18.20
N ARG A 962 -2.86 12.57 -18.85
CA ARG A 962 -2.16 13.67 -18.17
C ARG A 962 -3.01 14.94 -18.18
N GLU A 963 -2.71 15.84 -17.27
CA GLU A 963 -3.29 17.18 -17.27
C GLU A 963 -2.55 18.09 -18.25
N HIS A 964 -3.28 18.92 -19.00
CA HIS A 964 -2.68 19.99 -19.80
C HIS A 964 -2.30 21.21 -18.95
N THR A 965 -1.66 20.96 -17.81
CA THR A 965 -1.06 21.92 -16.89
C THR A 965 0.46 21.99 -17.10
N LYS A 966 1.15 22.94 -16.46
CA LYS A 966 2.61 23.08 -16.62
C LYS A 966 3.42 21.90 -16.09
N GLU A 967 2.86 21.17 -15.14
CA GLU A 967 3.50 20.02 -14.47
C GLU A 967 3.18 18.69 -15.15
N ASN A 968 2.13 18.63 -15.99
CA ASN A 968 1.78 17.47 -16.82
C ASN A 968 1.55 16.18 -16.01
N GLU A 969 1.03 16.28 -14.78
CA GLU A 969 0.82 15.14 -13.87
C GLU A 969 -0.30 14.19 -14.35
N VAL A 970 -0.30 12.95 -13.82
CA VAL A 970 -1.35 11.94 -14.06
C VAL A 970 -2.60 12.25 -13.23
N ARG A 971 -3.75 12.44 -13.89
CA ARG A 971 -5.04 12.81 -13.26
C ARG A 971 -5.50 11.80 -12.20
N ASN A 972 -5.53 12.18 -10.92
CA ASN A 972 -6.00 11.31 -9.84
C ASN A 972 -7.49 11.55 -9.51
N LEU A 973 -8.33 10.54 -9.74
CA LEU A 973 -9.77 10.55 -9.46
C LEU A 973 -10.16 9.75 -8.20
N GLY A 974 -9.17 9.32 -7.42
CA GLY A 974 -9.34 8.56 -6.17
C GLY A 974 -8.66 7.20 -6.17
N LYS A 975 -8.78 6.48 -5.05
CA LYS A 975 -8.23 5.12 -4.89
C LYS A 975 -9.19 4.07 -5.49
N PRO A 976 -8.70 3.01 -6.17
CA PRO A 976 -9.55 2.04 -6.86
C PRO A 976 -10.57 1.30 -5.98
N VAL A 977 -10.19 0.90 -4.77
CA VAL A 977 -11.02 0.04 -3.89
C VAL A 977 -12.21 0.81 -3.34
N GLU A 978 -11.97 2.02 -2.84
CA GLU A 978 -12.97 2.92 -2.27
C GLU A 978 -13.98 3.37 -3.34
N LEU A 979 -13.52 3.60 -4.56
CA LEU A 979 -14.37 4.01 -5.68
C LEU A 979 -15.23 2.84 -6.20
N ALA A 980 -14.67 1.63 -6.28
CA ALA A 980 -15.44 0.42 -6.57
C ALA A 980 -16.50 0.14 -5.48
N ARG A 981 -16.15 0.33 -4.20
CA ARG A 981 -17.09 0.25 -3.06
C ARG A 981 -18.19 1.31 -3.16
N GLN A 982 -17.88 2.53 -3.60
CA GLN A 982 -18.88 3.57 -3.83
C GLN A 982 -19.82 3.21 -4.98
N TYR A 983 -19.29 2.72 -6.11
CA TYR A 983 -20.10 2.26 -7.24
C TYR A 983 -21.07 1.14 -6.88
N TYR A 984 -20.66 0.17 -6.04
CA TYR A 984 -21.57 -0.84 -5.50
C TYR A 984 -22.75 -0.20 -4.73
N LYS A 985 -22.46 0.72 -3.82
CA LYS A 985 -23.47 1.45 -3.02
C LYS A 985 -24.40 2.31 -3.89
N ASP A 986 -23.85 2.99 -4.89
CA ASP A 986 -24.58 3.81 -5.86
C ASP A 986 -25.43 2.97 -6.84
N GLY A 987 -25.34 1.64 -6.75
CA GLY A 987 -26.21 0.71 -7.46
C GLY A 987 -25.65 0.17 -8.77
N ALA A 988 -24.34 0.16 -8.99
CA ALA A 988 -23.73 -0.56 -10.11
C ALA A 988 -24.18 -2.02 -10.15
N ASP A 989 -24.37 -2.58 -11.35
CA ASP A 989 -24.74 -3.98 -11.54
C ASP A 989 -23.53 -4.90 -11.72
N GLU A 990 -22.38 -4.30 -11.98
CA GLU A 990 -21.07 -4.91 -12.23
C GLU A 990 -20.02 -3.77 -12.14
N VAL A 991 -18.82 -4.09 -11.66
CA VAL A 991 -17.68 -3.15 -11.60
C VAL A 991 -16.52 -3.69 -12.45
N SER A 992 -16.09 -2.89 -13.43
CA SER A 992 -14.99 -3.23 -14.35
C SER A 992 -13.72 -2.44 -14.01
N PHE A 993 -12.60 -3.14 -13.88
CA PHE A 993 -11.27 -2.56 -13.70
C PHE A 993 -10.45 -2.71 -14.98
N LEU A 994 -10.00 -1.61 -15.56
CA LEU A 994 -9.03 -1.61 -16.65
C LEU A 994 -7.64 -1.41 -16.05
N ASN A 995 -6.91 -2.51 -15.88
CA ASN A 995 -5.53 -2.54 -15.40
C ASN A 995 -4.58 -2.10 -16.52
N ILE A 996 -4.10 -0.87 -16.39
CA ILE A 996 -3.17 -0.23 -17.33
C ILE A 996 -1.89 0.22 -16.59
N THR A 997 -1.55 -0.53 -15.54
CA THR A 997 -0.33 -0.37 -14.73
C THR A 997 0.92 -0.91 -15.45
N GLY A 998 2.11 -0.44 -15.02
CA GLY A 998 3.39 -0.73 -15.66
C GLY A 998 4.12 -1.99 -15.15
N PHE A 999 3.53 -2.78 -14.25
CA PHE A 999 4.22 -3.80 -13.44
C PHE A 999 4.50 -5.12 -14.19
N ARG A 1000 5.16 -5.06 -15.35
CA ARG A 1000 5.41 -6.23 -16.21
C ARG A 1000 6.50 -7.19 -15.70
N ASP A 1001 7.38 -6.70 -14.83
CA ASP A 1001 8.56 -7.45 -14.36
C ASP A 1001 8.37 -8.07 -12.97
N PHE A 1002 7.20 -7.87 -12.35
CA PHE A 1002 6.88 -8.39 -11.02
C PHE A 1002 6.45 -9.87 -11.08
N PRO A 1003 6.76 -10.68 -10.05
CA PRO A 1003 6.17 -12.01 -9.90
C PRO A 1003 4.64 -11.93 -9.87
N LEU A 1004 3.95 -12.93 -10.44
CA LEU A 1004 2.50 -12.90 -10.61
C LEU A 1004 1.74 -12.61 -9.30
N GLY A 1005 2.16 -13.20 -8.17
CA GLY A 1005 1.49 -13.03 -6.87
C GLY A 1005 1.60 -11.62 -6.26
N ASP A 1006 2.59 -10.85 -6.70
CA ASP A 1006 2.93 -9.51 -6.19
C ASP A 1006 2.30 -8.39 -7.03
N LEU A 1007 1.57 -8.72 -8.10
CA LEU A 1007 0.90 -7.72 -8.94
C LEU A 1007 -0.09 -6.88 -8.11
N PRO A 1008 0.08 -5.54 -8.01
CA PRO A 1008 -0.75 -4.70 -7.14
C PRO A 1008 -2.25 -4.74 -7.46
N MET A 1009 -2.61 -5.03 -8.72
CA MET A 1009 -4.01 -5.21 -9.14
C MET A 1009 -4.71 -6.40 -8.45
N LEU A 1010 -3.96 -7.44 -8.05
CA LEU A 1010 -4.52 -8.55 -7.28
C LEU A 1010 -4.95 -8.10 -5.88
N GLN A 1011 -4.18 -7.21 -5.23
CA GLN A 1011 -4.56 -6.65 -3.94
C GLN A 1011 -5.79 -5.74 -4.05
N VAL A 1012 -5.91 -4.95 -5.14
CA VAL A 1012 -7.14 -4.18 -5.42
C VAL A 1012 -8.37 -5.08 -5.47
N LEU A 1013 -8.29 -6.23 -6.14
CA LEU A 1013 -9.41 -7.19 -6.20
C LEU A 1013 -9.65 -7.88 -4.85
N ARG A 1014 -8.59 -8.24 -4.12
CA ARG A 1014 -8.68 -8.90 -2.81
C ARG A 1014 -9.43 -8.02 -1.81
N HIS A 1015 -9.12 -6.72 -1.76
CA HIS A 1015 -9.79 -5.74 -0.89
C HIS A 1015 -11.16 -5.29 -1.41
N THR A 1016 -11.35 -5.18 -2.74
CA THR A 1016 -12.67 -4.86 -3.31
C THR A 1016 -13.68 -5.96 -2.97
N SER A 1017 -13.30 -7.23 -3.20
CA SER A 1017 -14.18 -8.40 -3.00
C SER A 1017 -14.58 -8.66 -1.54
N GLU A 1018 -13.98 -7.97 -0.56
CA GLU A 1018 -14.40 -8.03 0.85
C GLU A 1018 -15.71 -7.26 1.10
N ASN A 1019 -16.03 -6.27 0.27
CA ASN A 1019 -17.12 -5.31 0.51
C ASN A 1019 -18.02 -5.07 -0.70
N VAL A 1020 -17.76 -5.72 -1.84
CA VAL A 1020 -18.49 -5.54 -3.10
C VAL A 1020 -19.05 -6.87 -3.57
N PHE A 1021 -20.36 -7.05 -3.37
CA PHE A 1021 -21.11 -8.29 -3.63
C PHE A 1021 -21.86 -8.24 -4.97
N VAL A 1022 -21.19 -7.69 -5.99
CA VAL A 1022 -21.60 -7.72 -7.41
C VAL A 1022 -20.43 -8.26 -8.25
N PRO A 1023 -20.66 -8.60 -9.54
CA PRO A 1023 -19.60 -9.07 -10.43
C PRO A 1023 -18.46 -8.07 -10.59
N LEU A 1024 -17.22 -8.58 -10.51
CA LEU A 1024 -15.98 -7.85 -10.74
C LEU A 1024 -15.33 -8.33 -12.04
N THR A 1025 -15.14 -7.44 -12.99
CA THR A 1025 -14.47 -7.72 -14.27
C THR A 1025 -13.09 -7.07 -14.28
N VAL A 1026 -12.04 -7.77 -14.71
CA VAL A 1026 -10.68 -7.20 -14.81
C VAL A 1026 -10.11 -7.37 -16.22
N GLY A 1027 -9.72 -6.26 -16.85
CA GLY A 1027 -9.09 -6.22 -18.16
C GLY A 1027 -7.67 -5.69 -18.10
N GLY A 1028 -6.81 -6.17 -19.01
CA GLY A 1028 -5.42 -5.72 -19.10
C GLY A 1028 -4.44 -6.57 -18.28
N GLY A 1029 -3.30 -6.90 -18.90
CA GLY A 1029 -2.29 -7.80 -18.32
C GLY A 1029 -2.58 -9.31 -18.46
N ILE A 1030 -3.79 -9.71 -18.86
CA ILE A 1030 -4.18 -11.12 -19.04
C ILE A 1030 -3.60 -11.67 -20.35
N ARG A 1031 -2.39 -12.22 -20.28
CA ARG A 1031 -1.64 -12.84 -21.39
C ARG A 1031 -0.50 -13.68 -20.86
N ASP A 1032 0.13 -14.47 -21.71
CA ASP A 1032 1.40 -15.13 -21.43
C ASP A 1032 2.50 -14.07 -21.17
N PHE A 1033 3.28 -14.24 -20.11
CA PHE A 1033 4.44 -13.38 -19.79
C PHE A 1033 5.50 -14.11 -18.94
N THR A 1034 6.69 -13.54 -18.88
CA THR A 1034 7.80 -13.99 -18.02
C THR A 1034 8.13 -12.88 -17.04
N ASP A 1035 8.24 -13.19 -15.75
CA ASP A 1035 8.61 -12.21 -14.71
C ASP A 1035 10.12 -11.90 -14.68
N GLY A 1036 10.53 -10.93 -13.86
CA GLY A 1036 11.93 -10.55 -13.67
C GLY A 1036 12.82 -11.64 -13.06
N ASN A 1037 12.23 -12.70 -12.49
CA ASN A 1037 12.95 -13.89 -12.01
C ASN A 1037 13.11 -14.97 -13.10
N GLY A 1038 12.58 -14.74 -14.31
CA GLY A 1038 12.63 -15.68 -15.43
C GLY A 1038 11.55 -16.77 -15.38
N ARG A 1039 10.56 -16.69 -14.48
CA ARG A 1039 9.44 -17.63 -14.45
C ARG A 1039 8.41 -17.25 -15.52
N HIS A 1040 8.14 -18.18 -16.43
CA HIS A 1040 7.06 -18.07 -17.41
C HIS A 1040 5.71 -18.41 -16.76
N TYR A 1041 4.69 -17.59 -17.06
CA TYR A 1041 3.30 -17.80 -16.70
C TYR A 1041 2.44 -17.82 -17.97
N THR A 1042 1.57 -18.82 -18.07
CA THR A 1042 0.54 -18.90 -19.10
C THR A 1042 -0.62 -17.95 -18.78
N SER A 1043 -1.31 -17.46 -19.82
CA SER A 1043 -2.55 -16.66 -19.70
C SER A 1043 -3.62 -17.34 -18.83
N LEU A 1044 -3.67 -18.67 -18.82
CA LEU A 1044 -4.53 -19.45 -17.93
C LEU A 1044 -4.11 -19.34 -16.46
N GLU A 1045 -2.82 -19.44 -16.13
CA GLU A 1045 -2.33 -19.22 -14.75
C GLU A 1045 -2.59 -17.80 -14.29
N VAL A 1046 -2.36 -16.80 -15.15
CA VAL A 1046 -2.64 -15.39 -14.87
C VAL A 1046 -4.12 -15.20 -14.57
N ALA A 1047 -5.02 -15.66 -15.45
CA ALA A 1047 -6.46 -15.57 -15.23
C ALA A 1047 -6.90 -16.30 -13.95
N SER A 1048 -6.33 -17.48 -13.67
CA SER A 1048 -6.62 -18.26 -12.46
C SER A 1048 -6.30 -17.47 -11.17
N GLU A 1049 -5.19 -16.73 -11.15
CA GLU A 1049 -4.80 -15.91 -9.99
C GLU A 1049 -5.70 -14.67 -9.85
N TYR A 1050 -6.11 -14.05 -10.96
CA TYR A 1050 -7.10 -12.97 -10.95
C TYR A 1050 -8.46 -13.45 -10.41
N PHE A 1051 -8.94 -14.64 -10.81
CA PHE A 1051 -10.18 -15.22 -10.27
C PHE A 1051 -10.08 -15.51 -8.77
N ARG A 1052 -8.97 -16.15 -8.31
CA ARG A 1052 -8.74 -16.41 -6.87
C ARG A 1052 -8.61 -15.13 -6.04
N SER A 1053 -8.10 -14.06 -6.65
CA SER A 1053 -7.99 -12.74 -6.02
C SER A 1053 -9.31 -11.97 -5.97
N GLY A 1054 -10.38 -12.43 -6.64
CA GLY A 1054 -11.73 -11.89 -6.48
C GLY A 1054 -12.43 -11.44 -7.77
N ALA A 1055 -11.78 -11.50 -8.93
CA ALA A 1055 -12.45 -11.27 -10.21
C ALA A 1055 -13.42 -12.42 -10.55
N ASP A 1056 -14.50 -12.11 -11.25
CA ASP A 1056 -15.47 -13.10 -11.77
C ASP A 1056 -15.32 -13.29 -13.29
N LYS A 1057 -14.82 -12.26 -13.98
CA LYS A 1057 -14.57 -12.27 -15.43
C LYS A 1057 -13.23 -11.60 -15.74
N ILE A 1058 -12.52 -12.12 -16.74
CA ILE A 1058 -11.33 -11.48 -17.32
C ILE A 1058 -11.67 -10.87 -18.67
N SER A 1059 -11.01 -9.76 -19.02
CA SER A 1059 -11.19 -9.06 -20.30
C SER A 1059 -9.91 -9.06 -21.12
N ILE A 1060 -10.01 -9.59 -22.34
CA ILE A 1060 -8.90 -9.78 -23.28
C ILE A 1060 -8.98 -8.76 -24.41
N GLY A 1061 -7.89 -8.02 -24.63
CA GLY A 1061 -7.75 -7.00 -25.69
C GLY A 1061 -6.92 -7.53 -26.87
N SER A 1062 -5.71 -7.00 -27.06
CA SER A 1062 -4.83 -7.30 -28.22
C SER A 1062 -4.71 -8.79 -28.57
N ASP A 1063 -4.61 -9.67 -27.57
CA ASP A 1063 -4.43 -11.11 -27.77
C ASP A 1063 -5.63 -11.77 -28.46
N ALA A 1064 -6.84 -11.27 -28.20
CA ALA A 1064 -8.06 -11.72 -28.88
C ALA A 1064 -8.06 -11.33 -30.37
N VAL A 1065 -7.45 -10.20 -30.74
CA VAL A 1065 -7.29 -9.78 -32.13
C VAL A 1065 -6.32 -10.69 -32.88
N TYR A 1066 -5.16 -11.02 -32.27
CA TYR A 1066 -4.20 -11.95 -32.88
C TYR A 1066 -4.77 -13.37 -33.00
N ALA A 1067 -5.51 -13.85 -31.99
CA ALA A 1067 -6.18 -15.13 -32.04
C ALA A 1067 -7.26 -15.19 -33.14
N ALA A 1068 -8.01 -14.09 -33.33
CA ALA A 1068 -9.00 -13.98 -34.40
C ALA A 1068 -8.39 -13.88 -35.80
N GLU A 1069 -7.31 -13.11 -35.99
CA GLU A 1069 -6.57 -13.06 -37.26
C GLU A 1069 -6.08 -14.47 -37.65
N GLU A 1070 -5.48 -15.21 -36.71
CA GLU A 1070 -5.01 -16.58 -36.96
C GLU A 1070 -6.16 -17.58 -37.21
N TYR A 1071 -7.27 -17.45 -36.48
CA TYR A 1071 -8.46 -18.27 -36.70
C TYR A 1071 -9.10 -18.02 -38.07
N LEU A 1072 -9.25 -16.77 -38.49
CA LEU A 1072 -9.80 -16.42 -39.81
C LEU A 1072 -8.85 -16.85 -40.95
N ARG A 1073 -7.54 -16.79 -40.74
CA ARG A 1073 -6.52 -17.23 -41.69
C ARG A 1073 -6.47 -18.76 -41.87
N THR A 1074 -6.77 -19.53 -40.83
CA THR A 1074 -6.61 -20.99 -40.81
C THR A 1074 -7.91 -21.78 -40.87
N GLY A 1075 -9.01 -21.21 -40.37
CA GLY A 1075 -10.27 -21.91 -40.10
C GLY A 1075 -10.22 -22.91 -38.94
N VAL A 1076 -9.16 -22.92 -38.14
CA VAL A 1076 -8.89 -23.98 -37.14
C VAL A 1076 -8.75 -23.41 -35.73
N LYS A 1077 -9.52 -23.98 -34.79
CA LYS A 1077 -9.38 -23.72 -33.34
C LYS A 1077 -8.10 -24.41 -32.83
N THR A 1078 -7.15 -23.64 -32.32
CA THR A 1078 -5.80 -24.12 -31.97
C THR A 1078 -5.75 -24.85 -30.62
N GLY A 1079 -6.73 -24.63 -29.75
CA GLY A 1079 -6.73 -25.01 -28.35
C GLY A 1079 -5.69 -24.28 -27.48
N LYS A 1080 -5.03 -23.25 -28.02
CA LYS A 1080 -3.87 -22.58 -27.41
C LYS A 1080 -4.06 -21.09 -27.16
N SER A 1081 -5.00 -20.41 -27.81
CA SER A 1081 -5.24 -18.99 -27.50
C SER A 1081 -5.76 -18.82 -26.07
N SER A 1082 -5.54 -17.64 -25.48
CA SER A 1082 -6.04 -17.32 -24.14
C SER A 1082 -7.57 -17.50 -24.02
N LEU A 1083 -8.31 -17.10 -25.06
CA LEU A 1083 -9.75 -17.33 -25.20
C LEU A 1083 -10.12 -18.81 -25.04
N GLU A 1084 -9.49 -19.69 -25.82
CA GLU A 1084 -9.76 -21.13 -25.82
C GLU A 1084 -9.33 -21.78 -24.50
N GLN A 1085 -8.18 -21.41 -23.96
CA GLN A 1085 -7.65 -22.00 -22.72
C GLN A 1085 -8.52 -21.64 -21.50
N ILE A 1086 -8.87 -20.36 -21.34
CA ILE A 1086 -9.60 -19.85 -20.18
C ILE A 1086 -11.07 -20.31 -20.24
N SER A 1087 -11.74 -20.17 -21.39
CA SER A 1087 -13.12 -20.63 -21.57
C SER A 1087 -13.28 -22.14 -21.41
N ARG A 1088 -12.26 -22.93 -21.78
CA ARG A 1088 -12.27 -24.39 -21.56
C ARG A 1088 -12.31 -24.77 -20.07
N VAL A 1089 -11.72 -23.97 -19.19
CA VAL A 1089 -11.70 -24.25 -17.73
C VAL A 1089 -12.86 -23.57 -17.01
N TYR A 1090 -13.05 -22.27 -17.23
CA TYR A 1090 -13.97 -21.42 -16.49
C TYR A 1090 -15.32 -21.16 -17.20
N GLY A 1091 -15.49 -21.71 -18.40
CA GLY A 1091 -16.65 -21.48 -19.26
C GLY A 1091 -16.57 -20.15 -20.00
N ASN A 1092 -17.28 -20.02 -21.12
CA ASN A 1092 -17.30 -18.80 -21.94
C ASN A 1092 -17.65 -17.56 -21.10
N GLN A 1093 -18.57 -17.70 -20.13
CA GLN A 1093 -19.04 -16.62 -19.27
C GLN A 1093 -17.94 -15.90 -18.46
N ALA A 1094 -16.77 -16.52 -18.29
CA ALA A 1094 -15.63 -15.92 -17.60
C ALA A 1094 -14.74 -15.06 -18.53
N VAL A 1095 -14.96 -15.11 -19.85
CA VAL A 1095 -14.12 -14.48 -20.87
C VAL A 1095 -14.88 -13.36 -21.59
N VAL A 1096 -14.51 -12.13 -21.27
CA VAL A 1096 -14.93 -10.91 -21.96
C VAL A 1096 -13.87 -10.54 -23.01
N VAL A 1097 -14.28 -10.03 -24.17
CA VAL A 1097 -13.36 -9.47 -25.17
C VAL A 1097 -13.57 -7.97 -25.32
N SER A 1098 -12.51 -7.19 -25.07
CA SER A 1098 -12.50 -5.75 -25.30
C SER A 1098 -12.15 -5.47 -26.75
N ILE A 1099 -13.12 -5.01 -27.53
CA ILE A 1099 -12.93 -4.58 -28.92
C ILE A 1099 -12.80 -3.06 -28.95
N ASP A 1100 -11.69 -2.57 -29.52
CA ASP A 1100 -11.36 -1.15 -29.69
C ASP A 1100 -11.40 -0.78 -31.19
N PRO A 1101 -12.58 -0.49 -31.77
CA PRO A 1101 -12.73 -0.16 -33.17
C PRO A 1101 -12.63 1.35 -33.43
N ARG A 1102 -12.17 1.68 -34.64
CA ARG A 1102 -12.19 3.04 -35.21
C ARG A 1102 -13.01 3.04 -36.50
N ARG A 1103 -13.89 4.02 -36.67
CA ARG A 1103 -14.74 4.18 -37.85
C ARG A 1103 -13.90 4.66 -39.05
N VAL A 1104 -14.06 4.02 -40.20
CA VAL A 1104 -13.44 4.39 -41.47
C VAL A 1104 -14.52 4.51 -42.54
N TYR A 1105 -14.76 5.74 -42.99
CA TYR A 1105 -15.80 6.07 -43.98
C TYR A 1105 -15.40 5.63 -45.41
N LEU A 1106 -16.40 5.20 -46.20
CA LEU A 1106 -16.29 4.68 -47.56
C LEU A 1106 -17.41 5.24 -48.46
N ASN A 1107 -17.18 5.38 -49.76
CA ASN A 1107 -18.23 5.78 -50.71
C ASN A 1107 -19.02 4.57 -51.20
N ASN A 1108 -18.35 3.45 -51.43
CA ASN A 1108 -18.92 2.14 -51.79
C ASN A 1108 -18.51 1.10 -50.72
N PRO A 1109 -19.44 0.27 -50.19
CA PRO A 1109 -19.10 -0.81 -49.26
C PRO A 1109 -18.11 -1.85 -49.83
N GLU A 1110 -17.93 -1.94 -51.15
CA GLU A 1110 -16.96 -2.83 -51.81
C GLU A 1110 -15.50 -2.31 -51.79
N GLU A 1111 -15.24 -1.12 -51.24
CA GLU A 1111 -13.87 -0.56 -51.11
C GLU A 1111 -12.97 -1.36 -50.14
N VAL A 1112 -13.54 -2.27 -49.34
CA VAL A 1112 -12.82 -3.10 -48.37
C VAL A 1112 -13.39 -4.53 -48.35
N GLU A 1113 -12.56 -5.52 -48.02
CA GLU A 1113 -12.98 -6.93 -47.91
C GLU A 1113 -13.80 -7.24 -46.63
N PHE A 1114 -13.79 -6.32 -45.66
CA PHE A 1114 -14.48 -6.43 -44.38
C PHE A 1114 -15.90 -5.87 -44.42
N LYS A 1115 -16.73 -6.22 -43.44
CA LYS A 1115 -18.13 -5.81 -43.37
C LYS A 1115 -18.29 -4.29 -43.18
N ALA A 1116 -18.55 -3.61 -44.28
CA ALA A 1116 -19.06 -2.24 -44.29
C ALA A 1116 -20.58 -2.20 -43.99
N VAL A 1117 -21.03 -1.11 -43.36
CA VAL A 1117 -22.43 -0.77 -43.09
C VAL A 1117 -22.75 0.63 -43.58
N ARG A 1118 -24.01 0.89 -43.91
CA ARG A 1118 -24.50 2.25 -44.16
C ARG A 1118 -24.64 2.96 -42.81
N VAL A 1119 -24.04 4.14 -42.67
CA VAL A 1119 -24.06 4.91 -41.41
C VAL A 1119 -25.31 5.80 -41.32
N THR A 1120 -25.81 6.03 -40.10
CA THR A 1120 -26.94 6.93 -39.86
C THR A 1120 -26.55 8.39 -40.09
N ASN A 1121 -25.30 8.75 -39.80
CA ASN A 1121 -24.72 10.07 -40.04
C ASN A 1121 -23.62 9.97 -41.11
N PRO A 1122 -23.77 10.59 -42.30
CA PRO A 1122 -22.75 10.55 -43.35
C PRO A 1122 -21.40 11.13 -42.94
N GLY A 1123 -20.34 10.68 -43.61
CA GLY A 1123 -18.98 11.14 -43.40
C GLY A 1123 -18.72 12.59 -43.85
N PRO A 1124 -17.54 13.16 -43.54
CA PRO A 1124 -17.21 14.56 -43.79
C PRO A 1124 -17.28 15.01 -45.27
N LYS A 1125 -17.27 14.08 -46.23
CA LYS A 1125 -17.40 14.35 -47.68
C LYS A 1125 -18.73 13.81 -48.24
N GLY A 1126 -19.65 13.36 -47.39
CA GLY A 1126 -20.90 12.72 -47.78
C GLY A 1126 -20.81 11.20 -47.95
N GLU A 1127 -19.76 10.56 -47.40
CA GLU A 1127 -19.62 9.11 -47.42
C GLU A 1127 -20.80 8.43 -46.68
N GLU A 1128 -21.61 7.63 -47.37
CA GLU A 1128 -22.78 6.96 -46.76
C GLU A 1128 -22.45 5.66 -46.03
N TYR A 1129 -21.25 5.12 -46.21
CA TYR A 1129 -20.83 3.84 -45.63
C TYR A 1129 -19.63 4.01 -44.70
N ALA A 1130 -19.48 3.07 -43.77
CA ALA A 1130 -18.25 2.91 -43.00
C ALA A 1130 -18.01 1.45 -42.67
N TRP A 1131 -16.74 1.08 -42.47
CA TRP A 1131 -16.36 -0.12 -41.74
C TRP A 1131 -15.65 0.28 -40.44
N TYR A 1132 -15.50 -0.67 -39.54
CA TYR A 1132 -14.97 -0.45 -38.20
C TYR A 1132 -13.67 -1.22 -38.02
N GLN A 1133 -12.55 -0.54 -38.26
CA GLN A 1133 -11.22 -1.13 -38.16
C GLN A 1133 -10.86 -1.40 -36.70
N CYS A 1134 -10.53 -2.64 -36.36
CA CYS A 1134 -10.05 -2.98 -35.04
C CYS A 1134 -8.63 -2.46 -34.79
N THR A 1135 -8.33 -2.18 -33.52
CA THR A 1135 -7.01 -1.77 -33.08
C THR A 1135 -6.46 -2.68 -31.99
N VAL A 1136 -5.15 -2.65 -31.81
CA VAL A 1136 -4.43 -3.31 -30.72
C VAL A 1136 -3.55 -2.29 -29.99
N ASN A 1137 -2.92 -2.76 -28.92
CA ASN A 1137 -1.98 -1.97 -28.12
C ASN A 1137 -2.62 -0.71 -27.52
N GLY A 1138 -3.92 -0.77 -27.18
CA GLY A 1138 -4.72 0.31 -26.60
C GLY A 1138 -4.99 1.45 -27.58
N GLY A 1139 -5.74 1.17 -28.65
CA GLY A 1139 -6.13 2.17 -29.66
C GLY A 1139 -5.06 2.62 -30.66
N ARG A 1140 -3.78 2.25 -30.45
CA ARG A 1140 -2.62 2.85 -31.13
C ARG A 1140 -2.26 2.24 -32.47
N GLU A 1141 -2.49 0.95 -32.67
CA GLU A 1141 -2.13 0.23 -33.89
C GLU A 1141 -3.39 -0.32 -34.56
N GLY A 1142 -3.70 0.12 -35.79
CA GLY A 1142 -4.80 -0.43 -36.58
C GLY A 1142 -4.43 -1.77 -37.20
N ARG A 1143 -5.36 -2.72 -37.19
CA ARG A 1143 -5.18 -4.07 -37.74
C ARG A 1143 -6.01 -4.28 -39.01
N PRO A 1144 -5.62 -5.20 -39.91
CA PRO A 1144 -6.40 -5.56 -41.09
C PRO A 1144 -7.51 -6.56 -40.71
N ILE A 1145 -8.42 -6.13 -39.83
CA ILE A 1145 -9.60 -6.90 -39.42
C ILE A 1145 -10.70 -5.93 -38.96
N GLY A 1146 -11.94 -6.18 -39.38
CA GLY A 1146 -13.11 -5.42 -38.96
C GLY A 1146 -13.69 -5.90 -37.63
N ALA A 1147 -14.42 -5.02 -36.95
CA ALA A 1147 -15.09 -5.33 -35.69
C ALA A 1147 -16.10 -6.47 -35.81
N PHE A 1148 -16.76 -6.59 -36.96
CA PHE A 1148 -17.70 -7.67 -37.26
C PHE A 1148 -16.98 -9.02 -37.34
N GLU A 1149 -15.91 -9.11 -38.12
CA GLU A 1149 -15.11 -10.32 -38.30
C GLU A 1149 -14.46 -10.76 -36.98
N LEU A 1150 -13.90 -9.79 -36.23
CA LEU A 1150 -13.35 -10.03 -34.91
C LEU A 1150 -14.41 -10.58 -33.95
N ALA A 1151 -15.60 -9.95 -33.87
CA ALA A 1151 -16.68 -10.37 -32.98
C ALA A 1151 -17.15 -11.81 -33.27
N LYS A 1152 -17.30 -12.19 -34.55
CA LYS A 1152 -17.64 -13.56 -34.95
C LYS A 1152 -16.52 -14.56 -34.63
N ALA A 1153 -15.26 -14.18 -34.85
CA ALA A 1153 -14.11 -15.04 -34.56
C ALA A 1153 -13.94 -15.31 -33.06
N VAL A 1154 -14.06 -14.30 -32.20
CA VAL A 1154 -13.86 -14.48 -30.75
C VAL A 1154 -15.02 -15.22 -30.07
N GLU A 1155 -16.24 -15.06 -30.57
CA GLU A 1155 -17.39 -15.90 -30.21
C GLU A 1155 -17.08 -17.39 -30.44
N GLU A 1156 -16.56 -17.74 -31.63
CA GLU A 1156 -16.15 -19.11 -31.94
C GLU A 1156 -14.97 -19.60 -31.08
N LEU A 1157 -14.03 -18.73 -30.72
CA LEU A 1157 -12.87 -19.06 -29.88
C LEU A 1157 -13.19 -19.17 -28.38
N GLY A 1158 -14.44 -18.93 -27.97
CA GLY A 1158 -14.91 -19.16 -26.60
C GLY A 1158 -15.15 -17.91 -25.75
N ALA A 1159 -15.18 -16.72 -26.34
CA ALA A 1159 -15.70 -15.54 -25.63
C ALA A 1159 -17.15 -15.77 -25.20
N GLY A 1160 -17.53 -15.24 -24.04
CA GLY A 1160 -18.91 -15.23 -23.54
C GLY A 1160 -19.53 -13.85 -23.45
N GLU A 1161 -18.77 -12.79 -23.67
CA GLU A 1161 -19.26 -11.41 -23.69
C GLU A 1161 -18.32 -10.51 -24.48
N ILE A 1162 -18.86 -9.50 -25.18
CA ILE A 1162 -18.06 -8.47 -25.86
C ILE A 1162 -18.22 -7.15 -25.13
N LEU A 1163 -17.09 -6.59 -24.68
CA LEU A 1163 -16.97 -5.19 -24.31
C LEU A 1163 -16.66 -4.37 -25.57
N LEU A 1164 -17.67 -3.71 -26.12
CA LEU A 1164 -17.56 -2.97 -27.38
C LEU A 1164 -17.34 -1.49 -27.11
N ASN A 1165 -16.08 -1.07 -27.13
CA ASN A 1165 -15.70 0.33 -27.04
C ASN A 1165 -15.89 1.03 -28.41
N CYS A 1166 -15.63 2.33 -28.46
CA CYS A 1166 -15.60 3.10 -29.70
C CYS A 1166 -14.60 4.24 -29.56
N ILE A 1167 -13.48 4.17 -30.29
CA ILE A 1167 -12.38 5.15 -30.19
C ILE A 1167 -12.86 6.57 -30.53
N ASP A 1168 -13.75 6.69 -31.50
CA ASP A 1168 -14.26 7.99 -31.98
C ASP A 1168 -15.28 8.63 -31.04
N CYS A 1169 -16.00 7.83 -30.24
CA CYS A 1169 -16.95 8.31 -29.23
C CYS A 1169 -16.32 8.48 -27.84
N ASP A 1170 -15.12 7.95 -27.59
CA ASP A 1170 -14.53 7.97 -26.26
C ASP A 1170 -14.26 9.41 -25.76
N GLY A 1171 -14.58 9.63 -24.49
CA GLY A 1171 -14.54 10.95 -23.85
C GLY A 1171 -15.54 12.00 -24.37
N GLN A 1172 -16.21 11.80 -25.51
CA GLN A 1172 -17.01 12.84 -26.16
C GLN A 1172 -18.31 13.21 -25.41
N GLY A 1173 -18.90 12.28 -24.66
CA GLY A 1173 -20.16 12.49 -23.94
C GLY A 1173 -21.38 12.75 -24.84
N LYS A 1174 -21.33 12.34 -26.12
CA LYS A 1174 -22.34 12.63 -27.17
C LYS A 1174 -23.33 11.48 -27.45
N GLY A 1175 -23.18 10.35 -26.76
CA GLY A 1175 -23.92 9.11 -27.04
C GLY A 1175 -22.98 7.98 -27.44
N PHE A 1176 -23.50 6.75 -27.39
CA PHE A 1176 -22.79 5.57 -27.89
C PHE A 1176 -22.88 5.50 -29.43
N ASP A 1177 -21.96 4.78 -30.08
CA ASP A 1177 -22.08 4.52 -31.53
C ASP A 1177 -23.17 3.45 -31.81
N ILE A 1178 -24.38 3.93 -32.07
CA ILE A 1178 -25.55 3.08 -32.34
C ILE A 1178 -25.36 2.21 -33.58
N ASP A 1179 -24.70 2.70 -34.64
CA ASP A 1179 -24.48 1.95 -35.88
C ASP A 1179 -23.54 0.76 -35.62
N LEU A 1180 -22.43 1.00 -34.89
CA LEU A 1180 -21.48 -0.02 -34.45
C LEU A 1180 -22.12 -1.05 -33.53
N ILE A 1181 -22.81 -0.60 -32.47
CA ILE A 1181 -23.38 -1.49 -31.47
C ILE A 1181 -24.49 -2.34 -32.08
N LYS A 1182 -25.29 -1.77 -33.00
CA LYS A 1182 -26.26 -2.53 -33.77
C LYS A 1182 -25.59 -3.57 -34.67
N LEU A 1183 -24.56 -3.19 -35.45
CA LEU A 1183 -23.80 -4.12 -36.29
C LEU A 1183 -23.29 -5.34 -35.52
N ILE A 1184 -22.67 -5.14 -34.35
CA ILE A 1184 -22.08 -6.23 -33.58
C ILE A 1184 -23.16 -7.02 -32.82
N SER A 1185 -24.10 -6.34 -32.15
CA SER A 1185 -25.15 -7.04 -31.39
C SER A 1185 -26.13 -7.80 -32.28
N ASP A 1186 -26.32 -7.42 -33.54
CA ASP A 1186 -27.10 -8.22 -34.51
C ASP A 1186 -26.29 -9.38 -35.13
N ALA A 1187 -24.95 -9.38 -35.01
CA ALA A 1187 -24.06 -10.36 -35.64
C ALA A 1187 -23.72 -11.58 -34.76
N VAL A 1188 -23.49 -11.37 -33.46
CA VAL A 1188 -23.13 -12.43 -32.51
C VAL A 1188 -24.36 -12.94 -31.74
N THR A 1189 -24.23 -14.11 -31.10
CA THR A 1189 -25.18 -14.70 -30.14
C THR A 1189 -24.76 -14.50 -28.68
N ILE A 1190 -23.52 -14.14 -28.40
CA ILE A 1190 -23.07 -13.74 -27.05
C ILE A 1190 -23.58 -12.33 -26.65
N PRO A 1191 -23.71 -12.03 -25.34
CA PRO A 1191 -23.96 -10.67 -24.83
C PRO A 1191 -22.97 -9.61 -25.33
N VAL A 1192 -23.47 -8.40 -25.59
CA VAL A 1192 -22.66 -7.22 -25.97
C VAL A 1192 -22.90 -6.09 -24.98
N ILE A 1193 -21.82 -5.53 -24.45
CA ILE A 1193 -21.77 -4.33 -23.61
C ILE A 1193 -21.49 -3.12 -24.51
N ALA A 1194 -22.38 -2.14 -24.50
CA ALA A 1194 -22.12 -0.83 -25.11
C ALA A 1194 -21.16 0.00 -24.24
N SER A 1195 -20.08 0.51 -24.83
CA SER A 1195 -19.07 1.33 -24.14
C SER A 1195 -18.63 2.52 -25.00
N SER A 1196 -17.92 3.48 -24.39
CA SER A 1196 -17.46 4.77 -24.95
C SER A 1196 -18.57 5.70 -25.47
N GLY A 1197 -18.67 6.90 -24.86
CA GLY A 1197 -19.52 8.00 -25.35
C GLY A 1197 -20.74 8.37 -24.49
N ALA A 1198 -21.05 7.58 -23.45
CA ALA A 1198 -22.04 7.93 -22.44
C ALA A 1198 -21.78 9.33 -21.83
N GLY A 1199 -22.86 10.09 -21.62
CA GLY A 1199 -22.81 11.51 -21.25
C GLY A 1199 -23.98 11.99 -20.38
N LYS A 1200 -25.14 11.34 -20.52
CA LYS A 1200 -26.39 11.63 -19.80
C LYS A 1200 -27.28 10.36 -19.77
N PRO A 1201 -28.28 10.26 -18.88
CA PRO A 1201 -29.13 9.06 -18.76
C PRO A 1201 -29.81 8.62 -20.06
N GLU A 1202 -30.19 9.55 -20.93
CA GLU A 1202 -30.90 9.26 -22.18
C GLU A 1202 -30.05 8.45 -23.17
N HIS A 1203 -28.71 8.51 -23.08
CA HIS A 1203 -27.85 7.67 -23.92
C HIS A 1203 -27.98 6.18 -23.57
N PHE A 1204 -28.35 5.86 -22.33
CA PHE A 1204 -28.60 4.48 -21.88
C PHE A 1204 -29.95 3.97 -22.38
N SER A 1205 -31.02 4.78 -22.34
CA SER A 1205 -32.30 4.35 -22.91
C SER A 1205 -32.21 4.22 -24.43
N GLU A 1206 -31.59 5.18 -25.11
CA GLU A 1206 -31.37 5.16 -26.55
C GLU A 1206 -30.64 3.90 -27.03
N VAL A 1207 -29.55 3.49 -26.38
CA VAL A 1207 -28.79 2.29 -26.81
C VAL A 1207 -29.57 1.00 -26.55
N PHE A 1208 -30.35 0.92 -25.47
CA PHE A 1208 -31.17 -0.26 -25.17
C PHE A 1208 -32.45 -0.37 -26.02
N GLU A 1209 -32.96 0.75 -26.54
CA GLU A 1209 -34.11 0.79 -27.46
C GLU A 1209 -33.70 0.52 -28.92
N LYS A 1210 -32.58 1.09 -29.37
CA LYS A 1210 -32.16 1.02 -30.78
C LYS A 1210 -31.30 -0.21 -31.13
N THR A 1211 -30.76 -0.91 -30.13
CA THR A 1211 -29.81 -2.01 -30.33
C THR A 1211 -30.10 -3.22 -29.45
N ASN A 1212 -29.47 -4.35 -29.75
CA ASN A 1212 -29.54 -5.56 -28.93
C ASN A 1212 -28.50 -5.58 -27.78
N ALA A 1213 -27.96 -4.43 -27.38
CA ALA A 1213 -27.04 -4.31 -26.25
C ALA A 1213 -27.63 -4.93 -24.97
N SER A 1214 -26.85 -5.80 -24.33
CA SER A 1214 -27.22 -6.51 -23.10
C SER A 1214 -26.88 -5.70 -21.84
N ALA A 1215 -25.89 -4.83 -21.95
CA ALA A 1215 -25.45 -3.92 -20.91
C ALA A 1215 -24.93 -2.60 -21.52
N ALA A 1216 -24.80 -1.58 -20.69
CA ALA A 1216 -24.16 -0.32 -21.04
C ALA A 1216 -23.19 0.08 -19.92
N LEU A 1217 -21.99 0.50 -20.33
CA LEU A 1217 -20.86 0.80 -19.46
C LEU A 1217 -20.50 2.28 -19.54
N ALA A 1218 -20.25 2.89 -18.39
CA ALA A 1218 -19.63 4.20 -18.33
C ALA A 1218 -18.55 4.30 -17.24
N ALA A 1219 -17.60 5.21 -17.46
CA ALA A 1219 -16.50 5.49 -16.56
C ALA A 1219 -16.53 6.97 -16.10
N GLY A 1220 -16.15 7.89 -17.00
CA GLY A 1220 -15.93 9.30 -16.66
C GLY A 1220 -17.10 10.01 -15.98
N ILE A 1221 -18.33 9.84 -16.47
CA ILE A 1221 -19.53 10.49 -15.91
C ILE A 1221 -19.88 10.03 -14.49
N PHE A 1222 -19.51 8.79 -14.16
CA PHE A 1222 -19.72 8.21 -12.83
C PHE A 1222 -18.60 8.66 -11.87
N HIS A 1223 -17.32 8.60 -12.27
CA HIS A 1223 -16.20 9.10 -11.44
C HIS A 1223 -16.35 10.57 -11.06
N ARG A 1224 -16.71 11.41 -12.05
CA ARG A 1224 -16.86 12.86 -11.88
C ARG A 1224 -18.20 13.25 -11.26
N LYS A 1225 -19.08 12.27 -10.97
CA LYS A 1225 -20.43 12.46 -10.42
C LYS A 1225 -21.31 13.40 -11.24
N GLU A 1226 -21.03 13.52 -12.55
CA GLU A 1226 -21.81 14.30 -13.51
C GLU A 1226 -23.20 13.67 -13.73
N VAL A 1227 -23.25 12.33 -13.71
CA VAL A 1227 -24.47 11.53 -13.83
C VAL A 1227 -24.42 10.43 -12.77
N PRO A 1228 -25.24 10.48 -11.71
CA PRO A 1228 -25.31 9.39 -10.74
C PRO A 1228 -25.82 8.08 -11.37
N ILE A 1229 -25.28 6.93 -10.97
CA ILE A 1229 -25.73 5.60 -11.44
C ILE A 1229 -27.24 5.42 -11.15
N GLN A 1230 -27.69 5.84 -9.97
CA GLN A 1230 -29.09 5.84 -9.58
C GLN A 1230 -29.97 6.67 -10.54
N ALA A 1231 -29.50 7.83 -11.02
CA ALA A 1231 -30.25 8.66 -11.97
C ALA A 1231 -30.38 7.99 -13.35
N VAL A 1232 -29.37 7.22 -13.79
CA VAL A 1232 -29.48 6.38 -14.99
C VAL A 1232 -30.56 5.31 -14.79
N LYS A 1233 -30.58 4.64 -13.64
CA LYS A 1233 -31.56 3.60 -13.34
C LYS A 1233 -32.98 4.12 -13.22
N GLU A 1234 -33.18 5.27 -12.55
CA GLU A 1234 -34.48 5.94 -12.45
C GLU A 1234 -35.01 6.37 -13.82
N HIS A 1235 -34.14 6.90 -14.69
CA HIS A 1235 -34.49 7.21 -16.08
C HIS A 1235 -34.91 5.95 -16.86
N LEU A 1236 -34.11 4.87 -16.80
CA LEU A 1236 -34.42 3.61 -17.48
C LEU A 1236 -35.77 3.02 -17.02
N LEU A 1237 -36.07 3.03 -15.72
CA LEU A 1237 -37.37 2.60 -15.19
C LEU A 1237 -38.53 3.44 -15.69
N LYS A 1238 -38.32 4.76 -15.83
CA LYS A 1238 -39.33 5.70 -16.34
C LYS A 1238 -39.65 5.45 -17.81
N GLU A 1239 -38.64 5.12 -18.62
CA GLU A 1239 -38.82 4.71 -20.03
C GLU A 1239 -39.26 3.23 -20.18
N GLY A 1240 -39.58 2.53 -19.08
CA GLY A 1240 -40.09 1.15 -19.10
C GLY A 1240 -39.01 0.06 -19.32
N ILE A 1241 -37.74 0.43 -19.24
CA ILE A 1241 -36.59 -0.47 -19.35
C ILE A 1241 -36.30 -1.05 -17.95
N GLU A 1242 -36.36 -2.37 -17.83
CA GLU A 1242 -36.18 -3.04 -16.54
C GLU A 1242 -34.70 -3.05 -16.13
N VAL A 1243 -34.42 -2.61 -14.90
CA VAL A 1243 -33.09 -2.54 -14.28
C VAL A 1243 -33.18 -3.01 -12.82
N ARG A 1244 -32.05 -3.44 -12.24
CA ARG A 1244 -31.98 -3.79 -10.82
C ARG A 1244 -32.17 -2.55 -9.94
N THR A 1245 -33.15 -2.55 -9.06
CA THR A 1245 -33.35 -1.53 -8.02
C THR A 1245 -32.66 -1.90 -6.71
N ASN A 1246 -31.93 -0.96 -6.09
CA ASN A 1246 -31.51 -1.11 -4.69
C ASN A 1246 -32.70 -0.90 -3.76
N VAL A 1247 -32.87 -1.75 -2.74
CA VAL A 1247 -33.88 -1.56 -1.69
C VAL A 1247 -33.28 -0.79 -0.53
N SER A 1248 -33.40 0.54 -0.55
CA SER A 1248 -33.30 1.32 0.68
C SER A 1248 -34.65 1.29 1.41
N THR A 1249 -34.62 0.86 2.66
CA THR A 1249 -35.75 0.94 3.59
C THR A 1249 -36.22 2.38 3.75
N GLU A 1250 -37.53 2.60 3.62
CA GLU A 1250 -38.28 3.76 4.09
C GLU A 1250 -37.79 5.16 3.65
N ASN A 1251 -38.19 5.64 2.46
CA ASN A 1251 -38.41 7.09 2.22
C ASN A 1251 -39.21 7.48 0.94
N LEU A 1252 -40.09 6.61 0.42
CA LEU A 1252 -40.89 6.89 -0.80
C LEU A 1252 -42.41 6.83 -0.62
N THR A 1253 -42.92 7.41 0.48
CA THR A 1253 -44.36 7.70 0.64
C THR A 1253 -44.63 9.04 1.31
N GLN A 1254 -44.13 10.15 0.73
CA GLN A 1254 -44.70 11.50 0.98
C GLN A 1254 -44.25 12.53 -0.07
N LYS A 1255 -44.98 12.63 -1.19
CA LYS A 1255 -45.29 13.88 -1.95
C LYS A 1255 -46.04 13.60 -3.26
N SER A 1256 -47.35 13.43 -3.17
CA SER A 1256 -48.28 13.56 -4.31
C SER A 1256 -49.73 13.80 -3.87
N GLN A 1257 -49.98 14.93 -3.20
CA GLN A 1257 -51.31 15.53 -3.19
C GLN A 1257 -51.21 17.01 -3.56
N PRO A 1258 -52.01 17.51 -4.51
CA PRO A 1258 -52.06 18.93 -4.85
C PRO A 1258 -53.07 19.65 -3.94
N SER A 1259 -52.59 20.47 -3.01
CA SER A 1259 -53.44 21.36 -2.23
C SER A 1259 -53.70 22.66 -2.98
N LEU A 1260 -54.94 22.83 -3.44
CA LEU A 1260 -55.47 24.09 -3.93
C LEU A 1260 -55.30 25.23 -2.91
N SER A 1261 -54.89 26.40 -3.42
CA SER A 1261 -55.41 27.75 -3.12
C SER A 1261 -55.66 28.25 -1.68
N CYS A 1262 -55.26 29.50 -1.49
CA CYS A 1262 -55.96 30.59 -0.78
C CYS A 1262 -55.58 30.96 0.68
N LEU A 1263 -55.27 32.27 0.78
CA LEU A 1263 -55.55 33.21 1.89
C LEU A 1263 -54.71 33.16 3.17
N GLY A 1264 -54.06 34.29 3.47
CA GLY A 1264 -53.84 34.73 4.86
C GLY A 1264 -52.52 35.42 5.19
N ASN A 1265 -52.38 36.70 4.78
CA ASN A 1265 -51.41 37.70 5.24
C ASN A 1265 -49.90 37.39 5.10
#